data_AF-A0A374WEF0-F1
#
_entry.id   AF-A0A374WEF0-F1
#
_cell.length_a   1.000
_cell.length_b   1.000
_cell.length_c   1.000
_cell.angle_alpha   90.00
_cell.angle_beta   90.00
_cell.angle_gamma   90.00
#
_symmetry.space_group_name_H-M   'P 1'
#
loop_
_entity.id
_entity.type
_entity.pdbx_description
1 polymer ?
#
loop_
_entity_poly.entity_id
_entity_poly.type
_entity_poly.pdbx_seq_one_letter_code
_entity_poly.pdbx_strand_id
1 'polypeptide(L)'
;MKKNKLFLVLVGLLAVCSAIAQQNPTWKTNRMTTWKIQYLANEETQTIDSIGEENLYRNSYYYDKSGNLISNITYNAADNTIREQYTYTYNEHNKVLSESCISSYNNYQTDYEYDDTGLKLLKTTKINPVYNTFIESCEYTYEGELLAKEVYKNNKNIETKRYEYHYTNGVLSSKDLYSDADYTGTIKLAETTSYVFDNMGNELKNSTVKHLSDGSTREIDRKCYAYDAEGKLVSDSLYRQHLMAPILVPSAKHIYQYDKNGALVKVLKYGGDSDKSDLDKPGNFPMLSQYYVHTLQLYGSDYAPQNVNIQQGEAIGTIKITFKAPTVTTGLEGYKVMVDNELLNEIFTGTELTVKKQKKGTHVYRIFPIYNKEVANASDPVTFNIEIDCPPVTNLQVAAYEYYSYEWHLNLQWDAPAKNSLTFKNYRYIVDTSKGTSVFNTAAASTYSKKEETIITVYAVYEEGESDPCTITFDLSDITKSKVAHWNNSGYTVKDAYGNIKGSGNYYYKEYSGSEQLLFEVEYDAQNNPLRKTVKAAPSSYSKISVDTQYGWNKEEWTWKRDGTITSTSNMYYQVVEKRTKTIGQSGKLEDSSKETYTYATENTQDKLPIQTEYWTIAGKDSSIVSIKKHSYEGNGRVDMVYKADGETITGKEEYFYLDPAKVDSIKVYTYDGTNYTPTARTVFDYLSGTKLVSAEKTDKYTGGKWVKETEKVYTASSAYHKSHAVSELAAEEGDNLVKLTWKAPEGADGLSGYKVYANDVLCKKTPVPASATSYDVKGLPTGNFTFSIVAVYTDNQEANYVSTIGINHTDMTVAYDNLKNMIAAGVSAKGYSYRVTGEILVTGVLDPKAFGENYFVGDATGAVNVVPADNDDAAAFTFRSGDKIKSLKGQLKEENGTHYFIYESAELVSRNNNVTPTAMTIEDFVKNPSSVEAKYIKFEKVTFSDEVSADDKLLPAVCHMVQGDKSANLMLGNSQIKKPDAANVAGFVIKAEDTWAVVLNGTRDFYAIYTPKEFANLKEMLNAGVDEDGRAYVVKGEVLVTGAVASFIQTNYFVKDATAALCLSADEMSQFSVKAGDKIKDLKGTLDEFNGAHSFFVESATQVSTGNTVTPEVLTIAVLNANPGDYEAQYVKFEEVTFNGVSGETTFPAITEMAQGNSTVSLIFGQEQINVVECANISGFVSLVGGETQILLNGKEGFEQASGITDIIVSDVYYENGTIVAEGASSITVFDMTGRQLVYSASERADIAAAYSGIVAAKVTYTNGNVRIVKLIVK
;
A
#
# COMPACT_ATOMS: atom_id res chain seq x y z
N MET A 1 -9.54 -59.04 5.11
CA MET A 1 -9.37 -59.07 3.63
C MET A 1 -10.59 -58.42 2.96
N LYS A 2 -10.45 -57.94 1.71
CA LYS A 2 -11.56 -57.54 0.79
C LYS A 2 -12.28 -58.83 0.28
N LYS A 3 -13.50 -58.91 -0.26
CA LYS A 3 -14.60 -58.04 -0.76
C LYS A 3 -15.90 -58.93 -0.67
N ASN A 4 -17.19 -58.55 -0.69
CA ASN A 4 -18.01 -57.31 -0.69
C ASN A 4 -19.20 -57.55 0.30
N LYS A 5 -19.90 -56.51 0.80
CA LYS A 5 -21.11 -56.66 1.67
C LYS A 5 -22.01 -55.38 1.69
N LEU A 6 -23.25 -55.53 2.21
CA LEU A 6 -23.92 -54.70 3.26
C LEU A 6 -25.16 -53.77 2.95
N PHE A 7 -26.29 -54.05 3.66
CA PHE A 7 -27.29 -53.16 4.34
C PHE A 7 -28.48 -52.37 3.67
N LEU A 8 -29.72 -52.76 4.06
CA LEU A 8 -30.96 -52.05 4.55
C LEU A 8 -31.69 -50.85 3.86
N VAL A 9 -33.02 -50.76 4.15
CA VAL A 9 -34.02 -49.62 4.09
C VAL A 9 -35.02 -49.54 2.90
N LEU A 10 -36.22 -48.95 3.16
CA LEU A 10 -37.28 -48.30 2.32
C LEU A 10 -38.76 -48.78 2.51
N VAL A 11 -39.74 -48.15 1.83
CA VAL A 11 -41.05 -47.69 2.42
C VAL A 11 -42.25 -47.61 1.42
N GLY A 12 -43.52 -47.71 1.87
CA GLY A 12 -44.70 -47.20 1.11
C GLY A 12 -46.12 -47.46 1.68
N LEU A 13 -46.95 -46.40 1.87
CA LEU A 13 -48.40 -46.41 2.21
C LEU A 13 -49.00 -44.97 2.25
N LEU A 14 -50.14 -44.63 1.57
CA LEU A 14 -50.80 -43.29 1.66
C LEU A 14 -52.19 -43.13 0.95
N ALA A 15 -53.09 -42.31 1.56
CA ALA A 15 -54.24 -41.54 0.99
C ALA A 15 -55.47 -42.29 0.37
N VAL A 16 -56.68 -41.72 0.12
CA VAL A 16 -57.25 -40.33 0.09
C VAL A 16 -58.74 -40.32 0.56
N CYS A 17 -59.21 -39.25 1.25
CA CYS A 17 -60.62 -38.74 1.31
C CYS A 17 -60.63 -37.33 2.00
N SER A 18 -61.67 -36.47 2.14
CA SER A 18 -63.13 -36.40 1.84
C SER A 18 -63.55 -34.92 1.58
N ALA A 19 -64.80 -34.59 1.18
CA ALA A 19 -65.28 -33.18 1.11
C ALA A 19 -66.82 -32.95 1.23
N ILE A 20 -67.24 -31.90 1.95
CA ILE A 20 -68.55 -31.20 1.89
C ILE A 20 -68.29 -29.67 2.06
N ALA A 21 -69.16 -28.81 1.51
CA ALA A 21 -68.91 -27.37 1.36
C ALA A 21 -69.09 -26.51 2.62
N GLN A 22 -68.25 -25.47 2.73
CA GLN A 22 -68.24 -24.44 3.77
C GLN A 22 -68.47 -23.05 3.11
N GLN A 23 -69.37 -22.22 3.66
CA GLN A 23 -69.31 -20.78 3.35
C GLN A 23 -68.23 -20.14 4.23
N ASN A 24 -67.15 -19.70 3.59
CA ASN A 24 -65.97 -19.20 4.28
C ASN A 24 -66.14 -17.74 4.70
N PRO A 25 -65.81 -17.35 5.95
CA PRO A 25 -65.44 -15.97 6.23
C PRO A 25 -64.15 -15.66 5.46
N THR A 26 -64.22 -14.80 4.44
CA THR A 26 -63.06 -14.43 3.63
C THR A 26 -62.09 -13.54 4.40
N TRP A 27 -60.81 -13.91 4.40
CA TRP A 27 -59.72 -13.14 5.00
C TRP A 27 -59.65 -11.71 4.45
N LYS A 28 -59.63 -10.71 5.34
CA LYS A 28 -59.21 -9.34 5.01
C LYS A 28 -57.74 -9.12 5.36
N THR A 29 -56.86 -9.44 4.42
CA THR A 29 -55.42 -9.15 4.48
C THR A 29 -55.13 -7.67 4.24
N ASN A 30 -55.47 -6.81 5.19
CA ASN A 30 -54.87 -5.47 5.26
C ASN A 30 -53.44 -5.58 5.80
N ARG A 31 -52.45 -5.33 4.94
CA ARG A 31 -51.06 -5.13 5.37
C ARG A 31 -50.92 -3.77 6.07
N MET A 32 -50.96 -3.78 7.41
CA MET A 32 -50.29 -2.76 8.22
C MET A 32 -49.24 -3.45 9.10
N THR A 33 -48.08 -2.83 9.27
CA THR A 33 -46.87 -3.46 9.80
C THR A 33 -46.74 -3.32 11.31
N THR A 34 -47.32 -4.25 12.08
CA THR A 34 -46.87 -4.60 13.44
C THR A 34 -47.35 -6.00 13.84
N TRP A 35 -46.40 -6.88 14.18
CA TRP A 35 -46.46 -8.03 15.12
C TRP A 35 -47.80 -8.80 15.23
N LYS A 36 -47.86 -10.05 14.74
CA LYS A 36 -49.00 -10.96 15.01
C LYS A 36 -48.69 -12.00 16.10
N ILE A 37 -49.77 -12.47 16.73
CA ILE A 37 -49.83 -13.66 17.57
C ILE A 37 -50.87 -14.60 16.97
N GLN A 38 -50.57 -15.88 16.84
CA GLN A 38 -51.55 -16.93 16.54
C GLN A 38 -52.06 -17.57 17.84
N TYR A 39 -53.34 -17.92 17.87
CA TYR A 39 -53.98 -18.66 18.96
C TYR A 39 -54.57 -19.97 18.42
N LEU A 40 -54.37 -21.07 19.13
CA LEU A 40 -54.84 -22.41 18.81
C LEU A 40 -55.61 -22.95 20.02
N ALA A 41 -56.93 -23.14 19.89
CA ALA A 41 -57.76 -23.71 20.95
C ALA A 41 -57.90 -25.24 20.77
N ASN A 42 -57.89 -25.98 21.88
CA ASN A 42 -58.24 -27.39 21.94
C ASN A 42 -59.40 -27.60 22.94
N GLU A 43 -60.55 -28.03 22.40
CA GLU A 43 -61.80 -28.19 23.16
C GLU A 43 -61.79 -29.43 24.07
N GLU A 44 -61.03 -30.48 23.75
CA GLU A 44 -60.96 -31.71 24.57
C GLU A 44 -60.17 -31.51 25.87
N THR A 45 -59.16 -30.64 25.85
CA THR A 45 -58.26 -30.38 26.99
C THR A 45 -58.53 -29.05 27.71
N GLN A 46 -59.46 -28.23 27.22
CA GLN A 46 -59.69 -26.85 27.66
C GLN A 46 -58.38 -26.04 27.71
N THR A 47 -57.61 -26.09 26.63
CA THR A 47 -56.32 -25.38 26.52
C THR A 47 -56.27 -24.45 25.31
N ILE A 48 -55.55 -23.33 25.45
CA ILE A 48 -55.19 -22.44 24.35
C ILE A 48 -53.67 -22.37 24.26
N ASP A 49 -53.11 -22.63 23.08
CA ASP A 49 -51.71 -22.33 22.76
C ASP A 49 -51.60 -20.98 22.05
N SER A 50 -50.57 -20.19 22.34
CA SER A 50 -50.25 -18.97 21.57
C SER A 50 -48.81 -18.92 21.10
N ILE A 51 -48.60 -18.55 19.84
CA ILE A 51 -47.28 -18.46 19.17
C ILE A 51 -47.09 -17.03 18.63
N GLY A 52 -45.98 -16.38 19.00
CA GLY A 52 -45.57 -15.07 18.47
C GLY A 52 -44.56 -15.17 17.33
N GLU A 53 -44.61 -14.26 16.36
CA GLU A 53 -43.86 -14.34 15.09
C GLU A 53 -42.32 -14.32 15.18
N GLU A 54 -41.71 -14.14 16.36
CA GLU A 54 -40.23 -14.24 16.55
C GLU A 54 -39.72 -15.66 16.91
N ASN A 55 -40.60 -16.66 17.10
CA ASN A 55 -40.21 -18.04 17.45
C ASN A 55 -39.31 -18.21 18.70
N LEU A 56 -39.32 -17.24 19.64
CA LEU A 56 -38.55 -17.34 20.89
C LEU A 56 -39.31 -18.07 22.01
N TYR A 57 -40.64 -17.89 22.09
CA TYR A 57 -41.47 -18.43 23.18
C TYR A 57 -42.82 -18.98 22.69
N ARG A 58 -43.34 -19.99 23.40
CA ARG A 58 -44.70 -20.54 23.28
C ARG A 58 -45.39 -20.43 24.63
N ASN A 59 -46.64 -19.98 24.66
CA ASN A 59 -47.45 -20.02 25.88
C ASN A 59 -48.56 -21.06 25.75
N SER A 60 -48.80 -21.83 26.81
CA SER A 60 -49.92 -22.78 26.92
C SER A 60 -50.77 -22.44 28.15
N TYR A 61 -52.02 -22.06 27.90
CA TYR A 61 -53.02 -21.68 28.90
C TYR A 61 -53.95 -22.86 29.22
N TYR A 62 -54.18 -23.13 30.50
CA TYR A 62 -55.01 -24.23 31.02
C TYR A 62 -56.15 -23.67 31.85
N TYR A 63 -57.38 -24.12 31.57
CA TYR A 63 -58.59 -23.64 32.25
C TYR A 63 -59.29 -24.75 33.05
N ASP A 64 -60.07 -24.36 34.07
CA ASP A 64 -60.99 -25.27 34.75
C ASP A 64 -62.36 -25.37 34.05
N LYS A 65 -63.23 -26.20 34.59
CA LYS A 65 -64.59 -26.44 34.07
C LYS A 65 -65.53 -25.23 34.19
N SER A 66 -65.17 -24.22 34.99
CA SER A 66 -65.88 -22.94 35.11
C SER A 66 -65.35 -21.89 34.14
N GLY A 67 -64.22 -22.15 33.47
CA GLY A 67 -63.53 -21.22 32.57
C GLY A 67 -62.47 -20.36 33.25
N ASN A 68 -62.08 -20.65 34.49
CA ASN A 68 -61.01 -19.92 35.19
C ASN A 68 -59.64 -20.41 34.74
N LEU A 69 -58.65 -19.52 34.62
CA LEU A 69 -57.28 -19.86 34.19
C LEU A 69 -56.51 -20.50 35.36
N ILE A 70 -56.40 -21.83 35.41
CA ILE A 70 -55.68 -22.54 36.48
C ILE A 70 -54.16 -22.58 36.28
N SER A 71 -53.65 -22.50 35.05
CA SER A 71 -52.21 -22.36 34.81
C SER A 71 -51.91 -21.71 33.46
N ASN A 72 -50.77 -21.01 33.37
CA ASN A 72 -50.17 -20.57 32.11
C ASN A 72 -48.68 -20.93 32.13
N ILE A 73 -48.20 -21.66 31.13
CA ILE A 73 -46.80 -22.10 31.03
C ILE A 73 -46.16 -21.45 29.80
N THR A 74 -45.10 -20.68 30.04
CA THR A 74 -44.23 -20.09 29.01
C THR A 74 -43.03 -21.01 28.78
N TYR A 75 -42.92 -21.55 27.58
CA TYR A 75 -41.80 -22.38 27.13
C TYR A 75 -40.82 -21.56 26.28
N ASN A 76 -39.52 -21.86 26.41
CA ASN A 76 -38.53 -21.49 25.41
C ASN A 76 -38.78 -22.31 24.14
N ALA A 77 -39.07 -21.67 23.01
CA ALA A 77 -39.48 -22.40 21.80
C ALA A 77 -38.33 -23.14 21.09
N ALA A 78 -37.07 -22.86 21.43
CA ALA A 78 -35.89 -23.51 20.85
C ALA A 78 -35.59 -24.92 21.42
N ASP A 79 -35.89 -25.16 22.69
CA ASP A 79 -35.62 -26.43 23.39
C ASP A 79 -36.85 -27.00 24.14
N ASN A 80 -37.98 -26.29 24.10
CA ASN A 80 -39.23 -26.60 24.77
C ASN A 80 -39.12 -26.74 26.31
N THR A 81 -38.12 -26.10 26.92
CA THR A 81 -37.98 -26.00 28.39
C THR A 81 -38.94 -24.96 28.98
N ILE A 82 -39.41 -25.18 30.21
CA ILE A 82 -40.24 -24.20 30.93
C ILE A 82 -39.37 -23.02 31.37
N ARG A 83 -39.74 -21.81 30.93
CA ARG A 83 -39.10 -20.54 31.32
C ARG A 83 -39.77 -19.92 32.54
N GLU A 84 -41.09 -19.83 32.50
CA GLU A 84 -41.98 -19.27 33.52
C GLU A 84 -43.27 -20.10 33.57
N GLN A 85 -43.71 -20.49 34.76
CA GLN A 85 -45.02 -21.12 34.98
C GLN A 85 -45.81 -20.34 36.03
N TYR A 86 -47.02 -19.94 35.66
CA TYR A 86 -48.03 -19.37 36.55
C TYR A 86 -49.07 -20.44 36.89
N THR A 87 -49.48 -20.51 38.16
CA THR A 87 -50.51 -21.43 38.64
C THR A 87 -51.45 -20.70 39.59
N TYR A 88 -52.76 -20.86 39.40
CA TYR A 88 -53.81 -20.16 40.13
C TYR A 88 -54.77 -21.16 40.79
N THR A 89 -55.25 -20.83 41.99
CA THR A 89 -56.34 -21.53 42.67
C THR A 89 -57.50 -20.57 42.91
N TYR A 90 -58.73 -21.11 42.93
CA TYR A 90 -59.97 -20.33 43.03
C TYR A 90 -60.85 -20.85 44.16
N ASN A 91 -61.67 -19.98 44.76
CA ASN A 91 -62.74 -20.39 45.66
C ASN A 91 -64.01 -20.82 44.89
N GLU A 92 -65.01 -21.31 45.62
CA GLU A 92 -66.31 -21.76 45.08
C GLU A 92 -67.10 -20.64 44.35
N HIS A 93 -66.68 -19.37 44.51
CA HIS A 93 -67.22 -18.18 43.86
C HIS A 93 -66.34 -17.63 42.72
N ASN A 94 -65.40 -18.43 42.19
CA ASN A 94 -64.47 -18.08 41.11
C ASN A 94 -63.55 -16.86 41.41
N LYS A 95 -63.27 -16.56 42.68
CA LYS A 95 -62.25 -15.57 43.09
C LYS A 95 -60.90 -16.27 43.28
N VAL A 96 -59.80 -15.66 42.82
CA VAL A 96 -58.43 -16.20 42.98
C VAL A 96 -58.06 -16.25 44.47
N LEU A 97 -57.82 -17.44 45.02
CA LEU A 97 -57.32 -17.66 46.39
C LEU A 97 -55.79 -17.63 46.48
N SER A 98 -55.10 -18.07 45.43
CA SER A 98 -53.64 -18.00 45.34
C SER A 98 -53.21 -17.90 43.89
N GLU A 99 -52.20 -17.09 43.63
CA GLU A 99 -51.43 -17.08 42.38
C GLU A 99 -49.96 -17.36 42.72
N SER A 100 -49.31 -18.20 41.92
CA SER A 100 -47.90 -18.54 42.11
C SER A 100 -47.17 -18.51 40.79
N CYS A 101 -45.91 -18.05 40.82
CA CYS A 101 -45.01 -18.03 39.68
C CYS A 101 -43.72 -18.76 40.02
N ILE A 102 -43.33 -19.71 39.16
CA ILE A 102 -42.06 -20.41 39.21
C ILE A 102 -41.27 -20.05 37.95
N SER A 103 -40.05 -19.54 38.10
CA SER A 103 -39.17 -19.17 36.98
C SER A 103 -37.70 -19.22 37.37
N SER A 104 -36.81 -19.07 36.39
CA SER A 104 -35.36 -18.96 36.60
C SER A 104 -34.90 -17.64 37.23
N TYR A 105 -35.75 -16.62 37.29
CA TYR A 105 -35.40 -15.28 37.78
C TYR A 105 -36.14 -14.88 39.06
N ASN A 106 -37.44 -15.16 39.15
CA ASN A 106 -38.31 -14.81 40.27
C ASN A 106 -39.27 -15.96 40.60
N ASN A 107 -39.22 -16.43 41.84
CA ASN A 107 -40.24 -17.33 42.39
C ASN A 107 -41.08 -16.54 43.40
N TYR A 108 -42.41 -16.52 43.23
CA TYR A 108 -43.31 -15.89 44.19
C TYR A 108 -44.63 -16.64 44.35
N GLN A 109 -45.27 -16.43 45.49
CA GLN A 109 -46.64 -16.86 45.78
C GLN A 109 -47.38 -15.68 46.40
N THR A 110 -48.56 -15.36 45.88
CA THR A 110 -49.48 -14.38 46.44
C THR A 110 -50.76 -15.08 46.83
N ASP A 111 -51.04 -15.12 48.13
CA ASP A 111 -52.28 -15.66 48.69
C ASP A 111 -53.28 -14.52 48.93
N TYR A 112 -54.57 -14.79 48.73
CA TYR A 112 -55.67 -13.83 48.83
C TYR A 112 -56.76 -14.36 49.76
N GLU A 113 -57.24 -13.52 50.68
CA GLU A 113 -58.37 -13.80 51.55
C GLU A 113 -59.48 -12.78 51.29
N TYR A 114 -60.73 -13.24 51.37
CA TYR A 114 -61.93 -12.45 51.10
C TYR A 114 -62.92 -12.60 52.26
N ASP A 115 -63.80 -11.62 52.41
CA ASP A 115 -64.96 -11.73 53.30
C ASP A 115 -66.12 -12.51 52.64
N ASP A 116 -67.20 -12.72 53.40
CA ASP A 116 -68.41 -13.40 52.96
C ASP A 116 -69.16 -12.67 51.81
N THR A 117 -68.79 -11.42 51.50
CA THR A 117 -69.33 -10.65 50.36
C THR A 117 -68.44 -10.77 49.10
N GLY A 118 -67.21 -11.29 49.24
CA GLY A 118 -66.23 -11.42 48.18
C GLY A 118 -65.38 -10.16 47.94
N LEU A 119 -65.31 -9.24 48.93
CA LEU A 119 -64.32 -8.16 49.00
C LEU A 119 -63.01 -8.70 49.60
N LYS A 120 -61.87 -8.13 49.19
CA LYS A 120 -60.53 -8.69 49.46
C LYS A 120 -60.00 -8.18 50.81
N LEU A 121 -60.06 -8.99 51.86
CA LEU A 121 -59.55 -8.67 53.20
C LEU A 121 -58.02 -8.64 53.26
N LEU A 122 -57.35 -9.62 52.64
CA LEU A 122 -55.90 -9.80 52.73
C LEU A 122 -55.30 -10.19 51.39
N LYS A 123 -54.07 -9.72 51.15
CA LYS A 123 -53.16 -10.19 50.08
C LYS A 123 -51.77 -10.37 50.69
N THR A 124 -51.22 -11.58 50.63
CA THR A 124 -49.88 -11.90 51.16
C THR A 124 -48.98 -12.40 50.04
N THR A 125 -48.06 -11.55 49.55
CA THR A 125 -47.06 -11.89 48.53
C THR A 125 -45.71 -12.23 49.16
N LYS A 126 -45.24 -13.46 48.96
CA LYS A 126 -43.93 -13.99 49.37
C LYS A 126 -43.03 -14.06 48.13
N ILE A 127 -41.86 -13.42 48.13
CA ILE A 127 -40.93 -13.41 46.98
C ILE A 127 -39.60 -14.02 47.38
N ASN A 128 -39.30 -15.20 46.82
CA ASN A 128 -38.19 -16.11 47.14
C ASN A 128 -38.24 -16.56 48.63
N PRO A 129 -38.37 -17.88 48.94
CA PRO A 129 -38.82 -18.39 50.26
C PRO A 129 -37.89 -18.17 51.48
N VAL A 130 -37.02 -17.16 51.46
CA VAL A 130 -36.06 -16.88 52.54
C VAL A 130 -36.07 -15.42 53.03
N TYR A 131 -36.45 -14.40 52.22
CA TYR A 131 -36.13 -12.99 52.58
C TYR A 131 -37.14 -11.86 52.37
N ASN A 132 -38.16 -11.94 51.48
CA ASN A 132 -39.08 -10.81 51.27
C ASN A 132 -40.56 -11.21 51.37
N THR A 133 -41.31 -10.53 52.24
CA THR A 133 -42.77 -10.68 52.38
C THR A 133 -43.45 -9.32 52.34
N PHE A 134 -44.53 -9.24 51.56
CA PHE A 134 -45.42 -8.10 51.43
C PHE A 134 -46.82 -8.54 51.88
N ILE A 135 -47.45 -7.78 52.77
CA ILE A 135 -48.82 -8.03 53.23
C ILE A 135 -49.62 -6.75 52.98
N GLU A 136 -50.79 -6.89 52.36
CA GLU A 136 -51.76 -5.82 52.15
C GLU A 136 -53.10 -6.25 52.75
N SER A 137 -53.52 -5.62 53.84
CA SER A 137 -54.88 -5.77 54.40
C SER A 137 -55.77 -4.62 53.94
N CYS A 138 -57.09 -4.85 53.92
CA CYS A 138 -58.10 -3.85 53.57
C CYS A 138 -59.32 -3.96 54.50
N GLU A 139 -59.84 -2.81 54.91
CA GLU A 139 -61.03 -2.62 55.76
C GLU A 139 -62.09 -1.87 54.95
N TYR A 140 -63.37 -2.23 55.08
CA TYR A 140 -64.46 -1.71 54.23
C TYR A 140 -65.67 -1.20 55.04
N THR A 141 -66.48 -0.30 54.47
CA THR A 141 -67.81 0.06 54.99
C THR A 141 -68.80 -1.08 54.76
N TYR A 142 -69.96 -1.01 55.42
CA TYR A 142 -71.07 -1.93 55.17
C TYR A 142 -71.58 -1.89 53.71
N GLU A 143 -71.43 -0.74 53.03
CA GLU A 143 -71.77 -0.55 51.62
C GLU A 143 -70.62 -0.97 50.66
N GLY A 144 -69.50 -1.47 51.20
CA GLY A 144 -68.35 -1.99 50.43
C GLY A 144 -67.30 -0.94 50.00
N GLU A 145 -67.36 0.29 50.51
CA GLU A 145 -66.36 1.32 50.25
C GLU A 145 -65.07 1.01 51.05
N LEU A 146 -63.89 1.19 50.46
CA LEU A 146 -62.62 0.92 51.14
C LEU A 146 -62.34 2.00 52.21
N LEU A 147 -62.42 1.66 53.50
CA LEU A 147 -62.11 2.56 54.62
C LEU A 147 -60.61 2.71 54.87
N ALA A 148 -59.89 1.59 54.89
CA ALA A 148 -58.46 1.59 55.14
C ALA A 148 -57.75 0.50 54.35
N LYS A 149 -56.47 0.77 54.04
CA LYS A 149 -55.55 -0.18 53.41
C LYS A 149 -54.21 -0.09 54.10
N GLU A 150 -53.78 -1.18 54.73
CA GLU A 150 -52.47 -1.23 55.39
C GLU A 150 -51.53 -2.13 54.60
N VAL A 151 -50.32 -1.63 54.37
CA VAL A 151 -49.28 -2.28 53.56
C VAL A 151 -48.04 -2.43 54.43
N TYR A 152 -47.73 -3.68 54.76
CA TYR A 152 -46.54 -4.10 55.49
C TYR A 152 -45.55 -4.74 54.52
N LYS A 153 -44.28 -4.36 54.62
CA LYS A 153 -43.20 -4.83 53.74
C LYS A 153 -41.95 -5.12 54.55
N ASN A 154 -41.45 -6.35 54.44
CA ASN A 154 -40.26 -6.83 55.13
C ASN A 154 -39.15 -7.10 54.11
N ASN A 155 -38.24 -6.14 53.93
CA ASN A 155 -37.16 -6.16 52.93
C ASN A 155 -35.83 -5.65 53.54
N LYS A 156 -35.25 -6.38 54.50
CA LYS A 156 -34.13 -5.98 55.39
C LYS A 156 -34.42 -4.79 56.32
N ASN A 157 -35.01 -3.73 55.79
CA ASN A 157 -35.72 -2.71 56.57
C ASN A 157 -37.21 -3.07 56.57
N ILE A 158 -37.91 -2.79 57.66
CA ILE A 158 -39.36 -2.96 57.77
C ILE A 158 -40.02 -1.63 57.40
N GLU A 159 -41.03 -1.67 56.54
CA GLU A 159 -41.79 -0.50 56.09
C GLU A 159 -43.29 -0.78 56.26
N THR A 160 -43.97 -0.01 57.10
CA THR A 160 -45.43 -0.05 57.28
C THR A 160 -46.04 1.27 56.82
N LYS A 161 -47.10 1.18 56.00
CA LYS A 161 -47.91 2.31 55.53
C LYS A 161 -49.39 1.99 55.64
N ARG A 162 -50.16 2.84 56.33
CA ARG A 162 -51.62 2.75 56.41
C ARG A 162 -52.24 3.92 55.65
N TYR A 163 -53.10 3.61 54.69
CA TYR A 163 -53.91 4.59 53.98
C TYR A 163 -55.31 4.56 54.57
N GLU A 164 -55.88 5.72 54.87
CA GLU A 164 -57.25 5.85 55.37
C GLU A 164 -58.05 6.75 54.42
N TYR A 165 -59.30 6.39 54.15
CA TYR A 165 -60.13 6.97 53.10
C TYR A 165 -61.42 7.48 53.72
N HIS A 166 -61.70 8.77 53.54
CA HIS A 166 -62.83 9.45 54.15
C HIS A 166 -63.85 9.83 53.08
N TYR A 167 -65.11 9.52 53.33
CA TYR A 167 -66.21 9.72 52.40
C TYR A 167 -67.19 10.76 52.95
N THR A 168 -67.77 11.56 52.07
CA THR A 168 -68.81 12.54 52.40
C THR A 168 -69.93 12.37 51.40
N ASN A 169 -71.11 11.95 51.88
CA ASN A 169 -72.27 11.58 51.06
C ASN A 169 -71.96 10.52 49.97
N GLY A 170 -71.10 9.54 50.27
CA GLY A 170 -70.69 8.48 49.33
C GLY A 170 -69.63 8.89 48.30
N VAL A 171 -69.06 10.10 48.43
CA VAL A 171 -67.96 10.59 47.56
C VAL A 171 -66.69 10.75 48.40
N LEU A 172 -65.55 10.24 47.91
CA LEU A 172 -64.25 10.33 48.59
C LEU A 172 -63.85 11.81 48.77
N SER A 173 -63.81 12.31 50.00
CA SER A 173 -63.46 13.72 50.29
C SER A 173 -61.99 13.89 50.67
N SER A 174 -61.39 12.91 51.35
CA SER A 174 -59.94 12.88 51.58
C SER A 174 -59.37 11.48 51.69
N LYS A 175 -58.05 11.37 51.53
CA LYS A 175 -57.25 10.17 51.77
C LYS A 175 -55.99 10.55 52.53
N ASP A 176 -55.81 9.96 53.71
CA ASP A 176 -54.64 10.11 54.56
C ASP A 176 -53.64 8.99 54.33
N LEU A 177 -52.35 9.29 54.53
CA LEU A 177 -51.23 8.36 54.52
C LEU A 177 -50.48 8.47 55.84
N TYR A 178 -50.52 7.41 56.62
CA TYR A 178 -49.70 7.18 57.79
C TYR A 178 -48.49 6.32 57.42
N SER A 179 -47.30 6.68 57.89
CA SER A 179 -46.08 5.91 57.62
C SER A 179 -45.07 6.00 58.75
N ASP A 180 -44.23 4.97 58.89
CA ASP A 180 -43.05 4.96 59.76
C ASP A 180 -41.79 5.28 58.94
N ALA A 181 -41.73 6.48 58.35
CA ALA A 181 -40.61 6.91 57.52
C ALA A 181 -39.28 7.06 58.28
N ASP A 182 -39.34 7.10 59.62
CA ASP A 182 -38.20 7.20 60.53
C ASP A 182 -37.64 5.81 60.94
N TYR A 183 -38.30 4.69 60.54
CA TYR A 183 -38.03 3.31 60.98
C TYR A 183 -38.08 3.13 62.51
N THR A 184 -39.00 3.83 63.18
CA THR A 184 -39.17 3.87 64.65
C THR A 184 -40.19 2.88 65.19
N GLY A 185 -40.85 2.10 64.34
CA GLY A 185 -41.99 1.24 64.68
C GLY A 185 -43.28 2.02 64.95
N THR A 186 -43.33 3.33 64.70
CA THR A 186 -44.47 4.20 65.02
C THR A 186 -44.97 4.91 63.77
N ILE A 187 -46.10 4.45 63.21
CA ILE A 187 -46.74 5.13 62.08
C ILE A 187 -47.28 6.51 62.52
N LYS A 188 -46.99 7.54 61.71
CA LYS A 188 -47.46 8.92 61.92
C LYS A 188 -48.15 9.40 60.65
N LEU A 189 -49.16 10.26 60.78
CA LEU A 189 -49.77 10.94 59.63
C LEU A 189 -48.68 11.75 58.90
N ALA A 190 -48.44 11.41 57.64
CA ALA A 190 -47.37 11.97 56.83
C ALA A 190 -47.91 12.86 55.71
N GLU A 191 -48.98 12.45 55.04
CA GLU A 191 -49.61 13.21 53.95
C GLU A 191 -51.14 13.08 53.98
N THR A 192 -51.86 14.18 53.76
CA THR A 192 -53.31 14.21 53.54
C THR A 192 -53.57 14.68 52.12
N THR A 193 -54.37 13.94 51.34
CA THR A 193 -54.86 14.39 50.03
C THR A 193 -56.35 14.68 50.10
N SER A 194 -56.74 15.92 49.84
CA SER A 194 -58.15 16.33 49.75
C SER A 194 -58.60 16.41 48.29
N TYR A 195 -59.86 16.04 48.02
CA TYR A 195 -60.48 16.05 46.69
C TYR A 195 -61.68 16.99 46.65
N VAL A 196 -61.96 17.56 45.48
CA VAL A 196 -63.11 18.44 45.21
C VAL A 196 -63.74 18.03 43.89
N PHE A 197 -65.04 17.82 43.88
CA PHE A 197 -65.82 17.40 42.71
C PHE A 197 -66.86 18.45 42.31
N ASP A 198 -67.34 18.40 41.07
CA ASP A 198 -68.53 19.13 40.63
C ASP A 198 -69.83 18.38 40.95
N ASN A 199 -70.97 18.98 40.60
CA ASN A 199 -72.31 18.40 40.81
C ASN A 199 -72.61 17.19 39.89
N MET A 200 -71.71 16.84 38.96
CA MET A 200 -71.80 15.68 38.08
C MET A 200 -70.86 14.54 38.52
N GLY A 201 -70.01 14.77 39.52
CA GLY A 201 -69.02 13.81 40.02
C GLY A 201 -67.67 13.87 39.33
N ASN A 202 -67.38 14.91 38.54
CA ASN A 202 -66.06 15.11 37.92
C ASN A 202 -65.09 15.74 38.94
N GLU A 203 -63.86 15.24 39.04
CA GLU A 203 -62.86 15.75 39.99
C GLU A 203 -62.29 17.10 39.51
N LEU A 204 -62.68 18.22 40.14
CA LEU A 204 -62.19 19.56 39.80
C LEU A 204 -60.77 19.83 40.33
N LYS A 205 -60.43 19.27 41.50
CA LYS A 205 -59.14 19.50 42.17
C LYS A 205 -58.78 18.35 43.11
N ASN A 206 -57.50 17.96 43.13
CA ASN A 206 -56.86 17.36 44.31
C ASN A 206 -55.71 18.21 44.86
N SER A 207 -55.40 17.99 46.14
CA SER A 207 -54.50 18.82 46.93
C SER A 207 -53.80 17.95 47.97
N THR A 208 -52.50 17.68 47.80
CA THR A 208 -51.72 16.88 48.76
C THR A 208 -50.91 17.79 49.68
N VAL A 209 -51.18 17.68 50.98
CA VAL A 209 -50.53 18.40 52.06
C VAL A 209 -49.66 17.42 52.85
N LYS A 210 -48.38 17.73 52.98
CA LYS A 210 -47.45 16.99 53.83
C LYS A 210 -47.47 17.56 55.25
N HIS A 211 -47.50 16.67 56.24
CA HIS A 211 -47.32 16.96 57.65
C HIS A 211 -45.82 16.86 58.00
N LEU A 212 -45.32 17.79 58.79
CA LEU A 212 -43.92 17.87 59.18
C LEU A 212 -43.73 17.56 60.67
N SER A 213 -42.52 17.16 61.05
CA SER A 213 -42.19 16.70 62.41
C SER A 213 -42.24 17.80 63.48
N ASP A 214 -42.35 19.07 63.09
CA ASP A 214 -42.61 20.22 63.95
C ASP A 214 -44.12 20.50 64.16
N GLY A 215 -45.00 19.70 63.55
CA GLY A 215 -46.45 19.89 63.58
C GLY A 215 -46.98 20.89 62.55
N SER A 216 -46.12 21.47 61.71
CA SER A 216 -46.54 22.32 60.59
C SER A 216 -46.99 21.48 59.38
N THR A 217 -47.70 22.12 58.45
CA THR A 217 -48.19 21.50 57.22
C THR A 217 -47.77 22.30 55.99
N ARG A 218 -47.53 21.61 54.86
CA ARG A 218 -47.09 22.21 53.59
C ARG A 218 -47.79 21.55 52.41
N GLU A 219 -48.47 22.31 51.57
CA GLU A 219 -49.00 21.81 50.30
C GLU A 219 -47.83 21.47 49.36
N ILE A 220 -47.72 20.20 48.92
CA ILE A 220 -46.56 19.69 48.17
C ILE A 220 -46.85 19.49 46.68
N ASP A 221 -48.06 19.06 46.34
CA ASP A 221 -48.56 18.87 44.97
C ASP A 221 -50.05 19.22 44.93
N ARG A 222 -50.51 19.82 43.82
CA ARG A 222 -51.91 20.16 43.56
C ARG A 222 -52.22 19.88 42.09
N LYS A 223 -53.28 19.13 41.79
CA LYS A 223 -53.84 19.04 40.43
C LYS A 223 -55.18 19.75 40.34
N CYS A 224 -55.39 20.45 39.25
CA CYS A 224 -56.66 21.07 38.87
C CYS A 224 -57.08 20.56 37.50
N TYR A 225 -58.38 20.36 37.30
CA TYR A 225 -58.96 19.80 36.09
C TYR A 225 -60.10 20.68 35.58
N ALA A 226 -60.37 20.63 34.28
CA ALA A 226 -61.49 21.31 33.65
C ALA A 226 -62.13 20.41 32.58
N TYR A 227 -63.45 20.47 32.46
CA TYR A 227 -64.28 19.58 31.65
C TYR A 227 -65.13 20.35 30.63
N ASP A 228 -65.55 19.71 29.54
CA ASP A 228 -66.57 20.23 28.63
C ASP A 228 -68.00 20.03 29.20
N ALA A 229 -69.01 20.56 28.51
CA ALA A 229 -70.41 20.45 28.93
C ALA A 229 -70.96 19.00 28.92
N GLU A 230 -70.26 18.09 28.22
CA GLU A 230 -70.56 16.67 28.19
C GLU A 230 -69.74 15.85 29.22
N GLY A 231 -68.95 16.52 30.08
CA GLY A 231 -68.17 15.86 31.15
C GLY A 231 -66.85 15.25 30.71
N LYS A 232 -66.30 15.59 29.54
CA LYS A 232 -64.97 15.13 29.08
C LYS A 232 -63.88 16.08 29.56
N LEU A 233 -62.77 15.54 30.05
CA LEU A 233 -61.62 16.32 30.52
C LEU A 233 -61.00 17.12 29.36
N VAL A 234 -61.11 18.45 29.36
CA VAL A 234 -60.48 19.31 28.33
C VAL A 234 -59.07 19.75 28.72
N SER A 235 -58.75 19.87 30.01
CA SER A 235 -57.37 20.12 30.47
C SER A 235 -57.16 19.73 31.93
N ASP A 236 -55.97 19.25 32.27
CA ASP A 236 -55.45 19.21 33.65
C ASP A 236 -54.24 20.14 33.82
N SER A 237 -53.90 20.49 35.05
CA SER A 237 -52.72 21.27 35.39
C SER A 237 -52.17 20.86 36.76
N LEU A 238 -50.91 20.46 36.81
CA LEU A 238 -50.15 20.10 38.00
C LEU A 238 -49.31 21.29 38.47
N TYR A 239 -49.42 21.58 39.76
CA TYR A 239 -48.55 22.49 40.49
C TYR A 239 -47.77 21.69 41.53
N ARG A 240 -46.46 21.94 41.64
CA ARG A 240 -45.52 21.25 42.53
C ARG A 240 -44.76 22.25 43.39
N GLN A 241 -44.45 21.87 44.62
CA GLN A 241 -43.76 22.71 45.58
C GLN A 241 -42.29 22.93 45.19
N HIS A 242 -41.89 24.20 45.04
CA HIS A 242 -40.52 24.56 44.65
C HIS A 242 -39.49 24.14 45.72
N LEU A 243 -38.28 23.74 45.31
CA LEU A 243 -37.23 23.29 46.23
C LEU A 243 -36.71 24.41 47.14
N MET A 244 -36.56 25.62 46.60
CA MET A 244 -36.00 26.77 47.34
C MET A 244 -37.05 27.76 47.88
N ALA A 245 -38.35 27.46 47.80
CA ALA A 245 -39.40 28.39 48.25
C ALA A 245 -40.68 27.69 48.76
N PRO A 246 -41.42 28.27 49.72
CA PRO A 246 -42.68 27.74 50.23
C PRO A 246 -43.89 28.02 49.30
N ILE A 247 -43.69 27.91 47.98
CA ILE A 247 -44.73 28.16 46.96
C ILE A 247 -44.90 26.94 46.05
N LEU A 248 -46.14 26.73 45.61
CA LEU A 248 -46.47 25.85 44.49
C LEU A 248 -46.18 26.60 43.17
N VAL A 249 -45.44 25.98 42.27
CA VAL A 249 -45.22 26.46 40.90
C VAL A 249 -45.90 25.51 39.90
N PRO A 250 -46.47 25.99 38.77
CA PRO A 250 -46.96 25.09 37.74
C PRO A 250 -45.80 24.27 37.17
N SER A 251 -45.95 22.96 37.05
CA SER A 251 -44.92 22.07 36.48
C SER A 251 -45.35 21.40 35.18
N ALA A 252 -46.65 21.10 35.04
CA ALA A 252 -47.22 20.54 33.82
C ALA A 252 -48.67 21.01 33.59
N LYS A 253 -49.07 21.07 32.31
CA LYS A 253 -50.44 21.26 31.86
C LYS A 253 -50.67 20.43 30.59
N HIS A 254 -51.80 19.73 30.53
CA HIS A 254 -52.25 19.08 29.31
C HIS A 254 -53.54 19.72 28.78
N ILE A 255 -53.74 19.65 27.47
CA ILE A 255 -55.02 19.99 26.82
C ILE A 255 -55.41 18.82 25.91
N TYR A 256 -56.60 18.29 26.11
CA TYR A 256 -57.13 17.12 25.43
C TYR A 256 -58.07 17.56 24.30
N GLN A 257 -58.03 16.84 23.17
CA GLN A 257 -58.90 17.09 22.02
C GLN A 257 -59.52 15.78 21.55
N TYR A 258 -60.85 15.77 21.49
CA TYR A 258 -61.66 14.62 21.08
C TYR A 258 -62.22 14.83 19.68
N ASP A 259 -62.50 13.74 18.97
CA ASP A 259 -63.30 13.79 17.74
C ASP A 259 -64.80 13.91 18.04
N LYS A 260 -65.59 14.08 16.98
CA LYS A 260 -67.06 14.15 17.03
C LYS A 260 -67.76 12.89 17.58
N ASN A 261 -67.03 11.78 17.72
CA ASN A 261 -67.53 10.51 18.27
C ASN A 261 -67.10 10.32 19.75
N GLY A 262 -66.32 11.26 20.31
CA GLY A 262 -65.77 11.17 21.67
C GLY A 262 -64.45 10.43 21.79
N ALA A 263 -63.82 10.01 20.69
CA ALA A 263 -62.49 9.39 20.73
C ALA A 263 -61.40 10.45 20.94
N LEU A 264 -60.46 10.21 21.85
CA LEU A 264 -59.33 11.11 22.08
C LEU A 264 -58.38 11.07 20.87
N VAL A 265 -58.21 12.21 20.18
CA VAL A 265 -57.36 12.31 18.97
C VAL A 265 -56.06 13.07 19.20
N LYS A 266 -55.97 13.91 20.23
CA LYS A 266 -54.74 14.66 20.53
C LYS A 266 -54.64 15.00 22.02
N VAL A 267 -53.41 14.98 22.54
CA VAL A 267 -53.04 15.61 23.82
C VAL A 267 -51.91 16.60 23.53
N LEU A 268 -52.13 17.88 23.82
CA LEU A 268 -51.08 18.89 23.84
C LEU A 268 -50.46 18.88 25.24
N LYS A 269 -49.14 18.68 25.32
CA LYS A 269 -48.39 18.66 26.59
C LYS A 269 -47.55 19.92 26.74
N TYR A 270 -47.61 20.55 27.91
CA TYR A 270 -46.81 21.74 28.26
C TYR A 270 -46.17 21.52 29.63
N GLY A 271 -44.85 21.66 29.72
CA GLY A 271 -44.10 21.25 30.92
C GLY A 271 -43.82 19.74 30.97
N GLY A 272 -43.03 19.33 31.96
CA GLY A 272 -42.56 17.95 32.13
C GLY A 272 -43.34 17.20 33.20
N ASP A 273 -43.77 15.98 32.88
CA ASP A 273 -44.38 15.02 33.81
C ASP A 273 -43.31 14.10 34.45
N SER A 274 -42.02 14.40 34.23
CA SER A 274 -40.87 13.64 34.73
C SER A 274 -40.53 13.95 36.19
N ASP A 275 -39.60 13.16 36.75
CA ASP A 275 -39.28 13.12 38.17
C ASP A 275 -38.85 14.45 38.79
N LYS A 276 -38.93 14.52 40.13
CA LYS A 276 -38.54 15.68 40.96
C LYS A 276 -37.13 16.22 40.67
N SER A 277 -36.24 15.42 40.06
CA SER A 277 -34.87 15.78 39.68
C SER A 277 -34.75 16.64 38.41
N ASP A 278 -35.77 16.73 37.55
CA ASP A 278 -35.72 17.60 36.36
C ASP A 278 -35.99 19.08 36.69
N LEU A 279 -36.49 19.38 37.91
CA LEU A 279 -36.75 20.74 38.38
C LEU A 279 -35.48 21.56 38.70
N ASP A 280 -34.33 20.90 38.88
CA ASP A 280 -33.06 21.54 39.22
C ASP A 280 -32.31 22.16 38.02
N LYS A 281 -32.89 22.14 36.82
CA LYS A 281 -32.27 22.64 35.58
C LYS A 281 -32.66 24.12 35.31
N PRO A 282 -31.76 25.11 35.52
CA PRO A 282 -32.05 26.50 35.21
C PRO A 282 -32.11 26.72 33.70
N GLY A 283 -33.32 26.70 33.14
CA GLY A 283 -33.57 26.94 31.71
C GLY A 283 -35.03 26.80 31.27
N ASN A 284 -35.82 25.91 31.89
CA ASN A 284 -37.19 25.60 31.44
C ASN A 284 -38.29 26.56 31.94
N PHE A 285 -37.97 27.55 32.77
CA PHE A 285 -38.94 28.49 33.36
C PHE A 285 -39.57 29.58 32.44
N PRO A 286 -39.01 30.00 31.27
CA PRO A 286 -39.54 31.17 30.54
C PRO A 286 -40.98 31.06 30.03
N MET A 287 -41.48 29.86 29.75
CA MET A 287 -42.75 29.65 29.04
C MET A 287 -44.01 29.80 29.91
N LEU A 288 -43.90 29.73 31.24
CA LEU A 288 -45.07 29.71 32.13
C LEU A 288 -45.47 31.08 32.69
N SER A 289 -44.54 32.03 32.82
CA SER A 289 -44.86 33.41 33.20
C SER A 289 -45.62 34.16 32.09
N GLN A 290 -45.30 33.89 30.83
CA GLN A 290 -45.87 34.57 29.66
C GLN A 290 -47.38 34.35 29.49
N TYR A 291 -47.92 33.22 29.97
CA TYR A 291 -49.35 32.92 29.87
C TYR A 291 -50.21 33.47 31.02
N TYR A 292 -49.62 33.87 32.15
CA TYR A 292 -50.36 34.31 33.35
C TYR A 292 -51.13 35.63 33.18
N VAL A 293 -50.80 36.43 32.16
CA VAL A 293 -51.42 37.75 31.92
C VAL A 293 -52.83 37.64 31.33
N HIS A 294 -53.20 36.50 30.74
CA HIS A 294 -54.49 36.32 30.04
C HIS A 294 -55.66 35.85 30.93
N THR A 295 -55.45 35.56 32.23
CA THR A 295 -56.47 34.91 33.08
C THR A 295 -56.77 35.63 34.40
N LEU A 296 -56.33 36.89 34.58
CA LEU A 296 -56.61 37.69 35.78
C LEU A 296 -57.66 38.79 35.49
N GLN A 297 -58.93 38.37 35.36
CA GLN A 297 -60.08 39.28 35.42
C GLN A 297 -60.60 39.32 36.87
N LEU A 298 -60.19 40.34 37.62
CA LEU A 298 -60.65 40.57 39.00
C LEU A 298 -61.75 41.64 39.10
N TYR A 299 -61.85 42.55 38.11
CA TYR A 299 -62.73 43.73 38.15
C TYR A 299 -63.44 43.99 36.82
N GLY A 300 -64.28 45.04 36.77
CA GLY A 300 -64.99 45.50 35.56
C GLY A 300 -64.16 46.44 34.68
N SER A 301 -64.65 46.72 33.46
CA SER A 301 -63.97 47.59 32.48
C SER A 301 -63.75 49.03 32.94
N ASP A 302 -64.62 49.57 33.79
CA ASP A 302 -64.56 50.97 34.27
C ASP A 302 -63.35 51.28 35.17
N TYR A 303 -62.63 50.23 35.60
CA TYR A 303 -61.41 50.32 36.38
C TYR A 303 -60.15 50.39 35.50
N ALA A 304 -60.24 50.19 34.18
CA ALA A 304 -59.08 50.21 33.27
C ALA A 304 -58.69 51.62 32.79
N PRO A 305 -57.40 51.91 32.49
CA PRO A 305 -56.96 53.20 31.96
C PRO A 305 -57.41 53.38 30.51
N GLN A 306 -57.81 54.60 30.14
CA GLN A 306 -58.41 54.88 28.82
C GLN A 306 -57.50 55.70 27.90
N ASN A 307 -57.73 55.60 26.58
CA ASN A 307 -57.06 56.42 25.55
C ASN A 307 -55.52 56.34 25.63
N VAL A 308 -54.96 55.14 25.80
CA VAL A 308 -53.50 54.93 25.79
C VAL A 308 -52.96 55.19 24.37
N ASN A 309 -52.01 56.12 24.27
CA ASN A 309 -51.38 56.54 23.03
C ASN A 309 -49.85 56.60 23.19
N ILE A 310 -49.13 56.15 22.17
CA ILE A 310 -47.68 55.90 22.19
C ILE A 310 -47.06 56.47 20.92
N GLN A 311 -45.96 57.21 21.07
CA GLN A 311 -45.26 57.87 19.97
C GLN A 311 -43.74 57.93 20.22
N GLN A 312 -42.95 58.12 19.17
CA GLN A 312 -41.50 58.25 19.30
C GLN A 312 -41.12 59.61 19.91
N GLY A 313 -40.05 59.64 20.73
CA GLY A 313 -39.49 60.85 21.32
C GLY A 313 -38.38 61.47 20.44
N GLU A 314 -37.87 62.64 20.87
CA GLU A 314 -36.87 63.43 20.14
C GLU A 314 -35.49 62.75 19.96
N ALA A 315 -35.25 61.64 20.66
CA ALA A 315 -34.02 60.87 20.59
C ALA A 315 -34.29 59.41 20.19
N ILE A 316 -33.43 58.84 19.33
CA ILE A 316 -33.50 57.45 18.88
C ILE A 316 -33.55 56.51 20.10
N GLY A 317 -34.42 55.49 20.04
CA GLY A 317 -34.67 54.57 21.18
C GLY A 317 -35.40 55.21 22.37
N THR A 318 -36.05 56.37 22.20
CA THR A 318 -36.92 57.00 23.23
C THR A 318 -38.37 56.98 22.77
N ILE A 319 -39.29 56.62 23.67
CA ILE A 319 -40.73 56.49 23.45
C ILE A 319 -41.50 57.30 24.49
N LYS A 320 -42.57 57.98 24.07
CA LYS A 320 -43.46 58.78 24.91
C LYS A 320 -44.84 58.12 24.96
N ILE A 321 -45.30 57.82 26.17
CA ILE A 321 -46.58 57.17 26.49
C ILE A 321 -47.49 58.19 27.17
N THR A 322 -48.75 58.26 26.74
CA THR A 322 -49.78 59.17 27.27
C THR A 322 -51.10 58.43 27.42
N PHE A 323 -51.88 58.71 28.47
CA PHE A 323 -53.17 58.05 28.71
C PHE A 323 -54.10 58.90 29.60
N LYS A 324 -55.32 58.42 29.84
CA LYS A 324 -56.27 58.99 30.81
C LYS A 324 -56.53 57.99 31.94
N ALA A 325 -56.83 58.52 33.13
CA ALA A 325 -57.21 57.73 34.29
C ALA A 325 -58.49 56.89 34.05
N PRO A 326 -58.68 55.80 34.81
CA PRO A 326 -59.93 55.04 34.82
C PRO A 326 -61.16 55.88 35.18
N THR A 327 -62.34 55.36 34.83
CA THR A 327 -63.63 55.98 35.19
C THR A 327 -63.85 55.96 36.71
N VAL A 328 -63.40 54.89 37.38
CA VAL A 328 -63.45 54.75 38.84
C VAL A 328 -62.08 55.07 39.44
N THR A 329 -61.91 56.25 40.04
CA THR A 329 -60.62 56.64 40.68
C THR A 329 -60.58 56.40 42.19
N THR A 330 -61.66 55.92 42.80
CA THR A 330 -61.75 55.73 44.26
C THR A 330 -60.86 54.59 44.73
N GLY A 331 -59.84 54.91 45.55
CA GLY A 331 -58.87 53.94 46.06
C GLY A 331 -57.69 53.64 45.13
N LEU A 332 -57.57 54.35 44.00
CA LEU A 332 -56.46 54.23 43.05
C LEU A 332 -55.15 54.77 43.67
N GLU A 333 -54.16 53.90 43.86
CA GLU A 333 -52.84 54.25 44.41
C GLU A 333 -51.84 54.65 43.31
N GLY A 334 -52.02 54.16 42.09
CA GLY A 334 -51.19 54.48 40.93
C GLY A 334 -51.30 53.46 39.80
N TYR A 335 -50.31 53.43 38.91
CA TYR A 335 -50.25 52.56 37.75
C TYR A 335 -48.95 51.74 37.70
N LYS A 336 -49.07 50.44 37.46
CA LYS A 336 -47.97 49.58 37.04
C LYS A 336 -47.81 49.69 35.53
N VAL A 337 -46.60 50.02 35.06
CA VAL A 337 -46.31 50.15 33.62
C VAL A 337 -45.39 49.01 33.19
N MET A 338 -45.84 48.25 32.18
CA MET A 338 -45.14 47.08 31.64
C MET A 338 -44.76 47.30 30.16
N VAL A 339 -43.59 46.82 29.77
CA VAL A 339 -43.12 46.75 28.37
C VAL A 339 -42.65 45.33 28.10
N ASP A 340 -43.20 44.65 27.09
CA ASP A 340 -42.88 43.25 26.75
C ASP A 340 -42.98 42.25 27.92
N ASN A 341 -43.84 42.58 28.89
CA ASN A 341 -44.02 41.89 30.17
C ASN A 341 -42.87 42.08 31.20
N GLU A 342 -41.87 42.92 30.93
CA GLU A 342 -40.95 43.46 31.94
C GLU A 342 -41.58 44.65 32.69
N LEU A 343 -41.23 44.81 33.97
CA LEU A 343 -41.75 45.87 34.84
C LEU A 343 -40.89 47.14 34.72
N LEU A 344 -41.46 48.21 34.17
CA LEU A 344 -40.76 49.48 34.00
C LEU A 344 -40.94 50.43 35.20
N ASN A 345 -42.14 50.45 35.81
CA ASN A 345 -42.41 51.17 37.05
C ASN A 345 -43.53 50.49 37.82
N GLU A 346 -43.34 50.30 39.13
CA GLU A 346 -44.26 49.59 40.01
C GLU A 346 -45.44 50.46 40.46
N ILE A 347 -45.22 51.74 40.79
CA ILE A 347 -46.27 52.71 41.13
C ILE A 347 -45.95 54.06 40.48
N PHE A 348 -46.41 54.23 39.24
CA PHE A 348 -46.40 55.49 38.52
C PHE A 348 -47.70 56.28 38.81
N THR A 349 -47.59 57.54 39.24
CA THR A 349 -48.76 58.35 39.66
C THR A 349 -49.23 59.39 38.62
N GLY A 350 -48.52 59.51 37.49
CA GLY A 350 -48.88 60.42 36.40
C GLY A 350 -49.71 59.78 35.28
N THR A 351 -49.88 60.54 34.19
CA THR A 351 -50.57 60.11 32.96
C THR A 351 -49.72 60.29 31.68
N GLU A 352 -48.49 60.78 31.82
CA GLU A 352 -47.51 60.95 30.74
C GLU A 352 -46.13 60.45 31.19
N LEU A 353 -45.53 59.53 30.44
CA LEU A 353 -44.26 58.88 30.76
C LEU A 353 -43.33 58.87 29.54
N THR A 354 -42.02 59.03 29.77
CA THR A 354 -40.98 58.87 28.73
C THR A 354 -40.09 57.69 29.06
N VAL A 355 -40.03 56.71 28.17
CA VAL A 355 -39.22 55.50 28.26
C VAL A 355 -37.99 55.67 27.35
N LYS A 356 -36.79 55.32 27.84
CA LYS A 356 -35.51 55.48 27.12
C LYS A 356 -34.85 54.12 26.89
N LYS A 357 -33.87 54.06 25.97
CA LYS A 357 -33.13 52.84 25.60
C LYS A 357 -34.04 51.68 25.18
N GLN A 358 -35.13 52.00 24.49
CA GLN A 358 -35.95 51.00 23.78
C GLN A 358 -35.19 50.52 22.54
N LYS A 359 -35.34 49.24 22.19
CA LYS A 359 -34.55 48.58 21.14
C LYS A 359 -35.23 48.68 19.78
N LYS A 360 -34.54 48.26 18.72
CA LYS A 360 -35.12 47.97 17.41
C LYS A 360 -36.12 46.82 17.55
N GLY A 361 -37.38 47.02 17.16
CA GLY A 361 -38.39 45.94 17.16
C GLY A 361 -39.82 46.35 17.45
N THR A 362 -40.71 45.36 17.53
CA THR A 362 -42.11 45.51 17.94
C THR A 362 -42.22 45.35 19.46
N HIS A 363 -42.70 46.39 20.15
CA HIS A 363 -42.83 46.42 21.60
C HIS A 363 -44.31 46.50 22.02
N VAL A 364 -44.69 45.76 23.07
CA VAL A 364 -46.07 45.69 23.59
C VAL A 364 -46.14 46.35 24.97
N TYR A 365 -46.91 47.43 25.05
CA TYR A 365 -47.08 48.23 26.25
C TYR A 365 -48.42 47.91 26.93
N ARG A 366 -48.42 47.80 28.27
CA ARG A 366 -49.63 47.65 29.09
C ARG A 366 -49.55 48.50 30.35
N ILE A 367 -50.70 49.04 30.76
CA ILE A 367 -50.84 49.86 31.97
C ILE A 367 -51.91 49.22 32.87
N PHE A 368 -51.54 48.89 34.11
CA PHE A 368 -52.44 48.30 35.10
C PHE A 368 -52.65 49.29 36.25
N PRO A 369 -53.88 49.65 36.61
CA PRO A 369 -54.15 50.47 37.79
C PRO A 369 -54.15 49.62 39.07
N ILE A 370 -53.57 50.17 40.14
CA ILE A 370 -53.42 49.53 41.45
C ILE A 370 -54.38 50.20 42.43
N TYR A 371 -55.18 49.41 43.16
CA TYR A 371 -56.12 49.90 44.16
C TYR A 371 -55.91 49.19 45.50
N ASN A 372 -55.55 49.92 46.55
CA ASN A 372 -55.38 49.39 47.92
C ASN A 372 -54.71 47.99 48.01
N LYS A 373 -53.57 47.81 47.31
CA LYS A 373 -52.81 46.54 47.16
C LYS A 373 -53.37 45.45 46.24
N GLU A 374 -54.47 45.67 45.54
CA GLU A 374 -54.98 44.77 44.48
C GLU A 374 -54.75 45.37 43.08
N VAL A 375 -54.62 44.51 42.06
CA VAL A 375 -54.37 44.91 40.67
C VAL A 375 -55.65 44.77 39.86
N ALA A 376 -56.12 45.88 39.30
CA ALA A 376 -57.33 45.89 38.47
C ALA A 376 -57.00 45.65 36.98
N ASN A 377 -58.06 45.62 36.16
CA ASN A 377 -57.96 45.34 34.73
C ASN A 377 -56.96 46.26 34.01
N ALA A 378 -56.11 45.65 33.18
CA ALA A 378 -55.19 46.37 32.33
C ALA A 378 -55.92 47.21 31.27
N SER A 379 -55.22 48.19 30.70
CA SER A 379 -55.53 48.66 29.35
C SER A 379 -55.43 47.50 28.34
N ASP A 380 -56.11 47.62 27.20
CA ASP A 380 -55.80 46.80 26.03
C ASP A 380 -54.29 46.91 25.69
N PRO A 381 -53.67 45.84 25.15
CA PRO A 381 -52.27 45.86 24.77
C PRO A 381 -52.06 46.81 23.58
N VAL A 382 -51.23 47.84 23.76
CA VAL A 382 -50.86 48.76 22.68
C VAL A 382 -49.50 48.33 22.12
N THR A 383 -49.51 47.87 20.87
CA THR A 383 -48.32 47.48 20.13
C THR A 383 -47.75 48.67 19.37
N PHE A 384 -46.44 48.90 19.48
CA PHE A 384 -45.73 49.99 18.78
C PHE A 384 -44.43 49.46 18.17
N ASN A 385 -44.17 49.78 16.89
CA ASN A 385 -42.92 49.43 16.21
C ASN A 385 -41.89 50.55 16.39
N ILE A 386 -40.69 50.18 16.82
CA ILE A 386 -39.56 51.09 16.98
C ILE A 386 -38.56 50.78 15.86
N GLU A 387 -38.61 51.60 14.81
CA GLU A 387 -37.64 51.55 13.73
C GLU A 387 -36.34 52.24 14.17
N ILE A 388 -35.24 51.49 14.14
CA ILE A 388 -33.87 51.95 14.33
C ILE A 388 -33.04 51.31 13.22
N ASP A 389 -32.34 52.14 12.45
CA ASP A 389 -31.42 51.68 11.41
C ASP A 389 -30.06 51.29 12.04
N CYS A 390 -29.80 49.99 12.08
CA CYS A 390 -28.57 49.41 12.60
C CYS A 390 -27.77 48.81 11.42
N PRO A 391 -26.65 49.42 10.98
CA PRO A 391 -25.98 49.02 9.75
C PRO A 391 -25.30 47.64 9.86
N PRO A 392 -25.39 46.78 8.82
CA PRO A 392 -24.80 45.44 8.82
C PRO A 392 -23.30 45.44 8.50
N VAL A 393 -22.65 44.30 8.72
CA VAL A 393 -21.31 44.01 8.17
C VAL A 393 -21.36 43.95 6.64
N THR A 394 -20.24 44.25 5.98
CA THR A 394 -20.12 44.20 4.51
C THR A 394 -18.97 43.27 4.09
N ASN A 395 -18.95 42.86 2.81
CA ASN A 395 -17.90 42.00 2.24
C ASN A 395 -17.65 40.69 3.02
N LEU A 396 -18.71 40.06 3.52
CA LEU A 396 -18.64 38.76 4.20
C LEU A 396 -18.21 37.67 3.22
N GLN A 397 -17.08 37.02 3.52
CA GLN A 397 -16.49 35.95 2.72
C GLN A 397 -15.81 34.88 3.59
N VAL A 398 -15.67 33.67 3.05
CA VAL A 398 -14.80 32.63 3.61
C VAL A 398 -13.39 32.86 3.06
N ALA A 399 -12.46 33.28 3.91
CA ALA A 399 -11.08 33.59 3.50
C ALA A 399 -10.22 32.32 3.35
N ALA A 400 -10.49 31.29 4.16
CA ALA A 400 -9.92 29.95 4.04
C ALA A 400 -10.81 28.92 4.73
N TYR A 401 -10.77 27.67 4.28
CA TYR A 401 -11.47 26.55 4.91
C TYR A 401 -10.68 25.24 4.78
N GLU A 402 -10.70 24.43 5.83
CA GLU A 402 -9.94 23.17 5.94
C GLU A 402 -10.76 22.13 6.71
N TYR A 403 -10.65 20.83 6.39
CA TYR A 403 -11.41 19.76 7.04
C TYR A 403 -10.52 18.95 7.98
N TYR A 404 -10.87 18.94 9.26
CA TYR A 404 -10.18 18.17 10.30
C TYR A 404 -11.19 17.31 11.04
N SER A 405 -10.88 16.03 11.27
CA SER A 405 -11.50 15.32 12.41
C SER A 405 -13.05 15.26 12.40
N TYR A 406 -13.65 15.15 11.21
CA TYR A 406 -15.10 15.20 10.94
C TYR A 406 -15.77 16.60 10.99
N GLU A 407 -14.99 17.68 11.09
CA GLU A 407 -15.47 19.07 11.15
C GLU A 407 -14.66 20.01 10.20
N TRP A 408 -15.36 20.85 9.46
CA TRP A 408 -14.80 21.91 8.63
C TRP A 408 -14.47 23.13 9.49
N HIS A 409 -13.20 23.48 9.57
CA HIS A 409 -12.73 24.74 10.13
C HIS A 409 -12.91 25.84 9.07
N LEU A 410 -13.58 26.93 9.44
CA LEU A 410 -13.91 28.04 8.54
C LEU A 410 -13.31 29.34 9.10
N ASN A 411 -12.40 29.96 8.35
CA ASN A 411 -11.87 31.29 8.64
C ASN A 411 -12.67 32.32 7.84
N LEU A 412 -13.40 33.18 8.56
CA LEU A 412 -14.31 34.16 7.98
C LEU A 412 -13.66 35.54 7.96
N GLN A 413 -14.04 36.37 6.99
CA GLN A 413 -13.60 37.75 6.87
C GLN A 413 -14.79 38.63 6.47
N TRP A 414 -14.88 39.83 7.03
CA TRP A 414 -15.84 40.87 6.67
C TRP A 414 -15.28 42.24 7.06
N ASP A 415 -15.83 43.30 6.46
CA ASP A 415 -15.54 44.69 6.82
C ASP A 415 -16.46 45.15 7.96
N ALA A 416 -15.91 45.99 8.84
CA ALA A 416 -16.62 46.50 10.01
C ALA A 416 -17.68 47.55 9.63
N PRO A 417 -18.86 47.56 10.29
CA PRO A 417 -19.98 48.42 9.93
C PRO A 417 -19.72 49.90 10.23
N ALA A 418 -20.38 50.79 9.47
CA ALA A 418 -20.31 52.23 9.65
C ALA A 418 -20.88 52.67 11.02
N LYS A 419 -20.20 53.60 11.70
CA LYS A 419 -20.54 54.04 13.06
C LYS A 419 -21.43 55.28 13.10
N ASN A 420 -22.72 55.09 12.85
CA ASN A 420 -23.73 56.16 12.86
C ASN A 420 -24.26 56.43 14.28
N SER A 421 -23.39 56.93 15.18
CA SER A 421 -23.71 57.29 16.59
C SER A 421 -24.20 56.16 17.53
N LEU A 422 -24.44 54.95 17.01
CA LEU A 422 -24.84 53.76 17.78
C LEU A 422 -23.67 53.11 18.55
N THR A 423 -24.01 52.39 19.63
CA THR A 423 -23.02 51.81 20.56
C THR A 423 -22.69 50.36 20.20
N PHE A 424 -21.78 50.14 19.23
CA PHE A 424 -21.34 48.79 18.83
C PHE A 424 -20.75 48.00 20.03
N LYS A 425 -21.14 46.72 20.15
CA LYS A 425 -20.70 45.80 21.21
C LYS A 425 -19.86 44.63 20.69
N ASN A 426 -20.40 43.86 19.76
CA ASN A 426 -19.78 42.61 19.30
C ASN A 426 -20.44 42.16 17.97
N TYR A 427 -19.96 41.04 17.42
CA TYR A 427 -20.68 40.30 16.39
C TYR A 427 -21.42 39.10 16.99
N ARG A 428 -22.60 38.79 16.45
CA ARG A 428 -23.29 37.51 16.60
C ARG A 428 -23.30 36.82 15.26
N TYR A 429 -22.97 35.53 15.20
CA TYR A 429 -23.12 34.77 13.97
C TYR A 429 -23.80 33.43 14.21
N ILE A 430 -24.54 33.01 13.18
CA ILE A 430 -25.31 31.78 13.11
C ILE A 430 -24.68 30.92 12.03
N VAL A 431 -24.43 29.65 12.36
CA VAL A 431 -24.04 28.60 11.41
C VAL A 431 -25.20 27.63 11.35
N ASP A 432 -25.90 27.59 10.22
CA ASP A 432 -27.06 26.72 10.02
C ASP A 432 -26.70 25.56 9.09
N THR A 433 -27.14 24.35 9.46
CA THR A 433 -26.80 23.08 8.80
C THR A 433 -28.03 22.18 8.73
N SER A 434 -28.05 21.18 7.85
CA SER A 434 -29.23 20.31 7.67
C SER A 434 -29.67 19.55 8.93
N LYS A 435 -28.79 19.45 9.93
CA LYS A 435 -29.01 18.77 11.23
C LYS A 435 -29.20 19.72 12.41
N GLY A 436 -29.13 21.04 12.20
CA GLY A 436 -29.42 22.05 13.23
C GLY A 436 -28.54 23.28 13.20
N THR A 437 -28.95 24.26 14.02
CA THR A 437 -28.44 25.63 14.03
C THR A 437 -27.51 25.87 15.23
N SER A 438 -26.33 26.44 15.01
CA SER A 438 -25.38 26.86 16.05
C SER A 438 -25.23 28.38 16.10
N VAL A 439 -25.12 28.96 17.30
CA VAL A 439 -25.05 30.42 17.51
C VAL A 439 -23.82 30.79 18.35
N PHE A 440 -23.04 31.76 17.88
CA PHE A 440 -21.79 32.19 18.51
C PHE A 440 -21.77 33.72 18.73
N ASN A 441 -21.25 34.14 19.88
CA ASN A 441 -21.09 35.55 20.28
C ASN A 441 -19.60 35.81 20.58
N THR A 442 -18.81 36.19 19.58
CA THR A 442 -17.34 36.31 19.72
C THR A 442 -16.78 37.44 18.84
N ALA A 443 -15.65 38.01 19.27
CA ALA A 443 -14.93 39.07 18.56
C ALA A 443 -13.91 38.55 17.53
N ALA A 444 -13.80 37.22 17.33
CA ALA A 444 -12.85 36.57 16.43
C ALA A 444 -13.54 35.56 15.49
N ALA A 445 -13.03 35.47 14.26
CA ALA A 445 -13.75 34.96 13.10
C ALA A 445 -13.35 33.53 12.66
N SER A 446 -13.42 32.57 13.58
CA SER A 446 -13.14 31.15 13.33
C SER A 446 -14.29 30.27 13.83
N THR A 447 -14.78 29.33 13.02
CA THR A 447 -15.88 28.42 13.40
C THR A 447 -15.72 27.01 12.83
N TYR A 448 -16.57 26.09 13.28
CA TYR A 448 -16.55 24.66 13.00
C TYR A 448 -17.92 24.23 12.47
N SER A 449 -17.99 23.59 11.31
CA SER A 449 -19.23 23.03 10.72
C SER A 449 -19.08 21.55 10.40
N LYS A 450 -20.18 20.82 10.24
CA LYS A 450 -20.15 19.41 9.78
C LYS A 450 -20.36 19.32 8.28
N LYS A 451 -20.03 18.18 7.68
CA LYS A 451 -20.02 17.98 6.21
C LYS A 451 -21.45 18.01 5.63
N GLU A 452 -21.94 19.20 5.30
CA GLU A 452 -23.23 19.51 4.66
C GLU A 452 -23.20 20.94 4.09
N GLU A 453 -24.14 21.30 3.21
CA GLU A 453 -24.40 22.71 2.86
C GLU A 453 -24.53 23.55 4.15
N THR A 454 -23.78 24.65 4.22
CA THR A 454 -23.72 25.50 5.41
C THR A 454 -24.12 26.93 5.04
N ILE A 455 -25.07 27.48 5.79
CA ILE A 455 -25.46 28.89 5.69
C ILE A 455 -24.85 29.62 6.88
N ILE A 456 -24.02 30.64 6.63
CA ILE A 456 -23.48 31.51 7.68
C ILE A 456 -24.14 32.87 7.58
N THR A 457 -24.72 33.32 8.70
CA THR A 457 -25.33 34.64 8.84
C THR A 457 -24.67 35.41 9.97
N VAL A 458 -24.17 36.62 9.68
CA VAL A 458 -23.47 37.50 10.62
C VAL A 458 -24.30 38.76 10.87
N TYR A 459 -24.39 39.14 12.15
CA TYR A 459 -25.07 40.34 12.65
C TYR A 459 -24.06 41.23 13.40
N ALA A 460 -24.14 42.54 13.19
CA ALA A 460 -23.49 43.52 14.07
C ALA A 460 -24.43 43.82 15.25
N VAL A 461 -23.92 43.73 16.48
CA VAL A 461 -24.70 43.91 17.70
C VAL A 461 -24.36 45.26 18.34
N TYR A 462 -25.37 46.10 18.57
CA TYR A 462 -25.29 47.41 19.22
C TYR A 462 -26.06 47.38 20.56
N GLU A 463 -25.97 48.42 21.42
CA GLU A 463 -26.87 48.51 22.60
C GLU A 463 -28.33 48.67 22.18
N GLU A 464 -28.54 49.33 21.05
CA GLU A 464 -29.82 49.77 20.53
C GLU A 464 -30.55 48.67 19.72
N GLY A 465 -29.85 47.61 19.31
CA GLY A 465 -30.40 46.48 18.57
C GLY A 465 -29.37 45.73 17.73
N GLU A 466 -29.80 44.68 17.05
CA GLU A 466 -28.97 44.01 16.03
C GLU A 466 -29.17 44.64 14.65
N SER A 467 -28.14 44.55 13.81
CA SER A 467 -28.24 44.88 12.40
C SER A 467 -29.19 43.93 11.65
N ASP A 468 -29.51 44.29 10.42
CA ASP A 468 -30.04 43.30 9.48
C ASP A 468 -28.96 42.22 9.19
N PRO A 469 -29.36 41.00 8.80
CA PRO A 469 -28.42 39.90 8.55
C PRO A 469 -27.57 40.11 7.29
N CYS A 470 -26.28 39.81 7.38
CA CYS A 470 -25.43 39.54 6.23
C CYS A 470 -25.21 38.03 6.10
N THR A 471 -25.60 37.41 5.00
CA THR A 471 -25.61 35.95 4.83
C THR A 471 -24.74 35.52 3.65
N ILE A 472 -23.98 34.43 3.83
CA ILE A 472 -23.28 33.71 2.77
C ILE A 472 -23.62 32.21 2.85
N THR A 473 -23.87 31.60 1.69
CA THR A 473 -24.09 30.15 1.54
C THR A 473 -22.94 29.56 0.74
N PHE A 474 -22.44 28.40 1.17
CA PHE A 474 -21.37 27.68 0.47
C PHE A 474 -21.53 26.17 0.70
N ASP A 475 -21.16 25.40 -0.32
CA ASP A 475 -21.25 23.94 -0.27
C ASP A 475 -19.96 23.33 0.29
N LEU A 476 -20.12 22.40 1.23
CA LEU A 476 -19.06 21.59 1.85
C LEU A 476 -19.16 20.10 1.48
N SER A 477 -19.98 19.75 0.49
CA SER A 477 -20.05 18.39 -0.07
C SER A 477 -18.78 18.01 -0.83
N ASP A 478 -18.13 18.98 -1.47
CA ASP A 478 -16.93 18.86 -2.28
C ASP A 478 -15.68 18.58 -1.43
N ILE A 479 -15.44 17.28 -1.20
CA ILE A 479 -14.23 16.80 -0.53
C ILE A 479 -12.95 16.95 -1.36
N THR A 480 -12.99 17.39 -2.62
CA THR A 480 -11.76 17.54 -3.43
C THR A 480 -10.83 18.64 -2.94
N LYS A 481 -11.32 19.50 -2.02
CA LYS A 481 -10.56 20.56 -1.34
C LYS A 481 -10.25 20.22 0.12
N SER A 482 -10.58 19.01 0.57
CA SER A 482 -10.36 18.60 1.95
C SER A 482 -8.91 18.16 2.16
N LYS A 483 -8.14 18.93 2.95
CA LYS A 483 -6.83 18.50 3.47
C LYS A 483 -6.98 17.44 4.57
N VAL A 484 -7.59 16.30 4.25
CA VAL A 484 -7.67 15.18 5.18
C VAL A 484 -6.28 14.57 5.34
N ALA A 485 -5.54 15.04 6.33
CA ALA A 485 -4.49 14.25 6.96
C ALA A 485 -5.23 13.12 7.69
N HIS A 486 -5.48 12.04 6.96
CA HIS A 486 -6.14 10.85 7.48
C HIS A 486 -5.39 10.35 8.71
N TRP A 487 -6.13 9.79 9.68
CA TRP A 487 -5.74 9.71 11.11
C TRP A 487 -4.64 8.66 11.42
N ASN A 488 -3.79 8.38 10.44
CA ASN A 488 -2.98 7.18 10.36
C ASN A 488 -1.61 7.49 9.72
N ASN A 489 -0.59 6.77 10.17
CA ASN A 489 0.67 6.67 9.44
C ASN A 489 0.52 5.55 8.41
N SER A 490 1.05 5.71 7.18
CA SER A 490 0.97 4.66 6.15
C SER A 490 2.00 3.55 6.38
N GLY A 491 3.09 3.87 7.10
CA GLY A 491 4.11 2.91 7.53
C GLY A 491 5.15 3.54 8.44
N TYR A 492 6.26 2.84 8.65
CA TYR A 492 7.44 3.31 9.37
C TYR A 492 8.74 2.67 8.89
N THR A 493 9.87 3.29 9.20
CA THR A 493 11.21 2.70 9.11
C THR A 493 11.91 2.78 10.47
N VAL A 494 12.48 1.66 10.91
CA VAL A 494 13.32 1.60 12.13
C VAL A 494 14.78 1.74 11.71
N LYS A 495 15.48 2.70 12.30
CA LYS A 495 16.89 2.99 12.06
C LYS A 495 17.72 2.76 13.31
N ASP A 496 18.99 2.37 13.15
CA ASP A 496 19.95 2.35 14.25
C ASP A 496 20.55 3.74 14.54
N ALA A 497 21.41 3.80 15.56
CA ALA A 497 22.19 4.97 15.96
C ALA A 497 22.96 5.67 14.82
N TYR A 498 23.30 4.96 13.74
CA TYR A 498 24.04 5.46 12.59
C TYR A 498 23.13 5.81 11.40
N GLY A 499 21.82 5.59 11.51
CA GLY A 499 20.83 5.83 10.47
C GLY A 499 20.55 4.65 9.54
N ASN A 500 21.20 3.49 9.73
CA ASN A 500 20.94 2.32 8.88
C ASN A 500 19.58 1.72 9.20
N ILE A 501 18.80 1.35 8.19
CA ILE A 501 17.52 0.66 8.36
C ILE A 501 17.76 -0.72 8.99
N LYS A 502 16.97 -1.06 10.02
CA LYS A 502 16.92 -2.37 10.69
C LYS A 502 15.62 -3.13 10.43
N GLY A 503 14.60 -2.42 9.96
CA GLY A 503 13.30 -2.97 9.57
C GLY A 503 12.34 -1.85 9.19
N SER A 504 11.15 -2.24 8.74
CA SER A 504 10.05 -1.34 8.39
C SER A 504 8.72 -1.98 8.79
N GLY A 505 7.63 -1.23 8.62
CA GLY A 505 6.29 -1.81 8.68
C GLY A 505 5.29 -0.96 7.92
N ASN A 506 4.31 -1.61 7.30
CA ASN A 506 3.25 -0.98 6.51
C ASN A 506 1.88 -1.22 7.17
N TYR A 507 1.02 -0.21 7.13
CA TYR A 507 -0.34 -0.25 7.67
C TYR A 507 -1.37 -0.29 6.54
N TYR A 508 -2.29 -1.25 6.57
CA TYR A 508 -3.24 -1.51 5.48
C TYR A 508 -4.68 -1.22 5.92
N TYR A 509 -5.32 -0.27 5.25
CA TYR A 509 -6.61 0.29 5.62
C TYR A 509 -7.73 -0.08 4.66
N LYS A 510 -8.98 0.05 5.12
CA LYS A 510 -10.18 -0.07 4.29
C LYS A 510 -11.25 0.93 4.70
N GLU A 511 -11.97 1.47 3.70
CA GLU A 511 -13.12 2.33 3.92
C GLU A 511 -14.37 1.53 4.34
N TYR A 512 -15.07 2.06 5.34
CA TYR A 512 -16.37 1.61 5.83
C TYR A 512 -17.27 2.84 6.06
N SER A 513 -18.14 3.14 5.09
CA SER A 513 -19.24 4.11 5.21
C SER A 513 -18.84 5.48 5.79
N GLY A 514 -17.77 6.09 5.26
CA GLY A 514 -17.26 7.38 5.74
C GLY A 514 -16.32 7.31 6.95
N SER A 515 -15.81 6.12 7.29
CA SER A 515 -14.73 5.91 8.26
C SER A 515 -13.67 4.95 7.71
N GLU A 516 -12.43 5.06 8.19
CA GLU A 516 -11.35 4.12 7.88
C GLU A 516 -11.15 3.12 9.02
N GLN A 517 -10.80 1.89 8.68
CA GLN A 517 -10.40 0.87 9.66
C GLN A 517 -9.08 0.22 9.25
N LEU A 518 -8.14 0.13 10.20
CA LEU A 518 -6.91 -0.65 10.05
C LEU A 518 -7.29 -2.14 9.98
N LEU A 519 -7.02 -2.79 8.85
CA LEU A 519 -7.24 -4.24 8.70
C LEU A 519 -6.06 -5.03 9.27
N PHE A 520 -4.84 -4.64 8.90
CA PHE A 520 -3.62 -5.29 9.37
C PHE A 520 -2.37 -4.43 9.21
N GLU A 521 -1.34 -4.79 9.98
CA GLU A 521 0.02 -4.27 9.95
C GLU A 521 0.94 -5.40 9.49
N VAL A 522 1.92 -5.12 8.61
CA VAL A 522 2.98 -6.07 8.23
C VAL A 522 4.34 -5.47 8.58
N GLU A 523 5.13 -6.22 9.35
CA GLU A 523 6.49 -5.90 9.77
C GLU A 523 7.51 -6.58 8.83
N TYR A 524 8.56 -5.86 8.43
CA TYR A 524 9.63 -6.36 7.56
C TYR A 524 11.04 -6.14 8.16
N ASP A 525 12.01 -6.96 7.78
CA ASP A 525 13.41 -6.83 8.19
C ASP A 525 14.20 -5.77 7.39
N ALA A 526 15.49 -5.62 7.68
CA ALA A 526 16.41 -4.71 6.99
C ALA A 526 16.63 -5.03 5.50
N GLN A 527 16.27 -6.23 5.05
CA GLN A 527 16.33 -6.68 3.66
C GLN A 527 14.95 -6.59 2.97
N ASN A 528 13.92 -6.14 3.69
CA ASN A 528 12.51 -6.08 3.32
C ASN A 528 11.82 -7.46 3.16
N ASN A 529 12.33 -8.51 3.83
CA ASN A 529 11.60 -9.77 3.98
C ASN A 529 10.45 -9.60 4.99
N PRO A 530 9.26 -10.20 4.79
CA PRO A 530 8.20 -10.17 5.79
C PRO A 530 8.61 -10.97 7.03
N LEU A 531 8.47 -10.35 8.21
CA LEU A 531 8.68 -10.99 9.51
C LEU A 531 7.35 -11.44 10.11
N ARG A 532 6.39 -10.50 10.18
CA ARG A 532 5.16 -10.66 10.96
C ARG A 532 4.00 -9.91 10.33
N LYS A 533 2.78 -10.43 10.50
CA LYS A 533 1.53 -9.75 10.18
C LYS A 533 0.61 -9.75 11.39
N THR A 534 0.14 -8.59 11.81
CA THR A 534 -0.86 -8.43 12.87
C THR A 534 -2.18 -7.99 12.24
N VAL A 535 -3.14 -8.91 12.12
CA VAL A 535 -4.52 -8.60 11.71
C VAL A 535 -5.25 -7.99 12.91
N LYS A 536 -5.79 -6.79 12.74
CA LYS A 536 -6.49 -6.04 13.77
C LYS A 536 -7.98 -6.38 13.72
N ALA A 537 -8.57 -6.68 14.87
CA ALA A 537 -10.02 -6.77 14.97
C ALA A 537 -10.60 -5.36 15.15
N ALA A 538 -11.34 -4.87 14.15
CA ALA A 538 -12.06 -3.60 14.26
C ALA A 538 -13.02 -3.65 15.46
N PRO A 539 -12.88 -2.76 16.46
CA PRO A 539 -13.80 -2.72 17.59
C PRO A 539 -15.15 -2.18 17.10
N SER A 540 -16.19 -3.00 17.18
CA SER A 540 -17.55 -2.48 17.10
C SER A 540 -17.83 -1.57 18.30
N SER A 541 -18.72 -0.59 18.14
CA SER A 541 -19.13 0.33 19.21
C SER A 541 -19.78 -0.34 20.44
N TYR A 542 -19.98 -1.66 20.41
CA TYR A 542 -20.55 -2.46 21.50
C TYR A 542 -19.63 -3.57 22.02
N SER A 543 -18.52 -3.89 21.32
CA SER A 543 -17.64 -5.00 21.68
C SER A 543 -16.56 -4.58 22.69
N LYS A 544 -16.73 -5.00 23.94
CA LYS A 544 -15.74 -4.85 25.03
C LYS A 544 -14.48 -5.71 24.87
N ILE A 545 -14.31 -6.44 23.77
CA ILE A 545 -13.16 -7.32 23.51
C ILE A 545 -12.69 -7.08 22.08
N SER A 546 -11.40 -6.83 21.89
CA SER A 546 -10.70 -6.91 20.60
C SER A 546 -9.76 -8.12 20.60
N VAL A 547 -9.55 -8.73 19.42
CA VAL A 547 -8.64 -9.88 19.24
C VAL A 547 -7.74 -9.62 18.03
N ASP A 548 -6.55 -9.10 18.29
CA ASP A 548 -5.52 -9.01 17.26
C ASP A 548 -4.99 -10.43 16.99
N THR A 549 -5.03 -10.86 15.73
CA THR A 549 -4.52 -12.18 15.33
C THR A 549 -3.18 -12.01 14.63
N GLN A 550 -2.14 -12.65 15.17
CA GLN A 550 -0.78 -12.51 14.70
C GLN A 550 -0.39 -13.72 13.83
N TYR A 551 0.47 -13.48 12.84
CA TYR A 551 0.99 -14.48 11.93
C TYR A 551 2.48 -14.25 11.66
N GLY A 552 3.27 -15.32 11.68
CA GLY A 552 4.62 -15.35 11.13
C GLY A 552 4.62 -15.73 9.65
N TRP A 553 5.59 -15.23 8.90
CA TRP A 553 5.73 -15.54 7.47
C TRP A 553 6.32 -16.93 7.24
N ASN A 554 5.70 -17.73 6.36
CA ASN A 554 6.28 -18.97 5.84
C ASN A 554 6.63 -18.79 4.35
N LYS A 555 7.93 -18.71 4.05
CA LYS A 555 8.48 -18.45 2.71
C LYS A 555 8.29 -19.62 1.73
N GLU A 556 8.20 -20.86 2.22
CA GLU A 556 8.07 -22.06 1.38
C GLU A 556 6.65 -22.22 0.83
N GLU A 557 5.64 -21.94 1.66
CA GLU A 557 4.21 -22.06 1.32
C GLU A 557 3.59 -20.73 0.86
N TRP A 558 4.37 -19.64 0.76
CA TRP A 558 3.90 -18.28 0.46
C TRP A 558 2.68 -17.86 1.31
N THR A 559 2.72 -18.18 2.61
CA THR A 559 1.55 -18.06 3.49
C THR A 559 1.88 -17.55 4.89
N TRP A 560 0.89 -16.89 5.49
CA TRP A 560 0.92 -16.39 6.85
C TRP A 560 0.45 -17.49 7.80
N LYS A 561 1.36 -18.05 8.61
CA LYS A 561 1.03 -19.05 9.63
C LYS A 561 0.79 -18.35 10.97
N ARG A 562 -0.37 -18.58 11.58
CA ARG A 562 -0.75 -17.95 12.86
C ARG A 562 0.29 -18.29 13.93
N ASP A 563 0.95 -17.28 14.50
CA ASP A 563 1.94 -17.46 15.59
C ASP A 563 1.27 -17.25 16.97
N GLY A 564 0.26 -16.37 17.03
CA GLY A 564 -0.41 -16.00 18.27
C GLY A 564 -1.70 -15.20 18.11
N THR A 565 -2.25 -14.76 19.25
CA THR A 565 -3.37 -13.80 19.34
C THR A 565 -3.20 -12.92 20.57
N ILE A 566 -3.45 -11.62 20.45
CA ILE A 566 -3.56 -10.69 21.59
C ILE A 566 -5.04 -10.35 21.78
N THR A 567 -5.61 -10.77 22.90
CA THR A 567 -6.99 -10.45 23.30
C THR A 567 -6.96 -9.32 24.32
N SER A 568 -7.58 -8.17 24.01
CA SER A 568 -7.70 -7.03 24.91
C SER A 568 -9.15 -6.80 25.28
N THR A 569 -9.46 -6.87 26.58
CA THR A 569 -10.80 -6.66 27.15
C THR A 569 -10.85 -5.30 27.83
N SER A 570 -11.90 -4.51 27.57
CA SER A 570 -12.05 -3.14 28.05
C SER A 570 -13.30 -2.93 28.92
N ASN A 571 -13.22 -1.99 29.86
CA ASN A 571 -14.37 -1.57 30.67
C ASN A 571 -15.32 -0.62 29.92
N MET A 572 -16.38 -0.16 30.59
CA MET A 572 -17.36 0.77 30.02
C MET A 572 -16.83 2.18 29.71
N TYR A 573 -15.57 2.48 30.09
CA TYR A 573 -14.85 3.72 29.80
C TYR A 573 -13.74 3.51 28.74
N TYR A 574 -13.79 2.38 28.00
CA TYR A 574 -12.81 1.97 26.99
C TYR A 574 -11.37 1.77 27.50
N GLN A 575 -11.19 1.61 28.81
CA GLN A 575 -9.90 1.31 29.42
C GLN A 575 -9.68 -0.21 29.49
N VAL A 576 -8.51 -0.70 29.09
CA VAL A 576 -8.20 -2.14 29.08
C VAL A 576 -8.14 -2.68 30.52
N VAL A 577 -8.98 -3.65 30.85
CA VAL A 577 -9.03 -4.34 32.16
C VAL A 577 -8.35 -5.71 32.15
N GLU A 578 -8.22 -6.35 31.00
CA GLU A 578 -7.50 -7.61 30.85
C GLU A 578 -6.85 -7.69 29.47
N LYS A 579 -5.59 -8.09 29.39
CA LYS A 579 -4.88 -8.36 28.14
C LYS A 579 -4.23 -9.74 28.21
N ARG A 580 -4.55 -10.61 27.25
CA ARG A 580 -3.95 -11.95 27.13
C ARG A 580 -3.17 -12.05 25.84
N THR A 581 -1.93 -12.51 25.94
CA THR A 581 -1.17 -12.98 24.78
C THR A 581 -1.27 -14.50 24.76
N LYS A 582 -1.61 -15.06 23.60
CA LYS A 582 -1.46 -16.49 23.31
C LYS A 582 -0.45 -16.68 22.21
N THR A 583 0.37 -17.72 22.34
CA THR A 583 1.31 -18.17 21.31
C THR A 583 1.11 -19.66 21.05
N ILE A 584 1.56 -20.17 19.91
CA ILE A 584 1.61 -21.62 19.71
C ILE A 584 2.63 -22.24 20.66
N GLY A 585 2.15 -23.07 21.58
CA GLY A 585 2.99 -23.87 22.48
C GLY A 585 3.52 -25.14 21.82
N GLN A 586 4.32 -25.92 22.56
CA GLN A 586 4.93 -27.16 22.04
C GLN A 586 3.90 -28.21 21.59
N SER A 587 2.64 -28.08 22.02
CA SER A 587 1.52 -28.94 21.59
C SER A 587 0.97 -28.63 20.19
N GLY A 588 1.43 -27.55 19.54
CA GLY A 588 0.86 -27.04 18.29
C GLY A 588 -0.45 -26.28 18.46
N LYS A 589 -0.86 -25.96 19.70
CA LYS A 589 -2.07 -25.18 20.02
C LYS A 589 -1.73 -23.82 20.61
N LEU A 590 -2.67 -22.88 20.50
CA LEU A 590 -2.59 -21.58 21.18
C LEU A 590 -2.75 -21.76 22.70
N GLU A 591 -1.68 -21.45 23.43
CA GLU A 591 -1.59 -21.51 24.89
C GLU A 591 -1.39 -20.08 25.44
N ASP A 592 -1.94 -19.75 26.62
CA ASP A 592 -1.80 -18.42 27.24
C ASP A 592 -0.33 -18.19 27.67
N SER A 593 0.38 -17.32 26.97
CA SER A 593 1.80 -17.00 27.21
C SER A 593 1.99 -15.83 28.18
N SER A 594 1.04 -14.89 28.21
CA SER A 594 0.95 -13.87 29.27
C SER A 594 -0.51 -13.51 29.57
N LYS A 595 -0.79 -13.21 30.84
CA LYS A 595 -2.01 -12.52 31.26
C LYS A 595 -1.67 -11.28 32.08
N GLU A 596 -2.14 -10.14 31.60
CA GLU A 596 -2.09 -8.83 32.27
C GLU A 596 -3.51 -8.51 32.76
N THR A 597 -3.66 -8.09 34.02
CA THR A 597 -4.96 -7.68 34.58
C THR A 597 -4.82 -6.33 35.27
N TYR A 598 -5.65 -5.37 34.88
CA TYR A 598 -5.55 -3.97 35.30
C TYR A 598 -6.71 -3.61 36.23
N THR A 599 -6.39 -3.25 37.47
CA THR A 599 -7.39 -2.88 38.48
C THR A 599 -7.41 -1.37 38.67
N TYR A 600 -8.59 -0.77 38.51
CA TYR A 600 -8.83 0.67 38.64
C TYR A 600 -9.50 0.97 39.98
N ALA A 601 -8.81 1.67 40.89
CA ALA A 601 -9.32 2.04 42.20
C ALA A 601 -9.71 3.52 42.25
N THR A 602 -11.00 3.81 42.33
CA THR A 602 -11.53 5.20 42.38
C THR A 602 -11.76 5.66 43.81
N GLU A 603 -10.85 6.47 44.36
CA GLU A 603 -11.15 7.28 45.55
C GLU A 603 -11.90 8.56 45.13
N ASN A 604 -13.17 8.67 45.51
CA ASN A 604 -13.99 9.84 45.19
C ASN A 604 -13.64 11.04 46.08
N THR A 605 -12.61 11.80 45.72
CA THR A 605 -12.36 13.16 46.22
C THR A 605 -12.01 14.11 45.07
N GLN A 606 -12.48 15.36 45.15
CA GLN A 606 -12.65 16.22 43.98
C GLN A 606 -11.35 16.79 43.36
N ASP A 607 -10.21 16.62 44.03
CA ASP A 607 -8.90 17.21 43.65
C ASP A 607 -7.74 16.19 43.53
N LYS A 608 -8.01 14.88 43.51
CA LYS A 608 -6.97 13.85 43.32
C LYS A 608 -7.41 12.74 42.35
N LEU A 609 -6.64 12.58 41.27
CA LEU A 609 -6.81 11.49 40.31
C LEU A 609 -6.34 10.14 40.89
N PRO A 610 -6.95 9.01 40.47
CA PRO A 610 -6.83 7.72 41.14
C PRO A 610 -5.44 7.07 41.06
N ILE A 611 -5.17 6.16 41.99
CA ILE A 611 -4.02 5.26 41.96
C ILE A 611 -4.39 4.02 41.12
N GLN A 612 -3.54 3.65 40.15
CA GLN A 612 -3.71 2.41 39.39
C GLN A 612 -2.70 1.35 39.85
N THR A 613 -3.15 0.11 40.05
CA THR A 613 -2.30 -1.03 40.41
C THR A 613 -2.44 -2.13 39.37
N GLU A 614 -1.31 -2.67 38.90
CA GLU A 614 -1.27 -3.63 37.79
C GLU A 614 -0.71 -4.99 38.24
N TYR A 615 -1.43 -6.04 37.85
CA TYR A 615 -1.11 -7.43 38.19
C TYR A 615 -0.74 -8.20 36.91
N TRP A 616 0.35 -8.96 36.99
CA TRP A 616 0.76 -9.89 35.94
C TRP A 616 0.63 -11.32 36.45
N THR A 617 0.16 -12.22 35.60
CA THR A 617 0.15 -13.66 35.85
C THR A 617 0.76 -14.38 34.64
N ILE A 618 1.87 -15.08 34.87
CA ILE A 618 2.45 -16.01 33.89
C ILE A 618 1.82 -17.39 34.15
N ALA A 619 1.48 -18.12 33.10
CA ALA A 619 0.87 -19.44 33.23
C ALA A 619 1.73 -20.37 34.11
N GLY A 620 1.16 -20.86 35.22
CA GLY A 620 1.86 -21.72 36.17
C GLY A 620 2.57 -21.03 37.35
N LYS A 621 2.33 -19.74 37.60
CA LYS A 621 2.80 -19.02 38.81
C LYS A 621 1.70 -18.22 39.48
N ASP A 622 1.86 -17.97 40.78
CA ASP A 622 1.03 -17.04 41.55
C ASP A 622 1.14 -15.60 41.04
N SER A 623 0.13 -14.77 41.33
CA SER A 623 0.07 -13.38 40.88
C SER A 623 0.90 -12.47 41.79
N SER A 624 1.81 -11.69 41.21
CA SER A 624 2.59 -10.65 41.89
C SER A 624 2.10 -9.25 41.54
N ILE A 625 2.38 -8.29 42.41
CA ILE A 625 2.29 -6.85 42.09
C ILE A 625 3.47 -6.54 41.19
N VAL A 626 3.22 -5.95 40.02
CA VAL A 626 4.28 -5.62 39.05
C VAL A 626 4.32 -4.13 38.71
N SER A 627 3.21 -3.40 38.88
CA SER A 627 3.27 -1.93 38.82
C SER A 627 2.32 -1.19 39.78
N ILE A 628 2.77 -0.01 40.22
CA ILE A 628 1.98 1.00 40.93
C ILE A 628 2.13 2.33 40.19
N LYS A 629 1.02 2.94 39.77
CA LYS A 629 1.02 4.25 39.12
C LYS A 629 0.67 5.37 40.08
N LYS A 630 1.45 6.45 40.00
CA LYS A 630 1.27 7.68 40.75
C LYS A 630 1.33 8.87 39.79
N HIS A 631 0.34 9.74 39.85
CA HIS A 631 0.30 10.97 39.06
C HIS A 631 0.91 12.13 39.85
N SER A 632 1.69 12.99 39.19
CA SER A 632 2.15 14.28 39.70
C SER A 632 2.02 15.38 38.64
N TYR A 633 1.93 16.63 39.11
CA TYR A 633 2.02 17.81 38.27
C TYR A 633 3.30 18.57 38.67
N GLU A 634 4.16 18.84 37.69
CA GLU A 634 5.43 19.52 37.90
C GLU A 634 5.56 20.68 36.90
N GLY A 635 5.41 21.91 37.40
CA GLY A 635 5.32 23.11 36.55
C GLY A 635 4.05 23.10 35.70
N ASN A 636 4.18 23.47 34.41
CA ASN A 636 3.07 23.52 33.46
C ASN A 636 2.73 22.14 32.84
N GLY A 637 3.36 21.05 33.29
CA GLY A 637 3.21 19.71 32.72
C GLY A 637 2.71 18.67 33.72
N ARG A 638 2.26 17.53 33.19
CA ARG A 638 1.88 16.33 33.95
C ARG A 638 2.98 15.28 33.83
N VAL A 639 3.19 14.51 34.90
CA VAL A 639 4.07 13.33 34.91
C VAL A 639 3.30 12.14 35.50
N ASP A 640 3.27 11.03 34.78
CA ASP A 640 2.81 9.76 35.33
C ASP A 640 4.01 8.88 35.68
N MET A 641 4.13 8.49 36.95
CA MET A 641 5.20 7.64 37.47
C MET A 641 4.68 6.21 37.63
N VAL A 642 5.29 5.25 36.94
CA VAL A 642 4.94 3.83 37.01
C VAL A 642 6.09 3.08 37.67
N TYR A 643 5.98 2.80 38.97
CA TYR A 643 6.97 1.99 39.68
C TYR A 643 6.88 0.53 39.22
N LYS A 644 8.01 -0.11 38.96
CA LYS A 644 8.10 -1.54 38.63
C LYS A 644 8.46 -2.34 39.89
N ALA A 645 7.78 -3.46 40.10
CA ALA A 645 7.99 -4.33 41.25
C ALA A 645 8.22 -5.79 40.86
N ASP A 646 8.92 -6.52 41.74
CA ASP A 646 8.99 -7.98 41.77
C ASP A 646 8.54 -8.43 43.17
N GLY A 647 7.35 -9.05 43.25
CA GLY A 647 6.67 -9.30 44.52
C GLY A 647 6.33 -8.00 45.26
N GLU A 648 6.93 -7.79 46.43
CA GLU A 648 6.80 -6.55 47.23
C GLU A 648 7.97 -5.57 47.00
N THR A 649 8.99 -5.95 46.22
CA THR A 649 10.23 -5.16 46.07
C THR A 649 10.16 -4.28 44.82
N ILE A 650 10.32 -2.97 44.96
CA ILE A 650 10.44 -2.06 43.80
C ILE A 650 11.81 -2.24 43.14
N THR A 651 11.82 -2.58 41.85
CA THR A 651 13.01 -2.84 41.03
C THR A 651 13.35 -1.70 40.05
N GLY A 652 12.43 -0.74 39.87
CA GLY A 652 12.64 0.42 39.00
C GLY A 652 11.42 1.32 38.91
N LYS A 653 11.45 2.27 37.97
CA LYS A 653 10.28 3.08 37.60
C LYS A 653 10.35 3.52 36.13
N GLU A 654 9.20 3.90 35.60
CA GLU A 654 9.06 4.68 34.38
C GLU A 654 8.41 6.03 34.69
N GLU A 655 8.74 7.05 33.92
CA GLU A 655 8.16 8.40 34.02
C GLU A 655 7.68 8.86 32.64
N TYR A 656 6.38 9.07 32.49
CA TYR A 656 5.71 9.52 31.27
C TYR A 656 5.45 11.02 31.40
N PHE A 657 6.10 11.84 30.57
CA PHE A 657 6.00 13.30 30.60
C PHE A 657 5.01 13.81 29.55
N TYR A 658 4.16 14.76 29.93
CA TYR A 658 3.13 15.38 29.09
C TYR A 658 3.16 16.91 29.24
N LEU A 659 3.43 17.63 28.16
CA LEU A 659 3.25 19.09 28.02
C LEU A 659 1.86 19.43 27.46
N ASP A 660 1.34 18.57 26.59
CA ASP A 660 -0.05 18.55 26.12
C ASP A 660 -0.73 17.32 26.77
N PRO A 661 -1.85 17.46 27.52
CA PRO A 661 -2.53 16.33 28.15
C PRO A 661 -2.96 15.20 27.21
N ALA A 662 -2.92 15.41 25.89
CA ALA A 662 -3.20 14.41 24.86
C ALA A 662 -1.94 13.86 24.14
N LYS A 663 -0.72 14.16 24.61
CA LYS A 663 0.56 13.72 24.01
C LYS A 663 1.58 13.31 25.06
N VAL A 664 2.31 12.22 24.82
CA VAL A 664 3.46 11.81 25.64
C VAL A 664 4.70 12.35 24.96
N ASP A 665 5.37 13.36 25.54
CA ASP A 665 6.60 13.92 24.98
C ASP A 665 7.79 12.96 25.17
N SER A 666 7.86 12.30 26.32
CA SER A 666 8.87 11.27 26.58
C SER A 666 8.50 10.28 27.69
N ILE A 667 9.04 9.07 27.59
CA ILE A 667 9.06 8.05 28.64
C ILE A 667 10.51 7.90 29.10
N LYS A 668 10.80 7.92 30.40
CA LYS A 668 12.13 7.66 30.97
C LYS A 668 12.09 6.43 31.86
N VAL A 669 12.99 5.47 31.64
CA VAL A 669 13.10 4.21 32.39
C VAL A 669 14.27 4.29 33.36
N TYR A 670 14.05 3.85 34.60
CA TYR A 670 15.03 3.83 35.69
C TYR A 670 15.09 2.45 36.35
N THR A 671 16.27 1.97 36.68
CA THR A 671 16.48 0.82 37.58
C THR A 671 16.78 1.28 39.00
N TYR A 672 16.26 0.56 39.99
CA TYR A 672 16.53 0.81 41.41
C TYR A 672 17.64 -0.13 41.92
N ASP A 673 18.70 0.41 42.50
CA ASP A 673 19.85 -0.37 43.00
C ASP A 673 19.72 -0.78 44.48
N GLY A 674 18.57 -0.52 45.11
CA GLY A 674 18.34 -0.64 46.55
C GLY A 674 18.43 0.69 47.30
N THR A 675 19.08 1.71 46.72
CA THR A 675 19.28 3.05 47.31
C THR A 675 18.85 4.20 46.38
N ASN A 676 19.15 4.10 45.07
CA ASN A 676 18.97 5.16 44.09
C ASN A 676 18.26 4.67 42.83
N TYR A 677 17.59 5.59 42.12
CA TYR A 677 17.05 5.37 40.78
C TYR A 677 18.03 5.88 39.73
N THR A 678 18.67 4.97 39.01
CA THR A 678 19.57 5.30 37.89
C THR A 678 18.80 5.20 36.57
N PRO A 679 18.76 6.24 35.72
CA PRO A 679 18.13 6.15 34.40
C PRO A 679 18.89 5.18 33.49
N THR A 680 18.19 4.43 32.65
CA THR A 680 18.77 3.39 31.78
C THR A 680 18.36 3.54 30.32
N ALA A 681 17.12 3.95 30.05
CA ALA A 681 16.61 4.22 28.71
C ALA A 681 15.61 5.39 28.72
N ARG A 682 15.41 6.03 27.57
CA ARG A 682 14.29 6.94 27.33
C ARG A 682 13.74 6.77 25.92
N THR A 683 12.44 6.96 25.75
CA THR A 683 11.79 7.12 24.46
C THR A 683 11.30 8.56 24.35
N VAL A 684 11.57 9.23 23.24
CA VAL A 684 11.09 10.60 22.94
C VAL A 684 10.21 10.54 21.70
N PHE A 685 9.06 11.22 21.73
CA PHE A 685 8.08 11.23 20.64
C PHE A 685 8.08 12.60 19.96
N ASP A 686 8.46 12.65 18.69
CA ASP A 686 8.25 13.82 17.83
C ASP A 686 6.82 13.77 17.26
N TYR A 687 6.12 14.90 17.22
CA TYR A 687 4.77 15.01 16.63
C TYR A 687 4.75 15.91 15.38
N LEU A 688 3.90 15.60 14.39
CA LEU A 688 3.66 16.53 13.28
C LEU A 688 2.97 17.80 13.80
N SER A 689 3.49 18.97 13.39
CA SER A 689 3.05 20.28 13.86
C SER A 689 1.54 20.47 13.74
N GLY A 690 0.90 20.98 14.80
CA GLY A 690 -0.55 21.17 14.89
C GLY A 690 -1.38 19.88 15.08
N THR A 691 -0.79 18.69 14.96
CA THR A 691 -1.51 17.40 15.04
C THR A 691 -1.29 16.66 16.37
N LYS A 692 -1.85 15.45 16.47
CA LYS A 692 -1.52 14.43 17.49
C LYS A 692 -0.81 13.19 16.90
N LEU A 693 -0.39 13.24 15.63
CA LEU A 693 0.30 12.13 14.97
C LEU A 693 1.78 12.11 15.36
N VAL A 694 2.25 10.95 15.83
CA VAL A 694 3.68 10.70 16.08
C VAL A 694 4.39 10.57 14.74
N SER A 695 5.40 11.40 14.54
CA SER A 695 6.28 11.43 13.35
C SER A 695 7.58 10.65 13.55
N ALA A 696 8.08 10.56 14.79
CA ALA A 696 9.19 9.68 15.13
C ALA A 696 9.17 9.28 16.61
N GLU A 697 9.61 8.04 16.90
CA GLU A 697 9.99 7.57 18.23
C GLU A 697 11.51 7.39 18.27
N LYS A 698 12.19 8.05 19.22
CA LYS A 698 13.64 7.94 19.42
C LYS A 698 13.92 7.24 20.74
N THR A 699 14.59 6.10 20.69
CA THR A 699 15.02 5.38 21.89
C THR A 699 16.50 5.66 22.14
N ASP A 700 16.80 6.32 23.26
CA ASP A 700 18.17 6.57 23.71
C ASP A 700 18.47 5.75 24.97
N LYS A 701 19.68 5.20 25.02
CA LYS A 701 20.24 4.50 26.18
C LYS A 701 21.03 5.47 27.07
N TYR A 702 21.00 5.29 28.38
CA TYR A 702 21.88 6.03 29.29
C TYR A 702 23.18 5.26 29.51
N THR A 703 24.34 5.87 29.23
CA THR A 703 25.65 5.23 29.39
C THR A 703 26.72 6.30 29.61
N GLY A 704 27.64 6.08 30.57
CA GLY A 704 28.73 7.03 30.86
C GLY A 704 28.27 8.42 31.31
N GLY A 705 27.08 8.53 31.92
CA GLY A 705 26.50 9.81 32.33
C GLY A 705 25.88 10.63 31.17
N LYS A 706 25.66 10.03 30.00
CA LYS A 706 25.07 10.68 28.83
C LYS A 706 23.98 9.81 28.19
N TRP A 707 23.07 10.47 27.49
CA TRP A 707 22.11 9.82 26.61
C TRP A 707 22.75 9.57 25.24
N VAL A 708 22.64 8.35 24.73
CA VAL A 708 23.16 7.90 23.44
C VAL A 708 22.02 7.26 22.66
N LYS A 709 21.74 7.78 21.45
CA LYS A 709 20.71 7.25 20.56
C LYS A 709 21.00 5.79 20.21
N GLU A 710 20.02 4.92 20.41
CA GLU A 710 20.11 3.48 20.13
C GLU A 710 19.29 3.11 18.89
N THR A 711 18.04 3.58 18.81
CA THR A 711 17.17 3.43 17.62
C THR A 711 16.26 4.64 17.37
N GLU A 712 15.74 4.74 16.15
CA GLU A 712 14.72 5.73 15.77
C GLU A 712 13.72 5.10 14.79
N LYS A 713 12.45 5.02 15.18
CA LYS A 713 11.33 4.61 14.34
C LYS A 713 10.70 5.86 13.74
N VAL A 714 11.01 6.16 12.48
CA VAL A 714 10.43 7.29 11.73
C VAL A 714 9.14 6.81 11.07
N TYR A 715 8.05 7.51 11.30
CA TYR A 715 6.75 7.21 10.71
C TYR A 715 6.52 7.97 9.40
N THR A 716 5.88 7.31 8.44
CA THR A 716 5.44 7.91 7.19
C THR A 716 4.06 8.54 7.41
N ALA A 717 4.01 9.87 7.46
CA ALA A 717 2.78 10.61 7.64
C ALA A 717 1.90 10.57 6.39
N SER A 718 0.60 10.30 6.55
CA SER A 718 -0.39 10.41 5.46
C SER A 718 -0.72 11.88 5.17
N SER A 719 0.10 12.53 4.34
CA SER A 719 -0.10 13.92 3.92
C SER A 719 -1.23 14.05 2.89
N ALA A 720 -2.17 14.94 3.16
CA ALA A 720 -3.48 14.98 2.53
C ALA A 720 -3.56 15.14 1.00
N TYR A 721 -4.65 14.59 0.45
CA TYR A 721 -5.26 14.87 -0.86
C TYR A 721 -4.44 14.64 -2.14
N HIS A 722 -3.53 13.67 -2.13
CA HIS A 722 -3.26 12.85 -3.30
C HIS A 722 -3.22 11.37 -2.86
N LYS A 723 -3.27 10.42 -3.81
CA LYS A 723 -3.07 8.96 -3.56
C LYS A 723 -4.18 8.23 -2.78
N SER A 724 -5.40 8.77 -2.78
CA SER A 724 -6.59 8.11 -2.21
C SER A 724 -7.20 7.01 -3.08
N HIS A 725 -6.80 6.90 -4.34
CA HIS A 725 -7.47 6.03 -5.31
C HIS A 725 -6.71 4.72 -5.53
N ALA A 726 -7.38 3.61 -5.27
CA ALA A 726 -6.94 2.28 -5.65
C ALA A 726 -7.14 2.04 -7.16
N VAL A 727 -6.51 1.00 -7.72
CA VAL A 727 -6.72 0.63 -9.12
C VAL A 727 -8.16 0.15 -9.35
N SER A 728 -8.76 0.57 -10.47
CA SER A 728 -10.11 0.16 -10.84
C SER A 728 -10.07 -1.11 -11.71
N GLU A 729 -11.21 -1.80 -11.86
CA GLU A 729 -11.36 -2.95 -12.77
C GLU A 729 -10.31 -4.07 -12.56
N LEU A 730 -9.84 -4.28 -11.32
CA LEU A 730 -8.88 -5.33 -10.98
C LEU A 730 -9.47 -6.72 -11.23
N ALA A 731 -8.87 -7.45 -12.16
CA ALA A 731 -9.18 -8.84 -12.47
C ALA A 731 -7.92 -9.73 -12.39
N ALA A 732 -8.13 -11.01 -12.11
CA ALA A 732 -7.09 -12.03 -12.05
C ALA A 732 -7.53 -13.21 -12.94
N GLU A 733 -6.61 -13.69 -13.77
CA GLU A 733 -6.79 -14.82 -14.68
C GLU A 733 -5.72 -15.88 -14.34
N GLU A 734 -6.14 -17.15 -14.23
CA GLU A 734 -5.22 -18.27 -14.03
C GLU A 734 -4.53 -18.56 -15.37
N GLY A 735 -3.23 -18.31 -15.42
CA GLY A 735 -2.38 -18.61 -16.57
C GLY A 735 -1.68 -19.97 -16.41
N ASP A 736 -0.98 -20.37 -17.47
CA ASP A 736 -0.13 -21.56 -17.44
C ASP A 736 1.06 -21.31 -16.49
N ASN A 737 0.92 -21.78 -15.23
CA ASN A 737 1.91 -21.70 -14.14
C ASN A 737 2.26 -20.26 -13.70
N LEU A 738 1.28 -19.35 -13.82
CA LEU A 738 1.32 -17.97 -13.33
C LEU A 738 -0.10 -17.47 -13.05
N VAL A 739 -0.24 -16.40 -12.25
CA VAL A 739 -1.50 -15.63 -12.18
C VAL A 739 -1.30 -14.31 -12.91
N LYS A 740 -2.12 -14.07 -13.94
CA LYS A 740 -2.12 -12.82 -14.68
C LYS A 740 -3.09 -11.84 -14.03
N LEU A 741 -2.56 -10.74 -13.51
CA LEU A 741 -3.36 -9.62 -13.02
C LEU A 741 -3.58 -8.61 -14.14
N THR A 742 -4.76 -8.03 -14.20
CA THR A 742 -5.09 -6.89 -15.06
C THR A 742 -5.87 -5.85 -14.28
N TRP A 743 -5.66 -4.57 -14.56
CA TRP A 743 -6.32 -3.47 -13.88
C TRP A 743 -6.32 -2.21 -14.74
N LYS A 744 -7.15 -1.25 -14.35
CA LYS A 744 -7.22 0.09 -14.89
C LYS A 744 -6.63 1.08 -13.89
N ALA A 745 -5.97 2.12 -14.39
CA ALA A 745 -5.36 3.15 -13.55
C ALA A 745 -6.37 3.77 -12.57
N PRO A 746 -5.92 4.28 -11.41
CA PRO A 746 -6.78 4.99 -10.48
C PRO A 746 -7.34 6.28 -11.12
N GLU A 747 -8.52 6.71 -10.70
CA GLU A 747 -9.02 8.03 -11.09
C GLU A 747 -8.13 9.13 -10.46
N GLY A 748 -7.90 10.24 -11.16
CA GLY A 748 -7.00 11.30 -10.67
C GLY A 748 -5.54 10.86 -10.46
N ALA A 749 -4.97 10.11 -11.40
CA ALA A 749 -3.60 9.56 -11.36
C ALA A 749 -2.45 10.60 -11.47
N ASP A 750 -2.66 11.85 -11.06
CA ASP A 750 -1.63 12.89 -11.09
C ASP A 750 -0.45 12.52 -10.17
N GLY A 751 0.76 12.52 -10.72
CA GLY A 751 1.97 12.12 -10.01
C GLY A 751 2.11 10.61 -9.78
N LEU A 752 1.34 9.76 -10.46
CA LEU A 752 1.55 8.30 -10.45
C LEU A 752 2.92 7.95 -11.06
N SER A 753 3.72 7.14 -10.35
CA SER A 753 5.03 6.65 -10.80
C SER A 753 5.04 5.15 -11.11
N GLY A 754 4.18 4.37 -10.44
CA GLY A 754 4.08 2.93 -10.66
C GLY A 754 3.02 2.22 -9.83
N TYR A 755 3.16 0.90 -9.73
CA TYR A 755 2.31 0.03 -8.93
C TYR A 755 3.17 -1.02 -8.21
N LYS A 756 2.85 -1.34 -6.97
CA LYS A 756 3.33 -2.54 -6.29
C LYS A 756 2.24 -3.60 -6.29
N VAL A 757 2.63 -4.82 -6.65
CA VAL A 757 1.77 -5.99 -6.66
C VAL A 757 2.12 -6.85 -5.46
N TYR A 758 1.11 -7.28 -4.71
CA TYR A 758 1.24 -8.14 -3.54
C TYR A 758 0.38 -9.40 -3.70
N ALA A 759 0.83 -10.53 -3.16
CA ALA A 759 0.09 -11.78 -3.06
C ALA A 759 0.09 -12.23 -1.60
N ASN A 760 -1.10 -12.51 -1.04
CA ASN A 760 -1.29 -12.75 0.39
C ASN A 760 -0.64 -11.66 1.27
N ASP A 761 -0.68 -10.41 0.78
CA ASP A 761 -0.08 -9.21 1.40
C ASP A 761 1.46 -9.23 1.51
N VAL A 762 2.12 -10.07 0.70
CA VAL A 762 3.58 -10.07 0.50
C VAL A 762 3.92 -9.58 -0.90
N LEU A 763 4.90 -8.68 -0.98
CA LEU A 763 5.29 -7.95 -2.19
C LEU A 763 5.85 -8.91 -3.25
N CYS A 764 5.22 -8.96 -4.43
CA CYS A 764 5.59 -9.83 -5.55
C CYS A 764 6.74 -9.29 -6.41
N LYS A 765 7.04 -7.99 -6.32
CA LYS A 765 8.19 -7.37 -7.01
C LYS A 765 8.70 -6.18 -6.20
N LYS A 766 10.00 -6.17 -5.93
CA LYS A 766 10.66 -5.13 -5.11
C LYS A 766 10.60 -3.74 -5.76
N THR A 767 10.85 -3.68 -7.06
CA THR A 767 10.75 -2.47 -7.88
C THR A 767 9.31 -2.29 -8.36
N PRO A 768 8.69 -1.09 -8.21
CA PRO A 768 7.35 -0.83 -8.73
C PRO A 768 7.24 -1.08 -10.25
N VAL A 769 6.14 -1.72 -10.65
CA VAL A 769 5.73 -1.86 -12.05
C VAL A 769 5.42 -0.46 -12.60
N PRO A 770 5.80 -0.09 -13.85
CA PRO A 770 5.62 1.29 -14.34
C PRO A 770 4.17 1.81 -14.33
N ALA A 771 3.99 3.13 -14.19
CA ALA A 771 2.67 3.80 -14.17
C ALA A 771 1.79 3.51 -15.39
N SER A 772 2.40 3.19 -16.53
CA SER A 772 1.73 2.82 -17.79
C SER A 772 1.23 1.37 -17.84
N ALA A 773 1.55 0.54 -16.85
CA ALA A 773 1.13 -0.85 -16.84
C ALA A 773 -0.35 -1.02 -16.43
N THR A 774 -1.05 -1.86 -17.18
CA THR A 774 -2.42 -2.32 -16.91
C THR A 774 -2.49 -3.82 -16.63
N SER A 775 -1.33 -4.49 -16.52
CA SER A 775 -1.22 -5.93 -16.26
C SER A 775 0.12 -6.34 -15.67
N TYR A 776 0.15 -7.43 -14.93
CA TYR A 776 1.36 -8.04 -14.37
C TYR A 776 1.18 -9.56 -14.15
N ASP A 777 2.16 -10.34 -14.58
CA ASP A 777 2.16 -11.80 -14.45
C ASP A 777 2.93 -12.22 -13.19
N VAL A 778 2.23 -12.73 -12.17
CA VAL A 778 2.85 -13.25 -10.94
C VAL A 778 3.21 -14.72 -11.12
N LYS A 779 4.51 -15.04 -11.01
CA LYS A 779 5.08 -16.38 -11.25
C LYS A 779 5.55 -17.05 -9.95
N GLY A 780 5.82 -18.35 -10.02
CA GLY A 780 6.50 -19.12 -8.97
C GLY A 780 5.68 -19.44 -7.72
N LEU A 781 4.38 -19.10 -7.72
CA LEU A 781 3.43 -19.35 -6.66
C LEU A 781 3.23 -20.87 -6.43
N PRO A 782 3.05 -21.34 -5.18
CA PRO A 782 2.66 -22.73 -4.89
C PRO A 782 1.15 -22.95 -5.12
N THR A 783 0.70 -24.21 -5.21
CA THR A 783 -0.73 -24.54 -5.37
C THR A 783 -1.51 -24.10 -4.13
N GLY A 784 -2.52 -23.24 -4.30
CA GLY A 784 -3.30 -22.70 -3.20
C GLY A 784 -4.20 -21.52 -3.56
N ASN A 785 -4.86 -20.93 -2.56
CA ASN A 785 -5.72 -19.78 -2.74
C ASN A 785 -4.93 -18.51 -2.41
N PHE A 786 -4.95 -17.53 -3.33
CA PHE A 786 -4.21 -16.28 -3.20
C PHE A 786 -5.16 -15.09 -3.22
N THR A 787 -4.91 -14.12 -2.34
CA THR A 787 -5.48 -12.78 -2.44
C THR A 787 -4.41 -11.85 -3.01
N PHE A 788 -4.62 -11.38 -4.24
CA PHE A 788 -3.77 -10.37 -4.86
C PHE A 788 -4.24 -8.98 -4.50
N SER A 789 -3.29 -8.07 -4.31
CA SER A 789 -3.47 -6.73 -3.79
C SER A 789 -2.61 -5.78 -4.62
N ILE A 790 -3.19 -4.78 -5.28
CA ILE A 790 -2.44 -3.80 -6.09
C ILE A 790 -2.51 -2.40 -5.48
N VAL A 791 -1.33 -1.82 -5.30
CA VAL A 791 -1.09 -0.55 -4.61
C VAL A 791 -0.46 0.42 -5.59
N ALA A 792 -1.06 1.58 -5.82
CA ALA A 792 -0.45 2.64 -6.65
C ALA A 792 0.73 3.31 -5.91
N VAL A 793 1.80 3.63 -6.64
CA VAL A 793 3.01 4.31 -6.15
C VAL A 793 3.17 5.63 -6.90
N TYR A 794 3.60 6.69 -6.21
CA TYR A 794 3.60 8.05 -6.75
C TYR A 794 5.03 8.66 -6.78
N THR A 795 5.18 9.88 -7.29
CA THR A 795 6.47 10.52 -7.62
C THR A 795 7.44 10.75 -6.44
N ASP A 796 6.99 10.56 -5.20
CA ASP A 796 7.82 10.57 -3.98
C ASP A 796 8.13 9.16 -3.45
N ASN A 797 7.88 8.12 -4.26
CA ASN A 797 8.02 6.70 -3.97
C ASN A 797 7.14 6.19 -2.79
N GLN A 798 6.10 6.96 -2.42
CA GLN A 798 5.13 6.52 -1.43
C GLN A 798 3.98 5.72 -2.08
N GLU A 799 3.46 4.77 -1.31
CA GLU A 799 2.32 3.93 -1.66
C GLU A 799 0.97 4.60 -1.36
N ALA A 800 -0.08 4.19 -2.08
CA ALA A 800 -1.46 4.54 -1.81
C ALA A 800 -1.98 3.86 -0.52
N ASN A 801 -2.77 4.58 0.27
CA ASN A 801 -3.36 4.04 1.50
C ASN A 801 -4.49 3.02 1.25
N TYR A 802 -4.99 2.96 0.01
CA TYR A 802 -6.11 2.11 -0.40
C TYR A 802 -5.68 1.10 -1.46
N VAL A 803 -6.20 -0.12 -1.34
CA VAL A 803 -5.75 -1.29 -2.08
C VAL A 803 -6.96 -2.01 -2.68
N SER A 804 -6.91 -2.28 -3.97
CA SER A 804 -7.88 -3.18 -4.62
C SER A 804 -7.40 -4.62 -4.47
N THR A 805 -8.30 -5.51 -4.04
CA THR A 805 -7.97 -6.90 -3.72
C THR A 805 -8.83 -7.89 -4.51
N ILE A 806 -8.24 -8.99 -4.98
CA ILE A 806 -8.95 -10.07 -5.68
C ILE A 806 -8.46 -11.45 -5.27
N GLY A 807 -9.38 -12.38 -5.07
CA GLY A 807 -9.09 -13.78 -4.74
C GLY A 807 -9.13 -14.69 -5.96
N ILE A 808 -8.14 -15.58 -6.10
CA ILE A 808 -8.09 -16.64 -7.12
C ILE A 808 -7.40 -17.89 -6.55
N ASN A 809 -7.73 -19.06 -7.11
CA ASN A 809 -7.08 -20.32 -6.75
C ASN A 809 -6.06 -20.67 -7.84
N HIS A 810 -4.78 -20.73 -7.47
CA HIS A 810 -3.67 -21.03 -8.37
C HIS A 810 -3.24 -22.50 -8.27
N THR A 811 -2.82 -23.08 -9.39
CA THR A 811 -2.23 -24.42 -9.48
C THR A 811 -0.76 -24.31 -9.91
N ASP A 812 0.15 -24.54 -8.96
CA ASP A 812 1.58 -24.73 -9.25
C ASP A 812 1.75 -26.02 -10.05
N MET A 813 2.16 -25.90 -11.30
CA MET A 813 2.33 -27.02 -12.23
C MET A 813 3.79 -27.48 -12.29
N THR A 814 4.55 -27.27 -11.20
CA THR A 814 5.92 -27.75 -11.03
C THR A 814 6.06 -29.26 -11.22
N VAL A 815 6.94 -29.67 -12.12
CA VAL A 815 7.34 -31.08 -12.30
C VAL A 815 8.67 -31.33 -11.58
N ALA A 816 8.71 -32.34 -10.70
CA ALA A 816 9.90 -32.68 -9.93
C ALA A 816 10.78 -33.72 -10.64
N TYR A 817 12.10 -33.52 -10.60
CA TYR A 817 13.12 -34.41 -11.16
C TYR A 817 14.27 -34.63 -10.17
N ASP A 818 14.83 -35.84 -10.14
CA ASP A 818 15.90 -36.18 -9.18
C ASP A 818 17.28 -35.60 -9.54
N ASN A 819 17.48 -35.16 -10.79
CA ASN A 819 18.74 -34.66 -11.31
C ASN A 819 18.54 -33.77 -12.56
N LEU A 820 19.57 -32.99 -12.90
CA LEU A 820 19.58 -32.05 -14.03
C LEU A 820 19.39 -32.76 -15.38
N LYS A 821 19.98 -33.94 -15.60
CA LYS A 821 19.86 -34.66 -16.87
C LYS A 821 18.42 -35.03 -17.20
N ASN A 822 17.67 -35.52 -16.22
CA ASN A 822 16.27 -35.92 -16.42
C ASN A 822 15.36 -34.70 -16.64
N MET A 823 15.69 -33.55 -16.05
CA MET A 823 15.01 -32.28 -16.29
C MET A 823 15.27 -31.78 -17.72
N ILE A 824 16.53 -31.73 -18.17
CA ILE A 824 16.90 -31.31 -19.54
C ILE A 824 16.28 -32.25 -20.58
N ALA A 825 16.30 -33.56 -20.33
CA ALA A 825 15.69 -34.57 -21.21
C ALA A 825 14.14 -34.50 -21.30
N ALA A 826 13.47 -33.69 -20.46
CA ALA A 826 12.06 -33.40 -20.61
C ALA A 826 11.77 -32.30 -21.66
N GLY A 827 12.80 -31.56 -22.09
CA GLY A 827 12.68 -30.43 -23.01
C GLY A 827 12.00 -29.21 -22.40
N VAL A 828 11.93 -28.11 -23.17
CA VAL A 828 11.22 -26.88 -22.79
C VAL A 828 9.71 -27.12 -22.74
N SER A 829 9.07 -26.65 -21.66
CA SER A 829 7.61 -26.82 -21.51
C SER A 829 6.86 -25.92 -22.48
N ALA A 830 6.17 -26.52 -23.44
CA ALA A 830 5.19 -25.86 -24.32
C ALA A 830 3.99 -25.25 -23.58
N LYS A 831 3.95 -25.36 -22.24
CA LYS A 831 2.96 -24.78 -21.33
C LYS A 831 3.59 -23.98 -20.17
N GLY A 832 4.85 -23.55 -20.27
CA GLY A 832 5.47 -22.66 -19.27
C GLY A 832 5.64 -23.23 -17.84
N TYR A 833 5.38 -24.52 -17.63
CA TYR A 833 5.48 -25.17 -16.32
C TYR A 833 6.90 -25.10 -15.76
N SER A 834 7.04 -24.82 -14.46
CA SER A 834 8.32 -24.87 -13.77
C SER A 834 8.79 -26.32 -13.53
N TYR A 835 10.08 -26.47 -13.29
CA TYR A 835 10.73 -27.72 -12.93
C TYR A 835 11.33 -27.55 -11.54
N ARG A 836 11.44 -28.63 -10.76
CA ARG A 836 12.19 -28.64 -9.49
C ARG A 836 13.15 -29.81 -9.44
N VAL A 837 14.45 -29.53 -9.36
CA VAL A 837 15.47 -30.56 -9.15
C VAL A 837 15.64 -30.81 -7.65
N THR A 838 15.39 -32.03 -7.20
CA THR A 838 15.36 -32.41 -5.77
C THR A 838 16.72 -32.84 -5.23
N GLY A 839 17.63 -33.30 -6.10
CA GLY A 839 19.00 -33.71 -5.75
C GLY A 839 19.91 -32.56 -5.31
N GLU A 840 21.08 -32.91 -4.79
CA GLU A 840 22.17 -31.95 -4.56
C GLU A 840 22.85 -31.58 -5.88
N ILE A 841 22.99 -30.29 -6.12
CA ILE A 841 23.68 -29.68 -7.25
C ILE A 841 24.83 -28.84 -6.71
N LEU A 842 25.98 -28.83 -7.39
CA LEU A 842 27.11 -27.96 -7.09
C LEU A 842 27.08 -26.73 -8.00
N VAL A 843 27.15 -25.53 -7.43
CA VAL A 843 27.46 -24.30 -8.16
C VAL A 843 28.95 -24.36 -8.52
N THR A 844 29.26 -24.56 -9.80
CA THR A 844 30.62 -24.73 -10.30
C THR A 844 31.25 -23.38 -10.71
N GLY A 845 30.45 -22.42 -11.16
CA GLY A 845 30.92 -21.10 -11.61
C GLY A 845 29.92 -19.97 -11.41
N VAL A 846 30.43 -18.73 -11.44
CA VAL A 846 29.65 -17.49 -11.41
C VAL A 846 30.36 -16.47 -12.31
N LEU A 847 29.63 -15.76 -13.17
CA LEU A 847 30.16 -14.65 -13.99
C LEU A 847 29.91 -13.28 -13.32
N ASP A 848 30.68 -12.25 -13.68
CA ASP A 848 30.60 -10.91 -13.07
C ASP A 848 29.20 -10.27 -13.28
N PRO A 849 28.47 -9.95 -12.19
CA PRO A 849 27.13 -9.35 -12.25
C PRO A 849 27.02 -8.10 -13.14
N LYS A 850 28.11 -7.34 -13.31
CA LYS A 850 28.08 -6.02 -13.96
C LYS A 850 28.05 -6.03 -15.49
N ALA A 851 28.20 -7.19 -16.13
CA ALA A 851 28.33 -7.25 -17.59
C ALA A 851 27.19 -8.00 -18.29
N PHE A 852 26.66 -9.09 -17.70
CA PHE A 852 25.69 -9.98 -18.37
C PHE A 852 24.51 -10.40 -17.46
N GLY A 853 24.35 -9.76 -16.31
CA GLY A 853 23.53 -10.29 -15.20
C GLY A 853 24.23 -11.44 -14.48
N GLU A 854 23.71 -11.84 -13.32
CA GLU A 854 24.31 -12.90 -12.50
C GLU A 854 24.09 -14.29 -13.13
N ASN A 855 25.03 -14.75 -13.96
CA ASN A 855 24.97 -16.08 -14.57
C ASN A 855 25.73 -17.10 -13.70
N TYR A 856 25.06 -18.21 -13.38
CA TYR A 856 25.54 -19.25 -12.49
C TYR A 856 25.69 -20.58 -13.25
N PHE A 857 26.88 -21.16 -13.27
CA PHE A 857 27.07 -22.51 -13.81
C PHE A 857 26.83 -23.52 -12.69
N VAL A 858 25.92 -24.48 -12.91
CA VAL A 858 25.57 -25.51 -11.92
C VAL A 858 25.61 -26.90 -12.52
N GLY A 859 26.00 -27.91 -11.73
CA GLY A 859 26.11 -29.29 -12.20
C GLY A 859 25.98 -30.34 -11.11
N ASP A 860 25.55 -31.52 -11.51
CA ASP A 860 25.50 -32.73 -10.70
C ASP A 860 26.28 -33.88 -11.41
N ALA A 861 26.20 -35.10 -10.89
CA ALA A 861 26.89 -36.26 -11.48
C ALA A 861 26.30 -36.74 -12.83
N THR A 862 25.22 -36.14 -13.31
CA THR A 862 24.46 -36.54 -14.50
C THR A 862 24.49 -35.51 -15.63
N GLY A 863 24.57 -34.22 -15.29
CA GLY A 863 24.53 -33.10 -16.23
C GLY A 863 24.88 -31.76 -15.60
N ALA A 864 24.86 -30.71 -16.42
CA ALA A 864 25.04 -29.32 -16.00
C ALA A 864 24.05 -28.42 -16.78
N VAL A 865 23.79 -27.21 -16.28
CA VAL A 865 22.97 -26.21 -16.98
C VAL A 865 23.45 -24.80 -16.60
N ASN A 866 23.29 -23.83 -17.50
CA ASN A 866 23.48 -22.41 -17.15
C ASN A 866 22.22 -21.89 -16.43
N VAL A 867 22.40 -21.22 -15.30
CA VAL A 867 21.32 -20.75 -14.42
C VAL A 867 21.30 -19.21 -14.42
N VAL A 868 20.12 -18.65 -14.70
CA VAL A 868 19.91 -17.21 -14.91
C VAL A 868 18.79 -16.72 -13.96
N PRO A 869 18.90 -15.57 -13.29
CA PRO A 869 17.83 -15.05 -12.43
C PRO A 869 16.59 -14.64 -13.23
N ALA A 870 15.41 -14.80 -12.63
CA ALA A 870 14.12 -14.50 -13.26
C ALA A 870 13.85 -13.02 -13.56
N ASP A 871 14.55 -12.11 -12.89
CA ASP A 871 14.59 -10.67 -13.14
C ASP A 871 15.89 -10.11 -12.55
N ASN A 872 16.55 -9.15 -13.21
CA ASN A 872 17.84 -8.61 -12.75
C ASN A 872 17.78 -7.85 -11.41
N ASP A 873 16.60 -7.43 -10.94
CA ASP A 873 16.42 -6.70 -9.68
C ASP A 873 16.38 -7.59 -8.42
N ASP A 874 15.95 -8.86 -8.55
CA ASP A 874 15.81 -9.79 -7.41
C ASP A 874 17.09 -10.62 -7.15
N ALA A 875 18.12 -10.48 -7.98
CA ALA A 875 19.45 -11.05 -7.80
C ALA A 875 20.03 -10.82 -6.39
N ALA A 876 19.72 -9.67 -5.79
CA ALA A 876 20.12 -9.29 -4.42
C ALA A 876 19.64 -10.26 -3.31
N ALA A 877 18.72 -11.18 -3.58
CA ALA A 877 18.20 -12.14 -2.60
C ALA A 877 19.07 -13.41 -2.41
N PHE A 878 19.86 -13.81 -3.41
CA PHE A 878 20.56 -15.12 -3.41
C PHE A 878 21.94 -15.08 -4.09
N THR A 879 22.92 -14.45 -3.42
CA THR A 879 24.33 -14.47 -3.87
C THR A 879 24.99 -15.83 -3.62
N PHE A 880 24.81 -16.79 -4.53
CA PHE A 880 25.54 -18.06 -4.53
C PHE A 880 27.01 -17.85 -4.94
N ARG A 881 27.87 -18.83 -4.64
CA ARG A 881 29.29 -18.80 -4.98
C ARG A 881 29.74 -20.11 -5.61
N SER A 882 30.79 -20.07 -6.42
CA SER A 882 31.48 -21.29 -6.86
C SER A 882 31.92 -22.09 -5.62
N GLY A 883 31.52 -23.36 -5.57
CA GLY A 883 31.68 -24.23 -4.40
C GLY A 883 30.47 -24.29 -3.46
N ASP A 884 29.40 -23.50 -3.67
CA ASP A 884 28.17 -23.68 -2.91
C ASP A 884 27.40 -24.92 -3.42
N LYS A 885 27.00 -25.81 -2.50
CA LYS A 885 26.03 -26.87 -2.80
C LYS A 885 24.62 -26.33 -2.59
N ILE A 886 23.75 -26.56 -3.55
CA ILE A 886 22.33 -26.24 -3.50
C ILE A 886 21.47 -27.49 -3.69
N LYS A 887 20.19 -27.42 -3.31
CA LYS A 887 19.15 -28.42 -3.61
C LYS A 887 17.83 -27.71 -3.88
N SER A 888 16.80 -28.45 -4.27
CA SER A 888 15.44 -27.91 -4.50
C SER A 888 15.37 -26.80 -5.57
N LEU A 889 16.31 -26.79 -6.52
CA LEU A 889 16.39 -25.77 -7.57
C LEU A 889 15.08 -25.74 -8.38
N LYS A 890 14.24 -24.72 -8.18
CA LYS A 890 12.96 -24.48 -8.87
C LYS A 890 13.12 -23.33 -9.88
N GLY A 891 12.53 -23.47 -11.05
CA GLY A 891 12.63 -22.51 -12.14
C GLY A 891 12.06 -23.01 -13.48
N GLN A 892 12.13 -22.19 -14.52
CA GLN A 892 11.71 -22.54 -15.88
C GLN A 892 12.90 -22.93 -16.75
N LEU A 893 12.83 -24.09 -17.41
CA LEU A 893 13.80 -24.46 -18.46
C LEU A 893 13.42 -23.76 -19.78
N LYS A 894 14.39 -23.04 -20.36
CA LYS A 894 14.36 -22.45 -21.69
C LYS A 894 15.42 -23.06 -22.60
N GLU A 895 15.21 -22.93 -23.89
CA GLU A 895 16.19 -23.17 -24.95
C GLU A 895 16.24 -21.90 -25.82
N GLU A 896 17.41 -21.29 -25.94
CA GLU A 896 17.65 -20.15 -26.84
C GLU A 896 18.90 -20.47 -27.68
N ASN A 897 18.81 -20.34 -29.00
CA ASN A 897 19.82 -20.75 -29.99
C ASN A 897 20.33 -22.21 -29.87
N GLY A 898 19.65 -23.09 -29.14
CA GLY A 898 20.08 -24.47 -28.87
C GLY A 898 21.00 -24.63 -27.65
N THR A 899 21.01 -23.66 -26.72
CA THR A 899 21.53 -23.84 -25.36
C THR A 899 20.41 -23.81 -24.33
N HIS A 900 20.55 -24.67 -23.32
CA HIS A 900 19.64 -24.78 -22.19
C HIS A 900 19.96 -23.73 -21.11
N TYR A 901 19.02 -22.82 -20.88
CA TYR A 901 19.07 -21.83 -19.81
C TYR A 901 17.99 -22.16 -18.78
N PHE A 902 18.37 -22.24 -17.52
CA PHE A 902 17.44 -22.47 -16.43
C PHE A 902 17.18 -21.16 -15.68
N ILE A 903 16.00 -20.58 -15.91
CA ILE A 903 15.58 -19.36 -15.23
C ILE A 903 15.15 -19.74 -13.80
N TYR A 904 16.00 -19.48 -12.80
CA TYR A 904 15.71 -19.89 -11.43
C TYR A 904 14.78 -18.93 -10.70
N GLU A 905 13.84 -19.53 -9.95
CA GLU A 905 12.93 -18.87 -9.02
C GLU A 905 13.44 -19.02 -7.58
N SER A 906 13.99 -20.18 -7.22
CA SER A 906 14.54 -20.44 -5.89
C SER A 906 15.47 -21.66 -5.84
N ALA A 907 16.37 -21.69 -4.86
CA ALA A 907 17.12 -22.88 -4.46
C ALA A 907 17.47 -22.82 -2.96
N GLU A 908 17.66 -23.97 -2.33
CA GLU A 908 18.10 -24.08 -0.94
C GLU A 908 19.62 -24.29 -0.87
N LEU A 909 20.33 -23.45 -0.11
CA LEU A 909 21.76 -23.66 0.19
C LEU A 909 21.94 -24.83 1.18
N VAL A 910 22.81 -25.79 0.83
CA VAL A 910 23.14 -26.97 1.64
C VAL A 910 24.46 -26.79 2.38
N SER A 911 25.52 -26.36 1.67
CA SER A 911 26.84 -26.07 2.25
C SER A 911 27.63 -25.11 1.36
N ARG A 912 28.64 -24.45 1.92
CA ARG A 912 29.52 -23.51 1.19
C ARG A 912 30.95 -24.04 1.04
N ASN A 913 31.67 -23.48 0.06
CA ASN A 913 33.11 -23.70 -0.15
C ASN A 913 33.50 -25.17 -0.37
N ASN A 914 32.65 -25.97 -1.02
CA ASN A 914 32.98 -27.31 -1.49
C ASN A 914 34.00 -27.23 -2.66
N ASN A 915 34.86 -28.23 -2.81
CA ASN A 915 35.83 -28.25 -3.92
C ASN A 915 35.12 -28.37 -5.28
N VAL A 916 35.42 -27.43 -6.18
CA VAL A 916 35.04 -27.51 -7.60
C VAL A 916 36.25 -28.00 -8.40
N THR A 917 36.12 -29.18 -9.01
CA THR A 917 37.17 -29.79 -9.86
C THR A 917 36.70 -29.78 -11.31
N PRO A 918 37.47 -29.23 -12.27
CA PRO A 918 37.10 -29.29 -13.68
C PRO A 918 37.27 -30.70 -14.25
N THR A 919 36.45 -31.05 -15.22
CA THR A 919 36.54 -32.32 -15.96
C THR A 919 37.68 -32.24 -16.97
N ALA A 920 38.62 -33.20 -16.95
CA ALA A 920 39.69 -33.26 -17.94
C ALA A 920 39.13 -33.48 -19.35
N MET A 921 39.61 -32.71 -20.33
CA MET A 921 39.09 -32.62 -21.68
C MET A 921 40.23 -32.60 -22.70
N THR A 922 40.02 -33.20 -23.88
CA THR A 922 40.91 -33.03 -25.04
C THR A 922 40.24 -32.11 -26.07
N ILE A 923 41.03 -31.39 -26.86
CA ILE A 923 40.52 -30.59 -27.99
C ILE A 923 39.79 -31.53 -28.97
N GLU A 924 40.32 -32.73 -29.22
CA GLU A 924 39.74 -33.71 -30.14
C GLU A 924 38.34 -34.17 -29.70
N ASP A 925 38.16 -34.54 -28.44
CA ASP A 925 36.89 -35.07 -27.94
C ASP A 925 35.88 -33.96 -27.65
N PHE A 926 36.35 -32.74 -27.37
CA PHE A 926 35.51 -31.54 -27.32
C PHE A 926 34.94 -31.23 -28.72
N VAL A 927 35.78 -31.19 -29.74
CA VAL A 927 35.36 -30.92 -31.13
C VAL A 927 34.39 -31.98 -31.67
N LYS A 928 34.59 -33.27 -31.33
CA LYS A 928 33.68 -34.35 -31.76
C LYS A 928 32.25 -34.24 -31.20
N ASN A 929 32.08 -33.71 -29.98
CA ASN A 929 30.79 -33.69 -29.31
C ASN A 929 30.72 -32.60 -28.20
N PRO A 930 30.76 -31.30 -28.55
CA PRO A 930 30.83 -30.22 -27.57
C PRO A 930 29.54 -30.08 -26.76
N SER A 931 28.39 -30.43 -27.34
CA SER A 931 27.10 -30.48 -26.63
C SER A 931 27.07 -31.52 -25.51
N SER A 932 27.87 -32.60 -25.58
CA SER A 932 27.98 -33.55 -24.46
C SER A 932 28.61 -32.95 -23.19
N VAL A 933 29.20 -31.75 -23.27
CA VAL A 933 29.80 -31.02 -22.16
C VAL A 933 29.21 -29.62 -21.94
N GLU A 934 28.04 -29.32 -22.50
CA GLU A 934 27.25 -28.10 -22.25
C GLU A 934 27.20 -27.73 -20.75
N ALA A 935 27.47 -26.46 -20.44
CA ALA A 935 27.53 -25.87 -19.10
C ALA A 935 28.52 -26.49 -18.10
N LYS A 936 29.30 -27.52 -18.48
CA LYS A 936 30.28 -28.16 -17.60
C LYS A 936 31.53 -27.31 -17.46
N TYR A 937 32.12 -27.37 -16.27
CA TYR A 937 33.47 -26.88 -16.02
C TYR A 937 34.49 -27.91 -16.52
N ILE A 938 35.24 -27.55 -17.56
CA ILE A 938 36.23 -28.42 -18.22
C ILE A 938 37.65 -27.86 -18.10
N LYS A 939 38.65 -28.73 -18.31
CA LYS A 939 40.07 -28.39 -18.34
C LYS A 939 40.79 -29.13 -19.47
N PHE A 940 41.36 -28.39 -20.41
CA PHE A 940 42.35 -28.89 -21.35
C PHE A 940 43.72 -28.94 -20.68
N GLU A 941 44.46 -30.04 -20.86
CA GLU A 941 45.80 -30.25 -20.30
C GLU A 941 46.87 -30.39 -21.38
N LYS A 942 48.09 -29.91 -21.10
CA LYS A 942 49.23 -29.91 -22.03
C LYS A 942 48.97 -29.10 -23.32
N VAL A 943 48.29 -27.96 -23.18
CA VAL A 943 48.07 -27.00 -24.27
C VAL A 943 49.30 -26.09 -24.43
N THR A 944 49.69 -25.85 -25.67
CA THR A 944 50.66 -24.83 -26.10
C THR A 944 49.96 -23.77 -26.95
N PHE A 945 50.45 -22.54 -26.96
CA PHE A 945 49.97 -21.48 -27.86
C PHE A 945 51.07 -21.21 -28.91
N SER A 946 50.74 -21.27 -30.20
CA SER A 946 51.73 -21.22 -31.30
C SER A 946 52.20 -19.82 -31.70
N ASP A 947 51.48 -18.78 -31.30
CA ASP A 947 51.70 -17.42 -31.80
C ASP A 947 52.87 -16.72 -31.09
N GLU A 948 53.65 -15.94 -31.83
CA GLU A 948 54.73 -15.14 -31.25
C GLU A 948 54.18 -14.04 -30.34
N VAL A 949 54.89 -13.82 -29.23
CA VAL A 949 54.48 -12.91 -28.16
C VAL A 949 55.37 -11.68 -28.23
N SER A 950 54.78 -10.49 -28.32
CA SER A 950 55.53 -9.22 -28.30
C SER A 950 56.43 -9.15 -27.06
N ALA A 951 57.71 -8.84 -27.26
CA ALA A 951 58.78 -9.17 -26.32
C ALA A 951 58.67 -8.56 -24.91
N ASP A 952 57.92 -7.46 -24.75
CA ASP A 952 57.97 -6.64 -23.53
C ASP A 952 56.93 -6.98 -22.43
N ASP A 953 55.85 -7.74 -22.67
CA ASP A 953 54.76 -7.83 -21.66
C ASP A 953 54.02 -9.19 -21.44
N LYS A 954 54.38 -10.26 -22.17
CA LYS A 954 53.71 -11.60 -22.09
C LYS A 954 52.19 -11.60 -22.42
N LEU A 955 51.71 -10.70 -23.26
CA LEU A 955 50.27 -10.61 -23.60
C LEU A 955 49.92 -11.50 -24.80
N LEU A 956 48.72 -12.10 -24.80
CA LEU A 956 48.22 -12.91 -25.93
C LEU A 956 47.53 -12.02 -26.98
N PRO A 957 47.70 -12.31 -28.28
CA PRO A 957 47.00 -11.60 -29.36
C PRO A 957 45.48 -11.88 -29.36
N ALA A 958 44.70 -10.99 -29.98
CA ALA A 958 43.23 -11.00 -29.98
C ALA A 958 42.59 -12.26 -30.59
N VAL A 959 43.35 -13.01 -31.39
CA VAL A 959 43.11 -14.42 -31.71
C VAL A 959 44.41 -15.14 -31.39
N CYS A 960 44.36 -16.23 -30.60
CA CYS A 960 45.55 -17.04 -30.32
C CYS A 960 45.26 -18.54 -30.49
N HIS A 961 46.25 -19.29 -30.98
CA HIS A 961 46.04 -20.63 -31.52
C HIS A 961 46.45 -21.68 -30.48
N MET A 962 45.46 -22.32 -29.86
CA MET A 962 45.65 -23.39 -28.88
C MET A 962 45.95 -24.72 -29.59
N VAL A 963 47.07 -25.35 -29.23
CA VAL A 963 47.53 -26.63 -29.79
C VAL A 963 47.66 -27.67 -28.67
N GLN A 964 47.13 -28.88 -28.91
CA GLN A 964 47.24 -30.04 -28.02
C GLN A 964 47.56 -31.29 -28.85
N GLY A 965 48.84 -31.66 -28.92
CA GLY A 965 49.30 -32.74 -29.79
C GLY A 965 49.30 -32.30 -31.26
N ASP A 966 48.59 -33.03 -32.12
CA ASP A 966 48.38 -32.69 -33.53
C ASP A 966 47.10 -31.88 -33.77
N LYS A 967 46.29 -31.61 -32.73
CA LYS A 967 45.05 -30.84 -32.83
C LYS A 967 45.28 -29.38 -32.47
N SER A 968 44.64 -28.48 -33.23
CA SER A 968 44.61 -27.05 -32.95
C SER A 968 43.18 -26.53 -32.93
N ALA A 969 42.96 -25.42 -32.22
CA ALA A 969 41.73 -24.65 -32.23
C ALA A 969 42.03 -23.17 -31.93
N ASN A 970 41.30 -22.25 -32.58
CA ASN A 970 41.50 -20.82 -32.38
C ASN A 970 40.75 -20.34 -31.14
N LEU A 971 41.38 -19.48 -30.33
CA LEU A 971 40.82 -18.85 -29.13
C LEU A 971 40.76 -17.33 -29.33
N MET A 972 39.58 -16.78 -29.58
CA MET A 972 39.39 -15.32 -29.64
C MET A 972 39.38 -14.69 -28.24
N LEU A 973 39.92 -13.47 -28.10
CA LEU A 973 39.92 -12.69 -26.87
C LEU A 973 38.99 -11.47 -27.01
N GLY A 974 37.87 -11.47 -26.28
CA GLY A 974 36.92 -10.36 -26.28
C GLY A 974 37.42 -9.07 -25.60
N ASN A 975 38.21 -8.25 -26.30
CA ASN A 975 38.53 -6.86 -25.94
C ASN A 975 39.26 -6.64 -24.58
N SER A 976 40.26 -7.48 -24.24
CA SER A 976 41.26 -7.12 -23.21
C SER A 976 42.61 -7.83 -23.36
N GLN A 977 43.66 -7.17 -22.84
CA GLN A 977 45.05 -7.63 -22.86
C GLN A 977 45.27 -8.73 -21.80
N ILE A 978 45.18 -10.00 -22.20
CA ILE A 978 45.31 -11.15 -21.29
C ILE A 978 46.75 -11.63 -21.23
N LYS A 979 47.29 -11.75 -20.01
CA LYS A 979 48.65 -12.26 -19.76
C LYS A 979 48.69 -13.78 -19.95
N LYS A 980 49.60 -14.26 -20.80
CA LYS A 980 49.76 -15.68 -21.19
C LYS A 980 49.79 -16.58 -19.95
N PRO A 981 48.92 -17.61 -19.83
CA PRO A 981 48.91 -18.49 -18.68
C PRO A 981 50.29 -19.16 -18.45
N ASP A 982 50.85 -19.00 -17.25
CA ASP A 982 52.20 -19.49 -16.90
C ASP A 982 52.29 -21.04 -16.77
N ALA A 983 51.24 -21.79 -17.14
CA ALA A 983 51.21 -23.25 -17.15
C ALA A 983 50.34 -23.80 -18.28
N ALA A 984 50.70 -24.99 -18.79
CA ALA A 984 50.10 -25.63 -19.97
C ALA A 984 48.68 -26.22 -19.76
N ASN A 985 47.79 -25.52 -19.04
CA ASN A 985 46.41 -25.95 -18.78
C ASN A 985 45.44 -24.78 -18.97
N VAL A 986 44.30 -25.02 -19.61
CA VAL A 986 43.23 -24.03 -19.85
C VAL A 986 41.92 -24.58 -19.29
N ALA A 987 41.19 -23.82 -18.48
CA ALA A 987 39.96 -24.28 -17.81
C ALA A 987 38.84 -23.24 -17.81
N GLY A 988 37.62 -23.67 -18.10
CA GLY A 988 36.47 -22.79 -18.29
C GLY A 988 35.14 -23.54 -18.46
N PHE A 989 34.07 -22.80 -18.71
CA PHE A 989 32.70 -23.30 -18.82
C PHE A 989 32.23 -23.31 -20.27
N VAL A 990 31.64 -24.42 -20.70
CA VAL A 990 31.17 -24.60 -22.09
C VAL A 990 29.81 -23.93 -22.29
N ILE A 991 29.68 -23.07 -23.29
CA ILE A 991 28.41 -22.51 -23.77
C ILE A 991 28.32 -22.59 -25.30
N LYS A 992 27.12 -22.49 -25.87
CA LYS A 992 26.97 -22.21 -27.31
C LYS A 992 26.99 -20.69 -27.53
N ALA A 993 27.69 -20.24 -28.56
CA ALA A 993 27.74 -18.86 -29.02
C ALA A 993 27.28 -18.85 -30.48
N GLU A 994 26.03 -18.44 -30.70
CA GLU A 994 25.34 -18.50 -32.00
C GLU A 994 25.44 -19.91 -32.62
N ASP A 995 26.18 -20.11 -33.70
CA ASP A 995 26.38 -21.41 -34.35
C ASP A 995 27.61 -22.20 -33.87
N THR A 996 28.31 -21.71 -32.84
CA THR A 996 29.60 -22.28 -32.37
C THR A 996 29.57 -22.66 -30.89
N TRP A 997 30.62 -23.33 -30.42
CA TRP A 997 30.81 -23.65 -29.00
C TRP A 997 32.01 -22.89 -28.43
N ALA A 998 31.80 -22.26 -27.29
CA ALA A 998 32.72 -21.35 -26.61
C ALA A 998 33.08 -21.87 -25.22
N VAL A 999 34.25 -21.48 -24.71
CA VAL A 999 34.73 -21.87 -23.37
C VAL A 999 35.10 -20.62 -22.57
N VAL A 1000 34.23 -20.21 -21.66
CA VAL A 1000 34.39 -19.01 -20.84
C VAL A 1000 35.35 -19.30 -19.68
N LEU A 1001 36.53 -18.65 -19.66
CA LEU A 1001 37.50 -18.85 -18.58
C LEU A 1001 36.96 -18.35 -17.24
N ASN A 1002 37.27 -19.11 -16.18
CA ASN A 1002 36.74 -18.85 -14.84
C ASN A 1002 37.35 -17.57 -14.22
N GLY A 1003 36.53 -16.54 -14.05
CA GLY A 1003 36.93 -15.28 -13.40
C GLY A 1003 37.42 -14.15 -14.32
N THR A 1004 37.35 -14.31 -15.66
CA THR A 1004 37.60 -13.22 -16.62
C THR A 1004 36.29 -12.56 -17.08
N ARG A 1005 36.36 -11.34 -17.63
CA ARG A 1005 35.18 -10.62 -18.17
C ARG A 1005 34.84 -11.00 -19.61
N ASP A 1006 35.71 -11.79 -20.23
CA ASP A 1006 35.83 -11.90 -21.68
C ASP A 1006 35.38 -13.30 -22.16
N PHE A 1007 34.84 -13.37 -23.38
CA PHE A 1007 34.36 -14.61 -24.01
C PHE A 1007 35.38 -15.12 -25.02
N TYR A 1008 35.39 -16.43 -25.22
CA TYR A 1008 36.30 -17.12 -26.12
C TYR A 1008 35.55 -18.20 -26.90
N ALA A 1009 35.20 -17.91 -28.15
CA ALA A 1009 34.73 -18.94 -29.08
C ALA A 1009 35.91 -19.84 -29.46
N ILE A 1010 35.69 -21.16 -29.48
CA ILE A 1010 36.68 -22.14 -29.92
C ILE A 1010 36.32 -22.59 -31.34
N TYR A 1011 37.05 -22.08 -32.33
CA TYR A 1011 36.80 -22.41 -33.72
C TYR A 1011 37.69 -23.57 -34.19
N THR A 1012 37.06 -24.55 -34.84
CA THR A 1012 37.74 -25.44 -35.78
C THR A 1012 37.92 -24.73 -37.12
N PRO A 1013 39.07 -24.89 -37.81
CA PRO A 1013 39.22 -24.39 -39.16
C PRO A 1013 38.17 -24.96 -40.13
N LYS A 1014 37.70 -24.17 -41.11
CA LYS A 1014 36.85 -24.68 -42.19
C LYS A 1014 37.70 -25.52 -43.16
N GLU A 1015 37.41 -26.81 -43.28
CA GLU A 1015 38.14 -27.71 -44.20
C GLU A 1015 37.47 -27.77 -45.57
N PHE A 1016 38.24 -27.57 -46.64
CA PHE A 1016 37.78 -27.57 -48.04
C PHE A 1016 38.60 -28.57 -48.87
N ALA A 1017 37.99 -29.20 -49.88
CA ALA A 1017 38.69 -30.17 -50.72
C ALA A 1017 39.55 -29.49 -51.81
N ASN A 1018 39.18 -28.28 -52.24
CA ASN A 1018 39.80 -27.53 -53.34
C ASN A 1018 39.62 -26.01 -53.15
N LEU A 1019 40.33 -25.23 -53.96
CA LEU A 1019 40.33 -23.76 -53.92
C LEU A 1019 38.96 -23.15 -54.27
N LYS A 1020 38.19 -23.71 -55.21
CA LYS A 1020 36.88 -23.14 -55.59
C LYS A 1020 35.83 -23.33 -54.50
N GLU A 1021 35.83 -24.46 -53.77
CA GLU A 1021 34.98 -24.65 -52.59
C GLU A 1021 35.26 -23.61 -51.50
N MET A 1022 36.54 -23.29 -51.29
CA MET A 1022 36.96 -22.26 -50.33
C MET A 1022 36.53 -20.86 -50.76
N LEU A 1023 36.80 -20.47 -52.01
CA LEU A 1023 36.40 -19.16 -52.54
C LEU A 1023 34.86 -18.99 -52.60
N ASN A 1024 34.12 -20.04 -52.92
CA ASN A 1024 32.65 -20.03 -52.90
C ASN A 1024 32.06 -19.87 -51.47
N ALA A 1025 32.86 -20.06 -50.41
CA ALA A 1025 32.44 -19.83 -49.04
C ALA A 1025 32.60 -18.36 -48.58
N GLY A 1026 33.26 -17.52 -49.37
CA GLY A 1026 33.54 -16.11 -49.06
C GLY A 1026 34.60 -15.91 -47.98
N VAL A 1027 34.77 -14.66 -47.55
CA VAL A 1027 35.54 -14.30 -46.34
C VAL A 1027 34.75 -14.68 -45.09
N ASP A 1028 35.45 -15.06 -44.01
CA ASP A 1028 34.80 -15.32 -42.72
C ASP A 1028 34.72 -14.03 -41.89
N GLU A 1029 33.52 -13.53 -41.60
CA GLU A 1029 33.34 -12.35 -40.74
C GLU A 1029 33.86 -12.59 -39.30
N ASP A 1030 33.93 -13.84 -38.85
CA ASP A 1030 34.57 -14.26 -37.58
C ASP A 1030 36.10 -14.43 -37.67
N GLY A 1031 36.72 -14.25 -38.85
CA GLY A 1031 38.16 -14.45 -39.05
C GLY A 1031 38.65 -15.88 -38.84
N ARG A 1032 37.80 -16.89 -39.06
CA ARG A 1032 38.14 -18.31 -38.87
C ARG A 1032 39.17 -18.77 -39.92
N ALA A 1033 40.19 -19.50 -39.49
CA ALA A 1033 41.16 -20.10 -40.39
C ALA A 1033 40.52 -21.18 -41.30
N TYR A 1034 41.00 -21.31 -42.52
CA TYR A 1034 40.60 -22.29 -43.53
C TYR A 1034 41.72 -23.31 -43.74
N VAL A 1035 41.39 -24.53 -44.20
CA VAL A 1035 42.37 -25.57 -44.56
C VAL A 1035 41.97 -26.22 -45.88
N VAL A 1036 42.75 -26.00 -46.93
CA VAL A 1036 42.59 -26.68 -48.23
C VAL A 1036 43.39 -27.98 -48.23
N LYS A 1037 42.67 -29.11 -48.29
CA LYS A 1037 43.26 -30.47 -48.24
C LYS A 1037 43.85 -30.94 -49.56
N GLY A 1038 43.42 -30.34 -50.68
CA GLY A 1038 43.90 -30.67 -52.02
C GLY A 1038 45.38 -30.34 -52.23
N GLU A 1039 45.98 -30.95 -53.26
CA GLU A 1039 47.26 -30.48 -53.80
C GLU A 1039 47.03 -29.26 -54.68
N VAL A 1040 47.69 -28.14 -54.38
CA VAL A 1040 47.73 -26.95 -55.23
C VAL A 1040 49.12 -26.79 -55.85
N LEU A 1041 49.19 -26.38 -57.10
CA LEU A 1041 50.44 -26.12 -57.83
C LEU A 1041 50.80 -24.64 -57.72
N VAL A 1042 52.02 -24.33 -57.31
CA VAL A 1042 52.57 -22.97 -57.33
C VAL A 1042 52.94 -22.63 -58.76
N THR A 1043 52.17 -21.73 -59.36
CA THR A 1043 52.31 -21.32 -60.77
C THR A 1043 53.31 -20.19 -60.96
N GLY A 1044 53.50 -19.33 -59.96
CA GLY A 1044 54.56 -18.33 -59.96
C GLY A 1044 54.64 -17.54 -58.66
N ALA A 1045 55.54 -16.56 -58.66
CA ALA A 1045 55.65 -15.54 -57.63
C ALA A 1045 56.03 -14.20 -58.29
N VAL A 1046 55.50 -13.08 -57.81
CA VAL A 1046 55.78 -11.74 -58.35
C VAL A 1046 56.18 -10.79 -57.23
N ALA A 1047 57.32 -10.12 -57.39
CA ALA A 1047 57.81 -9.12 -56.44
C ALA A 1047 57.18 -7.73 -56.70
N SER A 1048 56.45 -7.23 -55.71
CA SER A 1048 55.98 -5.83 -55.62
C SER A 1048 56.97 -4.98 -54.80
N PHE A 1049 56.74 -3.67 -54.71
CA PHE A 1049 57.60 -2.75 -53.94
C PHE A 1049 57.72 -3.03 -52.44
N ILE A 1050 56.79 -3.82 -51.86
CA ILE A 1050 56.77 -4.12 -50.41
C ILE A 1050 56.76 -5.62 -50.12
N GLN A 1051 56.27 -6.47 -51.02
CA GLN A 1051 56.02 -7.90 -50.74
C GLN A 1051 56.08 -8.78 -52.01
N THR A 1052 56.38 -10.07 -51.87
CA THR A 1052 56.40 -11.06 -52.99
C THR A 1052 55.19 -11.99 -52.97
N ASN A 1053 54.20 -11.73 -53.82
CA ASN A 1053 52.96 -12.51 -53.86
C ASN A 1053 53.18 -13.83 -54.60
N TYR A 1054 52.67 -14.93 -54.04
CA TYR A 1054 52.74 -16.27 -54.66
C TYR A 1054 51.39 -16.66 -55.25
N PHE A 1055 51.38 -17.26 -56.44
CA PHE A 1055 50.16 -17.63 -57.16
C PHE A 1055 50.03 -19.15 -57.24
N VAL A 1056 48.93 -19.70 -56.72
CA VAL A 1056 48.64 -21.15 -56.74
C VAL A 1056 47.39 -21.46 -57.56
N LYS A 1057 47.36 -22.63 -58.21
CA LYS A 1057 46.22 -23.15 -58.99
C LYS A 1057 45.99 -24.62 -58.71
N ASP A 1058 44.73 -25.05 -58.67
CA ASP A 1058 44.33 -26.45 -58.73
C ASP A 1058 43.44 -26.72 -59.96
N ALA A 1059 42.69 -27.82 -59.98
CA ALA A 1059 41.80 -28.15 -61.09
C ALA A 1059 40.48 -27.34 -61.11
N THR A 1060 40.28 -26.41 -60.17
CA THR A 1060 39.01 -25.74 -59.88
C THR A 1060 39.10 -24.22 -59.81
N ALA A 1061 40.21 -23.66 -59.30
CA ALA A 1061 40.46 -22.23 -59.21
C ALA A 1061 41.96 -21.92 -59.07
N ALA A 1062 42.30 -20.63 -59.06
CA ALA A 1062 43.59 -20.12 -58.59
C ALA A 1062 43.38 -19.13 -57.43
N LEU A 1063 44.48 -18.79 -56.74
CA LEU A 1063 44.48 -17.95 -55.55
C LEU A 1063 45.82 -17.20 -55.40
N CYS A 1064 45.75 -15.96 -54.92
CA CYS A 1064 46.92 -15.17 -54.52
C CYS A 1064 47.22 -15.39 -53.02
N LEU A 1065 48.47 -15.75 -52.71
CA LEU A 1065 48.98 -15.92 -51.35
C LEU A 1065 49.85 -14.71 -50.99
N SER A 1066 49.63 -14.14 -49.81
CA SER A 1066 50.41 -13.02 -49.28
C SER A 1066 51.84 -13.45 -48.89
N ALA A 1067 52.78 -12.49 -48.90
CA ALA A 1067 54.20 -12.81 -49.02
C ALA A 1067 54.91 -13.20 -47.73
N ASP A 1068 54.63 -12.45 -46.66
CA ASP A 1068 55.53 -12.38 -45.49
C ASP A 1068 55.69 -13.76 -44.84
N GLU A 1069 54.59 -14.51 -44.79
CA GLU A 1069 54.51 -15.86 -44.25
C GLU A 1069 54.88 -16.96 -45.25
N MET A 1070 54.93 -16.69 -46.56
CA MET A 1070 55.33 -17.70 -47.57
C MET A 1070 56.86 -17.88 -47.68
N SER A 1071 57.62 -16.83 -47.33
CA SER A 1071 59.08 -16.83 -47.39
C SER A 1071 59.74 -17.93 -46.53
N GLN A 1072 59.13 -18.29 -45.40
CA GLN A 1072 59.64 -19.31 -44.47
C GLN A 1072 59.56 -20.75 -45.03
N PHE A 1073 58.69 -21.02 -46.00
CA PHE A 1073 58.44 -22.38 -46.52
C PHE A 1073 59.37 -22.78 -47.68
N SER A 1074 60.25 -21.88 -48.17
CA SER A 1074 61.21 -22.15 -49.26
C SER A 1074 60.57 -22.62 -50.58
N VAL A 1075 59.32 -22.23 -50.83
CA VAL A 1075 58.49 -22.63 -51.97
C VAL A 1075 58.81 -21.80 -53.23
N LYS A 1076 58.68 -22.38 -54.42
CA LYS A 1076 58.90 -21.72 -55.73
C LYS A 1076 57.92 -22.22 -56.80
N ALA A 1077 57.93 -21.57 -57.96
CA ALA A 1077 57.18 -22.01 -59.14
C ALA A 1077 57.50 -23.47 -59.53
N GLY A 1078 56.47 -24.26 -59.86
CA GLY A 1078 56.58 -25.68 -60.14
C GLY A 1078 56.57 -26.59 -58.89
N ASP A 1079 56.46 -26.03 -57.69
CA ASP A 1079 56.24 -26.84 -56.49
C ASP A 1079 54.75 -27.15 -56.30
N LYS A 1080 54.45 -28.37 -55.83
CA LYS A 1080 53.12 -28.70 -55.30
C LYS A 1080 53.15 -28.61 -53.79
N ILE A 1081 52.12 -28.00 -53.22
CA ILE A 1081 51.88 -27.93 -51.76
C ILE A 1081 50.49 -28.49 -51.42
N LYS A 1082 50.30 -28.97 -50.19
CA LYS A 1082 49.03 -29.47 -49.66
C LYS A 1082 48.86 -29.06 -48.19
N ASP A 1083 47.68 -29.31 -47.63
CA ASP A 1083 47.30 -28.91 -46.26
C ASP A 1083 47.56 -27.41 -46.04
N LEU A 1084 47.15 -26.59 -47.02
CA LEU A 1084 47.31 -25.14 -47.01
C LEU A 1084 46.35 -24.55 -45.97
N LYS A 1085 46.90 -24.07 -44.84
CA LYS A 1085 46.16 -23.43 -43.74
C LYS A 1085 46.44 -21.94 -43.70
N GLY A 1086 45.40 -21.15 -43.43
CA GLY A 1086 45.50 -19.70 -43.41
C GLY A 1086 44.15 -19.01 -43.28
N THR A 1087 44.11 -17.68 -43.42
CA THR A 1087 42.86 -16.90 -43.48
C THR A 1087 42.67 -16.31 -44.88
N LEU A 1088 41.41 -16.29 -45.34
CA LEU A 1088 41.00 -15.61 -46.57
C LEU A 1088 40.49 -14.20 -46.22
N ASP A 1089 40.92 -13.21 -46.99
CA ASP A 1089 40.54 -11.80 -46.88
C ASP A 1089 40.25 -11.22 -48.29
N GLU A 1090 39.52 -10.11 -48.36
CA GLU A 1090 39.15 -9.44 -49.61
C GLU A 1090 39.59 -7.97 -49.59
N PHE A 1091 40.55 -7.61 -50.45
CA PHE A 1091 41.07 -6.25 -50.54
C PHE A 1091 40.79 -5.64 -51.92
N ASN A 1092 39.99 -4.57 -51.95
CA ASN A 1092 39.57 -3.87 -53.18
C ASN A 1092 38.93 -4.77 -54.26
N GLY A 1093 38.29 -5.88 -53.87
CA GLY A 1093 37.67 -6.84 -54.80
C GLY A 1093 38.60 -7.96 -55.30
N ALA A 1094 39.78 -8.12 -54.70
CA ALA A 1094 40.66 -9.27 -54.92
C ALA A 1094 40.76 -10.15 -53.66
N HIS A 1095 40.76 -11.47 -53.86
CA HIS A 1095 40.96 -12.46 -52.81
C HIS A 1095 42.45 -12.62 -52.47
N SER A 1096 42.79 -12.42 -51.20
CA SER A 1096 44.14 -12.61 -50.65
C SER A 1096 44.12 -13.62 -49.52
N PHE A 1097 45.06 -14.55 -49.52
CA PHE A 1097 45.16 -15.58 -48.48
C PHE A 1097 46.48 -15.47 -47.71
N PHE A 1098 46.39 -15.33 -46.39
CA PHE A 1098 47.53 -15.28 -45.46
C PHE A 1098 47.83 -16.69 -44.97
N VAL A 1099 49.09 -17.14 -45.00
CA VAL A 1099 49.46 -18.57 -44.96
C VAL A 1099 50.17 -18.94 -43.66
N GLU A 1100 49.39 -19.41 -42.69
CA GLU A 1100 49.92 -19.98 -41.44
C GLU A 1100 50.84 -21.20 -41.69
N SER A 1101 50.47 -22.09 -42.62
CA SER A 1101 51.27 -23.29 -42.94
C SER A 1101 50.89 -23.95 -44.25
N ALA A 1102 51.87 -24.60 -44.88
CA ALA A 1102 51.69 -25.48 -46.05
C ALA A 1102 52.74 -26.60 -46.04
N THR A 1103 52.40 -27.77 -46.61
CA THR A 1103 53.32 -28.90 -46.76
C THR A 1103 53.73 -29.09 -48.22
N GLN A 1104 55.02 -28.97 -48.55
CA GLN A 1104 55.53 -29.28 -49.88
C GLN A 1104 55.42 -30.79 -50.19
N VAL A 1105 54.95 -31.13 -51.38
CA VAL A 1105 54.70 -32.51 -51.85
C VAL A 1105 55.69 -32.94 -52.93
N SER A 1106 55.99 -32.03 -53.86
CA SER A 1106 56.95 -32.26 -54.95
C SER A 1106 57.46 -30.94 -55.53
N THR A 1107 58.55 -30.99 -56.30
CA THR A 1107 59.20 -29.82 -56.92
C THR A 1107 59.49 -30.09 -58.40
N GLY A 1108 59.51 -29.04 -59.23
CA GLY A 1108 59.83 -29.14 -60.66
C GLY A 1108 58.68 -29.67 -61.54
N ASN A 1109 57.43 -29.56 -61.08
CA ASN A 1109 56.25 -29.80 -61.91
C ASN A 1109 56.13 -28.75 -63.02
N THR A 1110 55.60 -29.13 -64.17
CA THR A 1110 55.38 -28.20 -65.30
C THR A 1110 54.26 -27.21 -64.98
N VAL A 1111 54.57 -25.92 -65.03
CA VAL A 1111 53.58 -24.84 -65.11
C VAL A 1111 53.31 -24.54 -66.58
N THR A 1112 52.03 -24.43 -66.95
CA THR A 1112 51.58 -24.08 -68.31
C THR A 1112 50.56 -22.95 -68.19
N PRO A 1113 50.73 -21.82 -68.90
CA PRO A 1113 49.74 -20.75 -68.90
C PRO A 1113 48.48 -21.15 -69.67
N GLU A 1114 47.32 -20.64 -69.25
CA GLU A 1114 46.06 -20.84 -69.96
C GLU A 1114 45.92 -19.81 -71.09
N VAL A 1115 45.84 -20.28 -72.35
CA VAL A 1115 45.79 -19.39 -73.52
C VAL A 1115 44.38 -18.82 -73.70
N LEU A 1116 44.27 -17.50 -73.64
CA LEU A 1116 43.02 -16.73 -73.66
C LEU A 1116 43.07 -15.59 -74.69
N THR A 1117 41.90 -14.99 -74.92
CA THR A 1117 41.80 -13.69 -75.58
C THR A 1117 41.32 -12.63 -74.58
N ILE A 1118 41.70 -11.38 -74.79
CA ILE A 1118 41.28 -10.26 -73.93
C ILE A 1118 39.74 -10.13 -73.92
N ALA A 1119 39.09 -10.43 -75.04
CA ALA A 1119 37.62 -10.46 -75.14
C ALA A 1119 36.97 -11.56 -74.27
N VAL A 1120 37.62 -12.71 -74.07
CA VAL A 1120 37.13 -13.78 -73.19
C VAL A 1120 37.37 -13.43 -71.72
N LEU A 1121 38.55 -12.88 -71.39
CA LEU A 1121 38.87 -12.43 -70.04
C LEU A 1121 37.90 -11.34 -69.58
N ASN A 1122 37.72 -10.27 -70.36
CA ASN A 1122 36.86 -9.14 -70.01
C ASN A 1122 35.37 -9.50 -69.93
N ALA A 1123 34.97 -10.68 -70.43
CA ALA A 1123 33.60 -11.18 -70.31
C ALA A 1123 33.33 -11.90 -68.98
N ASN A 1124 34.33 -12.60 -68.41
CA ASN A 1124 34.20 -13.38 -67.16
C ASN A 1124 35.45 -13.23 -66.27
N PRO A 1125 35.84 -12.00 -65.85
CA PRO A 1125 37.14 -11.77 -65.24
C PRO A 1125 37.35 -12.50 -63.91
N GLY A 1126 36.28 -12.72 -63.13
CA GLY A 1126 36.30 -13.48 -61.87
C GLY A 1126 36.54 -14.99 -62.01
N ASP A 1127 36.31 -15.60 -63.18
CA ASP A 1127 36.66 -17.01 -63.40
C ASP A 1127 38.17 -17.18 -63.62
N TYR A 1128 38.88 -16.11 -63.97
CA TYR A 1128 40.31 -16.10 -64.26
C TYR A 1128 41.17 -15.43 -63.17
N GLU A 1129 40.58 -14.97 -62.06
CA GLU A 1129 41.31 -14.35 -60.94
C GLU A 1129 42.51 -15.20 -60.49
N ALA A 1130 43.67 -14.55 -60.27
CA ALA A 1130 44.94 -15.16 -59.89
C ALA A 1130 45.49 -16.26 -60.83
N GLN A 1131 44.83 -16.55 -61.97
CA GLN A 1131 45.31 -17.56 -62.91
C GLN A 1131 46.52 -17.06 -63.71
N TYR A 1132 47.45 -17.98 -63.98
CA TYR A 1132 48.52 -17.76 -64.96
C TYR A 1132 48.00 -17.97 -66.38
N VAL A 1133 47.92 -16.89 -67.14
CA VAL A 1133 47.27 -16.82 -68.46
C VAL A 1133 48.24 -16.33 -69.53
N LYS A 1134 47.93 -16.59 -70.79
CA LYS A 1134 48.69 -16.15 -71.95
C LYS A 1134 47.78 -15.56 -73.03
N PHE A 1135 48.19 -14.44 -73.60
CA PHE A 1135 47.57 -13.80 -74.76
C PHE A 1135 48.51 -13.88 -75.96
N GLU A 1136 47.97 -14.11 -77.15
CA GLU A 1136 48.72 -14.20 -78.41
C GLU A 1136 48.24 -13.14 -79.42
N GLU A 1137 49.14 -12.69 -80.30
CA GLU A 1137 48.90 -11.61 -81.27
C GLU A 1137 48.42 -10.28 -80.64
N VAL A 1138 49.04 -9.90 -79.50
CA VAL A 1138 48.76 -8.64 -78.80
C VAL A 1138 49.54 -7.45 -79.36
N THR A 1139 49.06 -6.24 -79.07
CA THR A 1139 49.61 -4.96 -79.51
C THR A 1139 49.57 -3.92 -78.38
N PHE A 1140 50.32 -2.83 -78.50
CA PHE A 1140 50.38 -1.75 -77.49
C PHE A 1140 49.99 -0.40 -78.07
N ASN A 1141 49.08 0.31 -77.40
CA ASN A 1141 48.66 1.64 -77.82
C ASN A 1141 49.72 2.70 -77.43
N GLY A 1142 50.29 3.38 -78.43
CA GLY A 1142 51.14 4.56 -78.22
C GLY A 1142 52.65 4.32 -78.09
N VAL A 1143 53.12 3.08 -78.18
CA VAL A 1143 54.56 2.75 -78.10
C VAL A 1143 55.18 2.81 -79.50
N SER A 1144 55.95 3.87 -79.81
CA SER A 1144 56.57 4.05 -81.15
C SER A 1144 58.04 4.48 -81.09
N GLY A 1145 58.93 3.50 -80.85
CA GLY A 1145 60.39 3.65 -80.93
C GLY A 1145 61.03 4.17 -79.63
N GLU A 1146 61.83 3.31 -78.98
CA GLU A 1146 62.67 3.62 -77.81
C GLU A 1146 61.96 4.38 -76.67
N THR A 1147 60.85 3.83 -76.16
CA THR A 1147 60.16 4.33 -74.97
C THR A 1147 60.03 3.25 -73.90
N THR A 1148 60.45 3.57 -72.67
CA THR A 1148 60.22 2.74 -71.47
C THR A 1148 58.74 2.66 -71.14
N PHE A 1149 58.27 1.47 -70.76
CA PHE A 1149 56.86 1.27 -70.42
C PHE A 1149 56.52 2.00 -69.11
N PRO A 1150 55.42 2.79 -69.05
CA PRO A 1150 54.87 3.26 -67.78
C PRO A 1150 54.36 2.09 -66.96
N ALA A 1151 54.36 2.24 -65.62
CA ALA A 1151 54.05 1.17 -64.67
C ALA A 1151 52.67 0.50 -64.86
N ILE A 1152 51.74 1.20 -65.52
CA ILE A 1152 50.50 0.67 -66.09
C ILE A 1152 50.49 1.05 -67.58
N THR A 1153 50.26 0.07 -68.48
CA THR A 1153 50.20 0.27 -69.94
C THR A 1153 49.01 -0.51 -70.53
N GLU A 1154 48.26 0.03 -71.49
CA GLU A 1154 47.18 -0.72 -72.15
C GLU A 1154 47.72 -1.70 -73.20
N MET A 1155 47.39 -2.99 -73.02
CA MET A 1155 47.56 -4.04 -74.01
C MET A 1155 46.26 -4.22 -74.81
N ALA A 1156 46.34 -4.39 -76.13
CA ALA A 1156 45.21 -4.48 -77.04
C ALA A 1156 45.26 -5.75 -77.93
N GLN A 1157 44.11 -6.39 -78.14
CA GLN A 1157 43.95 -7.55 -79.01
C GLN A 1157 42.62 -7.38 -79.78
N GLY A 1158 42.71 -7.10 -81.08
CA GLY A 1158 41.54 -6.67 -81.86
C GLY A 1158 40.93 -5.38 -81.32
N ASN A 1159 39.66 -5.42 -80.91
CA ASN A 1159 38.93 -4.28 -80.34
C ASN A 1159 38.89 -4.27 -78.80
N SER A 1160 39.58 -5.21 -78.13
CA SER A 1160 39.54 -5.35 -76.66
C SER A 1160 40.88 -4.96 -76.04
N THR A 1161 40.83 -4.20 -74.94
CA THR A 1161 42.00 -3.78 -74.17
C THR A 1161 41.97 -4.32 -72.73
N VAL A 1162 43.15 -4.43 -72.11
CA VAL A 1162 43.32 -4.70 -70.68
C VAL A 1162 44.58 -3.99 -70.17
N SER A 1163 44.56 -3.56 -68.91
CA SER A 1163 45.72 -2.90 -68.28
C SER A 1163 46.80 -3.91 -67.93
N LEU A 1164 48.02 -3.67 -68.41
CA LEU A 1164 49.23 -4.43 -68.09
C LEU A 1164 50.02 -3.69 -67.00
N ILE A 1165 50.37 -4.39 -65.92
CA ILE A 1165 51.09 -3.83 -64.76
C ILE A 1165 52.42 -4.56 -64.55
N PHE A 1166 53.46 -3.76 -64.34
CA PHE A 1166 54.82 -4.23 -64.08
C PHE A 1166 55.07 -4.34 -62.57
N GLY A 1167 55.89 -5.32 -62.16
CA GLY A 1167 56.45 -5.39 -60.81
C GLY A 1167 57.54 -4.32 -60.59
N GLN A 1168 58.58 -4.64 -59.82
CA GLN A 1168 59.68 -3.69 -59.56
C GLN A 1168 60.53 -3.31 -60.80
N GLU A 1169 60.50 -4.08 -61.89
CA GLU A 1169 61.34 -3.86 -63.08
C GLU A 1169 60.72 -2.87 -64.09
N GLN A 1170 61.46 -1.80 -64.46
CA GLN A 1170 61.16 -1.02 -65.67
C GLN A 1170 61.81 -1.67 -66.89
N ILE A 1171 60.98 -1.96 -67.90
CA ILE A 1171 61.36 -2.76 -69.06
C ILE A 1171 61.20 -1.91 -70.33
N ASN A 1172 62.25 -1.90 -71.16
CA ASN A 1172 62.13 -1.50 -72.57
C ASN A 1172 61.77 -2.73 -73.40
N VAL A 1173 60.69 -2.67 -74.18
CA VAL A 1173 60.32 -3.70 -75.18
C VAL A 1173 60.09 -2.99 -76.51
N VAL A 1174 60.68 -3.48 -77.60
CA VAL A 1174 60.55 -2.84 -78.92
C VAL A 1174 59.28 -3.31 -79.62
N GLU A 1175 59.12 -4.63 -79.73
CA GLU A 1175 57.91 -5.32 -80.19
C GLU A 1175 57.78 -6.63 -79.41
N CYS A 1176 56.55 -7.07 -79.15
CA CYS A 1176 56.22 -8.37 -78.56
C CYS A 1176 54.83 -8.80 -79.06
N ALA A 1177 54.69 -10.06 -79.46
CA ALA A 1177 53.44 -10.61 -79.97
C ALA A 1177 52.64 -11.39 -78.92
N ASN A 1178 53.29 -11.96 -77.91
CA ASN A 1178 52.67 -12.89 -76.96
C ASN A 1178 53.04 -12.52 -75.52
N ILE A 1179 52.07 -12.46 -74.61
CA ILE A 1179 52.29 -12.04 -73.22
C ILE A 1179 51.67 -13.03 -72.24
N SER A 1180 52.47 -13.48 -71.27
CA SER A 1180 52.11 -14.44 -70.23
C SER A 1180 52.22 -13.78 -68.84
N GLY A 1181 51.19 -13.88 -68.01
CA GLY A 1181 51.08 -13.14 -66.75
C GLY A 1181 49.94 -13.60 -65.85
N PHE A 1182 49.73 -12.92 -64.73
CA PHE A 1182 48.70 -13.25 -63.74
C PHE A 1182 47.53 -12.27 -63.81
N VAL A 1183 46.28 -12.77 -63.82
CA VAL A 1183 45.10 -11.90 -63.75
C VAL A 1183 44.94 -11.37 -62.32
N SER A 1184 44.68 -10.07 -62.21
CA SER A 1184 44.38 -9.37 -60.96
C SER A 1184 43.13 -8.48 -61.14
N LEU A 1185 42.32 -8.34 -60.08
CA LEU A 1185 41.06 -7.62 -60.08
C LEU A 1185 41.11 -6.52 -59.01
N VAL A 1186 41.46 -5.30 -59.38
CA VAL A 1186 41.71 -4.22 -58.41
C VAL A 1186 40.70 -3.09 -58.62
N GLY A 1187 39.87 -2.82 -57.60
CA GLY A 1187 38.82 -1.81 -57.67
C GLY A 1187 37.70 -2.13 -58.67
N GLY A 1188 37.58 -3.40 -59.07
CA GLY A 1188 36.69 -3.85 -60.15
C GLY A 1188 37.27 -3.75 -61.56
N GLU A 1189 38.50 -3.25 -61.74
CA GLU A 1189 39.20 -3.28 -63.03
C GLU A 1189 39.98 -4.59 -63.22
N THR A 1190 39.96 -5.13 -64.44
CA THR A 1190 40.75 -6.32 -64.80
C THR A 1190 42.13 -5.91 -65.30
N GLN A 1191 43.17 -6.51 -64.71
CA GLN A 1191 44.57 -6.12 -64.90
C GLN A 1191 45.44 -7.38 -65.04
N ILE A 1192 46.53 -7.30 -65.82
CA ILE A 1192 47.51 -8.38 -65.99
C ILE A 1192 48.82 -7.99 -65.31
N LEU A 1193 49.19 -8.70 -64.26
CA LEU A 1193 50.43 -8.52 -63.51
C LEU A 1193 51.55 -9.37 -64.12
N LEU A 1194 52.67 -8.74 -64.49
CA LEU A 1194 53.84 -9.41 -65.08
C LEU A 1194 54.94 -9.71 -64.07
N ASN A 1195 55.50 -10.92 -64.16
CA ASN A 1195 56.73 -11.31 -63.46
C ASN A 1195 57.98 -10.83 -64.22
N GLY A 1196 58.18 -9.51 -64.28
CA GLY A 1196 59.31 -8.91 -64.97
C GLY A 1196 59.39 -9.28 -66.46
N LYS A 1197 60.60 -9.40 -67.00
CA LYS A 1197 60.84 -9.73 -68.42
C LYS A 1197 60.40 -11.13 -68.85
N GLU A 1198 60.17 -12.08 -67.94
CA GLU A 1198 59.83 -13.46 -68.29
C GLU A 1198 58.42 -13.59 -68.90
N GLY A 1199 57.55 -12.60 -68.68
CA GLY A 1199 56.21 -12.55 -69.27
C GLY A 1199 56.13 -12.18 -70.75
N PHE A 1200 57.26 -11.80 -71.39
CA PHE A 1200 57.29 -11.35 -72.78
C PHE A 1200 57.77 -12.46 -73.74
N GLU A 1201 56.84 -13.16 -74.38
CA GLU A 1201 57.13 -14.20 -75.36
C GLU A 1201 57.34 -13.61 -76.77
N GLN A 1202 58.34 -14.13 -77.49
CA GLN A 1202 58.69 -13.70 -78.86
C GLN A 1202 59.01 -12.20 -79.00
N ALA A 1203 59.48 -11.56 -77.92
CA ALA A 1203 59.86 -10.15 -77.92
C ALA A 1203 61.28 -9.90 -78.45
N SER A 1204 61.50 -8.70 -79.02
CA SER A 1204 62.82 -8.25 -79.49
C SER A 1204 63.34 -7.05 -78.68
N GLY A 1205 64.64 -7.07 -78.36
CA GLY A 1205 65.36 -5.90 -77.82
C GLY A 1205 65.17 -5.59 -76.33
N ILE A 1206 64.77 -6.57 -75.50
CA ILE A 1206 64.58 -6.35 -74.06
C ILE A 1206 65.91 -5.97 -73.36
N THR A 1207 65.87 -4.89 -72.58
CA THR A 1207 66.96 -4.47 -71.68
C THR A 1207 66.42 -3.96 -70.35
N ASP A 1208 66.97 -4.43 -69.24
CA ASP A 1208 66.56 -4.06 -67.88
C ASP A 1208 67.05 -2.64 -67.51
N ILE A 1209 66.13 -1.74 -67.11
CA ILE A 1209 66.51 -0.43 -66.58
C ILE A 1209 66.53 -0.47 -65.05
N ILE A 1210 67.72 -0.72 -64.50
CA ILE A 1210 67.97 -0.59 -63.05
C ILE A 1210 68.17 0.90 -62.71
N VAL A 1211 67.18 1.47 -62.01
CA VAL A 1211 67.20 2.82 -61.43
C VAL A 1211 68.41 2.97 -60.47
N SER A 1212 68.95 4.18 -60.33
CA SER A 1212 70.30 4.42 -59.82
C SER A 1212 70.57 3.85 -58.42
N ASP A 1213 71.39 2.81 -58.40
CA ASP A 1213 71.97 2.09 -57.25
C ASP A 1213 73.21 2.79 -56.64
N VAL A 1214 73.54 4.00 -57.10
CA VAL A 1214 74.71 4.79 -56.68
C VAL A 1214 74.28 6.22 -56.41
N TYR A 1215 74.43 6.70 -55.17
CA TYR A 1215 73.98 8.03 -54.75
C TYR A 1215 74.97 8.73 -53.80
N TYR A 1216 74.70 9.99 -53.47
CA TYR A 1216 75.50 10.81 -52.55
C TYR A 1216 74.63 11.31 -51.39
N GLU A 1217 75.11 11.11 -50.16
CA GLU A 1217 74.43 11.45 -48.92
C GLU A 1217 75.44 11.91 -47.87
N ASN A 1218 75.27 13.11 -47.32
CA ASN A 1218 75.97 13.61 -46.11
C ASN A 1218 77.51 13.37 -46.10
N GLY A 1219 78.20 13.69 -47.20
CA GLY A 1219 79.65 13.50 -47.34
C GLY A 1219 80.08 12.12 -47.84
N THR A 1220 79.16 11.15 -47.97
CA THR A 1220 79.44 9.78 -48.41
C THR A 1220 78.82 9.49 -49.77
N ILE A 1221 79.55 8.81 -50.66
CA ILE A 1221 78.98 8.14 -51.83
C ILE A 1221 78.64 6.71 -51.45
N VAL A 1222 77.39 6.31 -51.66
CA VAL A 1222 76.85 4.99 -51.32
C VAL A 1222 76.54 4.23 -52.61
N ALA A 1223 76.89 2.95 -52.63
CA ALA A 1223 76.46 1.99 -53.65
C ALA A 1223 76.30 0.60 -53.02
N GLU A 1224 75.05 0.15 -52.87
CA GLU A 1224 74.74 -1.12 -52.20
C GLU A 1224 75.16 -2.32 -53.07
N GLY A 1225 75.66 -3.39 -52.45
CA GLY A 1225 76.29 -4.53 -53.14
C GLY A 1225 77.69 -4.28 -53.72
N ALA A 1226 78.26 -3.08 -53.55
CA ALA A 1226 79.60 -2.75 -54.05
C ALA A 1226 80.75 -3.37 -53.22
N SER A 1227 81.62 -4.13 -53.89
CA SER A 1227 82.88 -4.62 -53.32
C SER A 1227 83.94 -3.53 -53.20
N SER A 1228 83.87 -2.48 -54.04
CA SER A 1228 84.67 -1.27 -53.88
C SER A 1228 84.10 -0.06 -54.64
N ILE A 1229 84.33 1.13 -54.09
CA ILE A 1229 84.01 2.42 -54.71
C ILE A 1229 85.30 3.24 -54.82
N THR A 1230 85.64 3.68 -56.03
CA THR A 1230 86.77 4.58 -56.29
C THR A 1230 86.25 5.89 -56.85
N VAL A 1231 86.50 7.00 -56.17
CA VAL A 1231 85.99 8.33 -56.55
C VAL A 1231 87.12 9.16 -57.14
N PHE A 1232 86.87 9.80 -58.28
CA PHE A 1232 87.79 10.67 -59.01
C PHE A 1232 87.21 12.07 -59.19
N ASP A 1233 88.05 13.09 -59.23
CA ASP A 1233 87.64 14.39 -59.76
C ASP A 1233 87.54 14.37 -61.29
N MET A 1234 86.95 15.42 -61.88
CA MET A 1234 86.82 15.55 -63.33
C MET A 1234 88.15 15.76 -64.09
N THR A 1235 89.30 15.80 -63.40
CA THR A 1235 90.64 15.76 -64.02
C THR A 1235 91.22 14.34 -64.07
N GLY A 1236 90.53 13.35 -63.49
CA GLY A 1236 90.97 11.96 -63.40
C GLY A 1236 91.86 11.65 -62.20
N ARG A 1237 92.07 12.61 -61.29
CA ARG A 1237 92.76 12.36 -60.03
C ARG A 1237 91.83 11.62 -59.07
N GLN A 1238 92.31 10.54 -58.47
CA GLN A 1238 91.60 9.84 -57.41
C GLN A 1238 91.49 10.74 -56.16
N LEU A 1239 90.27 10.82 -55.61
CA LEU A 1239 89.94 11.51 -54.36
C LEU A 1239 89.83 10.50 -53.21
N VAL A 1240 89.11 9.38 -53.44
CA VAL A 1240 88.81 8.35 -52.44
C VAL A 1240 88.91 6.96 -53.06
N TYR A 1241 89.33 5.99 -52.27
CA TYR A 1241 89.08 4.56 -52.52
C TYR A 1241 88.49 3.94 -51.24
N SER A 1242 87.43 3.15 -51.39
CA SER A 1242 86.86 2.34 -50.32
C SER A 1242 86.66 0.91 -50.80
N ALA A 1243 87.02 -0.07 -49.97
CA ALA A 1243 86.72 -1.50 -50.20
C ALA A 1243 85.38 -1.87 -49.53
N SER A 1244 84.36 -1.06 -49.81
CA SER A 1244 83.04 -1.11 -49.17
C SER A 1244 82.01 -0.37 -50.02
N GLU A 1245 80.74 -0.61 -49.71
CA GLU A 1245 79.53 0.03 -50.24
C GLU A 1245 79.41 1.52 -49.91
N ARG A 1246 80.33 2.06 -49.12
CA ARG A 1246 80.37 3.47 -48.71
C ARG A 1246 81.77 4.05 -48.88
N ALA A 1247 81.87 5.16 -49.60
CA ALA A 1247 83.08 5.95 -49.76
C ALA A 1247 82.86 7.36 -49.20
N ASP A 1248 83.38 7.61 -48.00
CA ASP A 1248 83.43 8.94 -47.38
C ASP A 1248 84.34 9.85 -48.22
N ILE A 1249 83.73 10.81 -48.91
CA ILE A 1249 84.41 11.91 -49.60
C ILE A 1249 84.40 13.13 -48.67
N ALA A 1250 85.23 13.00 -47.64
CA ALA A 1250 85.37 13.91 -46.51
C ALA A 1250 85.21 15.39 -46.91
N ALA A 1251 84.45 16.13 -46.08
CA ALA A 1251 83.74 17.40 -46.37
C ALA A 1251 84.55 18.63 -46.83
N ALA A 1252 85.76 18.45 -47.36
CA ALA A 1252 86.60 19.45 -48.00
C ALA A 1252 86.51 19.45 -49.54
N TYR A 1253 85.69 18.60 -50.16
CA TYR A 1253 85.47 18.59 -51.62
C TYR A 1253 84.00 18.78 -51.98
N SER A 1254 83.68 19.87 -52.69
CA SER A 1254 82.37 20.11 -53.29
C SER A 1254 82.52 20.36 -54.79
N GLY A 1255 81.60 19.82 -55.60
CA GLY A 1255 81.70 19.82 -57.06
C GLY A 1255 81.27 18.51 -57.71
N ILE A 1256 81.65 18.33 -58.97
CA ILE A 1256 81.30 17.13 -59.75
C ILE A 1256 82.43 16.10 -59.63
N VAL A 1257 82.06 14.84 -59.42
CA VAL A 1257 82.99 13.69 -59.32
C VAL A 1257 82.52 12.53 -60.19
N ALA A 1258 83.44 11.60 -60.49
CA ALA A 1258 83.14 10.32 -61.12
C ALA A 1258 83.42 9.18 -60.14
N ALA A 1259 82.40 8.40 -59.80
CA ALA A 1259 82.52 7.20 -58.97
C ALA A 1259 82.59 5.95 -59.86
N LYS A 1260 83.73 5.25 -59.85
CA LYS A 1260 83.84 3.89 -60.37
C LYS A 1260 83.44 2.92 -59.25
N VAL A 1261 82.34 2.22 -59.45
CA VAL A 1261 81.80 1.22 -58.53
C VAL A 1261 82.10 -0.16 -59.09
N THR A 1262 82.62 -1.05 -58.25
CA THR A 1262 82.82 -2.48 -58.55
C THR A 1262 81.96 -3.29 -57.59
N TYR A 1263 81.21 -4.26 -58.09
CA TYR A 1263 80.27 -5.06 -57.29
C TYR A 1263 80.89 -6.39 -56.86
N THR A 1264 80.27 -7.07 -55.89
CA THR A 1264 80.73 -8.39 -55.42
C THR A 1264 80.68 -9.49 -56.50
N ASN A 1265 79.81 -9.33 -57.50
CA ASN A 1265 79.75 -10.18 -58.70
C ASN A 1265 80.80 -9.83 -59.78
N GLY A 1266 81.65 -8.83 -59.56
CA GLY A 1266 82.71 -8.41 -60.49
C GLY A 1266 82.29 -7.40 -61.56
N ASN A 1267 81.02 -7.01 -61.65
CA ASN A 1267 80.58 -5.94 -62.55
C ASN A 1267 81.21 -4.59 -62.16
N VAL A 1268 81.36 -3.69 -63.13
CA VAL A 1268 81.91 -2.34 -62.95
C VAL A 1268 80.98 -1.30 -63.58
N ARG A 1269 80.50 -0.34 -62.79
CA ARG A 1269 79.82 0.89 -63.25
C ARG A 1269 80.74 2.10 -63.09
N ILE A 1270 80.52 3.15 -63.89
CA ILE A 1270 81.10 4.48 -63.67
C ILE A 1270 79.95 5.49 -63.71
N VAL A 1271 79.71 6.18 -62.60
CA VAL A 1271 78.60 7.11 -62.40
C VAL A 1271 79.14 8.51 -62.13
N LYS A 1272 78.51 9.53 -62.70
CA LYS A 1272 78.86 10.94 -62.51
C LYS A 1272 77.92 11.57 -61.48
N LEU A 1273 78.49 12.09 -60.39
CA LEU A 1273 77.74 12.57 -59.22
C LEU A 1273 78.06 14.05 -58.94
N ILE A 1274 77.14 14.71 -58.22
CA ILE A 1274 77.33 16.09 -57.72
C ILE A 1274 77.40 16.03 -56.20
N VAL A 1275 78.59 16.29 -55.67
CA VAL A 1275 78.90 16.41 -54.24
C VAL A 1275 78.72 17.87 -53.83
N LYS A 1276 78.10 18.12 -52.67
CA LYS A 1276 77.79 19.46 -52.15
C LYS A 1276 78.48 19.70 -50.82
#